data_AF-A0A954WL68-F1
#
_entry.id   AF-A0A954WL68-F1
#
_cell.length_a   1.000
_cell.length_b   1.000
_cell.length_c   1.000
_cell.angle_alpha   90.00
_cell.angle_beta   90.00
_cell.angle_gamma   90.00
#
_symmetry.space_group_name_H-M   'P 1'
#
loop_
_entity.id
_entity.type
_entity.pdbx_description
1 polymer ?
#
loop_
_entity_poly.entity_id
_entity_poly.type
_entity_poly.pdbx_seq_one_letter_code
_entity_poly.pdbx_strand_id
1 'polypeptide(L)'
;MDRVAGFDDNHGPLVRLNRLDNNGVNGMVVRGEVLTTESIWDDTDIVHVLTDNYDNSAFGGRYDEVVIPNFHAFGGLRLQSSPVESLVVKLDGAGPEGNAYNTNPTNGAGFTATGRYGEIQDRIGGMLHIVGQPGFPVVLTSLQDDSVGAGVRPDDTPQVDTNNNGNQRPSSNDWRSIRLDQYSHDRNVEIVLEQESAEATAPGSNATAVTAQFLGELSGDEQSGDDNLRRGFEIHGLLNESNDVDTYSFIGEAGTEVWIDVDRTTYTLDTVIELLDASGNVLARSDSSLDETLDPSLIYTANSFPADQANSMQKSPAPYAPENASGLPKDFGSINSRDAGMRILLDGNAGTRTTYHVRVRSKDALTSGPYEMQIRTREADEFPGSTVRFADIRYAMTGIEVIGLPAHSPLLGEAAEDEVTDGFLANNDSFFPNAITPGQRPQILGNLFDTDRAVLSVAGELSSRGDIDFYEVSLDYVNLDAQSPVSHGSMVFDVDYADSLVRPNSSVYVFDSSGQLLLVGRDSNIAEDRPGPLNGSDLADLSRGSVGPGDPFIGPVAMPAGENYYVAVVSNDRIPAVLNNDNVRLEPLNTVRRIAEDHIDKPGFSTAEPPVVEELFDPTFVGAGTNRWHVTSNRASNPGHGLDPVFDGSRPGGGSGSTQVDLEPNDTLATAQNIDTGPWTLAFSPDIGDNVSNTSTLIPHTTVQGTGNGTFDIFSFTVTTPGSFGIFDIDYGDTGPADPSSVDTTLRIYDSAGNSIRSSSLSSTSSGQGGSTSVNDAYIQHTFTTPGTYYVEVGQWPFDPLAAGATYTLNVSLENHSTGGGGFTGSGRQSFYFGNATTNSVAPGDAGGLLSNPFSLKGYSAEDLPTLYFNYYADLNFAQDFFQVSIVESSGASHVIASTNSTDYNDPTIDQITGNAFSQWKQSRLDLGNFAGLDNLRLRFDVSRPATSTGAQEGVYVDDIIIGFAERGEMVVGAPAFSVNFIDNPDVPNSTSQVLSGAYQLEMRRASDFGRSISATNSLISYSLERTIDTNDRLAQETTLVVPSGAQLRDSQTFVVSDGVNSVTFEYNDPSLPGGVASGNIEIRFKSPGATPGSFVLDSDAVIARRIRDAINSQTVQSVLQVTAAMSDGEVTGTTSTSNRVNLFGNAIVAQPEPFQVSEITTNANTLRDVIIDRANGITPIGNARLVSGPNSAGIFSGGKEVVGLNGGIILSTGDVRVANGPNDEDGSTGRSSGQGDVELDNELMSHGLTGTSQDATSLEFDFQFGDNTTTGNHLFL
;
A
#
# COMPACT_ATOMS: atom_id res chain seq x y z
N MET A 1 13.41 10.41 60.46
CA MET A 1 13.29 11.62 59.65
C MET A 1 12.03 12.31 60.11
N ASP A 2 12.09 13.63 60.31
CA ASP A 2 10.91 14.41 60.62
C ASP A 2 10.15 14.65 59.31
N ARG A 3 8.86 14.32 59.27
CA ARG A 3 7.97 14.66 58.16
C ARG A 3 7.76 16.18 58.15
N VAL A 4 7.95 16.83 57.01
CA VAL A 4 7.64 18.25 56.83
C VAL A 4 6.32 18.33 56.07
N ALA A 5 5.25 18.72 56.77
CA ALA A 5 3.92 18.83 56.17
C ALA A 5 3.92 19.83 55.01
N GLY A 6 3.29 19.46 53.89
CA GLY A 6 3.24 20.26 52.65
C GLY A 6 4.28 19.89 51.59
N PHE A 7 5.20 18.96 51.89
CA PHE A 7 6.22 18.46 50.95
C PHE A 7 6.27 16.92 50.94
N ASP A 8 5.11 16.28 51.07
CA ASP A 8 4.99 14.83 51.15
C ASP A 8 5.18 14.14 49.79
N ASP A 9 5.25 14.92 48.71
CA ASP A 9 5.55 14.56 47.32
C ASP A 9 7.03 14.73 46.93
N ASN A 10 7.88 15.28 47.82
CA ASN A 10 9.27 15.58 47.49
C ASN A 10 10.12 14.30 47.35
N HIS A 11 10.83 14.17 46.23
CA HIS A 11 11.77 13.08 45.99
C HIS A 11 13.21 13.51 46.26
N GLY A 12 13.97 12.69 47.00
CA GLY A 12 15.37 13.00 47.31
C GLY A 12 15.56 14.03 48.44
N PRO A 13 16.67 14.80 48.45
CA PRO A 13 16.93 15.81 49.47
C PRO A 13 15.92 16.95 49.40
N LEU A 14 15.31 17.33 50.53
CA LEU A 14 14.39 18.47 50.58
C LEU A 14 15.15 19.80 50.43
N VAL A 15 15.09 20.41 49.24
CA VAL A 15 15.67 21.72 48.94
C VAL A 15 14.54 22.71 48.69
N ARG A 16 14.15 23.45 49.75
CA ARG A 16 13.06 24.43 49.69
C ARG A 16 13.36 25.74 50.43
N LEU A 17 12.65 26.80 50.06
CA LEU A 17 12.67 28.16 50.61
C LEU A 17 14.05 28.82 50.57
N ASN A 18 14.81 28.52 49.51
CA ASN A 18 16.16 29.02 49.33
C ASN A 18 16.18 30.52 49.01
N ARG A 19 17.09 31.25 49.66
CA ARG A 19 17.34 32.67 49.43
C ARG A 19 18.80 32.87 49.06
N LEU A 20 19.07 33.02 47.75
CA LEU A 20 20.42 33.05 47.20
C LEU A 20 20.67 34.39 46.53
N ASP A 21 21.82 35.01 46.81
CA ASP A 21 22.29 36.18 46.10
C ASP A 21 23.82 36.32 46.21
N ASN A 22 24.43 36.90 45.18
CA ASN A 22 25.86 37.20 45.11
C ASN A 22 26.82 36.00 45.38
N ASN A 23 26.44 34.79 44.95
CA ASN A 23 27.32 33.61 44.94
C ASN A 23 28.03 33.45 43.59
N GLY A 24 28.91 32.46 43.46
CA GLY A 24 29.47 32.07 42.15
C GLY A 24 28.42 31.47 41.23
N VAL A 25 27.53 30.63 41.79
CA VAL A 25 26.30 30.15 41.16
C VAL A 25 25.18 30.26 42.20
N ASN A 26 24.13 31.01 41.88
CA ASN A 26 22.90 31.15 42.66
C ASN A 26 21.90 30.03 42.29
N GLY A 27 22.33 28.78 42.47
CA GLY A 27 21.56 27.58 42.11
C GLY A 27 22.22 26.30 42.63
N MET A 28 21.58 25.17 42.35
CA MET A 28 22.11 23.83 42.65
C MET A 28 22.90 23.32 41.45
N VAL A 29 24.22 23.22 41.59
CA VAL A 29 25.07 22.63 40.54
C VAL A 29 24.87 21.12 40.54
N VAL A 30 24.38 20.60 39.42
CA VAL A 30 24.22 19.16 39.16
C VAL A 30 25.45 18.67 38.41
N ARG A 31 25.96 17.52 38.84
CA ARG A 31 27.08 16.86 38.18
C ARG A 31 26.56 16.05 36.99
N GLY A 32 27.17 16.24 35.82
CA GLY A 32 27.04 15.30 34.71
C GLY A 32 27.67 13.95 35.07
N GLU A 33 26.94 12.86 34.91
CA GLU A 33 27.43 11.50 35.16
C GLU A 33 26.52 10.47 34.46
N VAL A 34 26.95 9.21 34.39
CA VAL A 34 26.09 8.10 33.98
C VAL A 34 25.22 7.68 35.17
N LEU A 35 23.90 7.73 35.03
CA LEU A 35 22.98 7.30 36.07
C LEU A 35 23.06 5.79 36.29
N THR A 36 23.14 5.39 37.56
CA THR A 36 23.12 3.98 37.98
C THR A 36 21.83 3.58 38.71
N THR A 37 20.98 4.55 39.00
CA THR A 37 19.67 4.43 39.67
C THR A 37 18.77 5.56 39.15
N GLU A 38 17.48 5.44 39.39
CA GLU A 38 16.52 6.50 39.09
C GLU A 38 16.87 7.82 39.80
N SER A 39 16.68 8.95 39.10
CA SER A 39 16.80 10.30 39.64
C SER A 39 15.55 11.11 39.29
N ILE A 40 14.99 11.84 40.25
CA ILE A 40 13.83 12.71 40.08
C ILE A 40 14.23 14.13 40.50
N TRP A 41 14.00 15.12 39.65
CA TRP A 41 14.21 16.54 39.95
C TRP A 41 12.85 17.22 39.99
N ASP A 42 12.46 17.68 41.18
CA ASP A 42 11.18 18.30 41.47
C ASP A 42 11.34 19.60 42.30
N ASP A 43 12.57 20.05 42.55
CA ASP A 43 12.82 21.28 43.32
C ASP A 43 12.57 22.55 42.47
N THR A 44 11.34 23.05 42.48
CA THR A 44 10.87 24.22 41.68
C THR A 44 11.36 25.58 42.17
N ASP A 45 11.86 25.68 43.40
CA ASP A 45 12.30 26.95 44.01
C ASP A 45 13.81 27.21 43.95
N ILE A 46 14.55 26.38 43.21
CA ILE A 46 15.98 26.55 42.95
C ILE A 46 16.32 26.19 41.51
N VAL A 47 17.25 26.94 40.91
CA VAL A 47 17.74 26.62 39.56
C VAL A 47 18.70 25.45 39.63
N HIS A 48 18.45 24.40 38.85
CA HIS A 48 19.41 23.31 38.64
C HIS A 48 20.40 23.74 37.54
N VAL A 49 21.70 23.60 37.77
CA VAL A 49 22.73 24.05 36.82
C VAL A 49 23.59 22.86 36.39
N LEU A 50 23.55 22.51 35.10
CA LEU A 50 24.41 21.51 34.49
C LEU A 50 25.45 22.22 33.61
N THR A 51 26.75 22.01 33.87
CA THR A 51 27.80 22.73 33.13
C THR A 51 29.10 21.94 33.03
N ASP A 52 29.83 22.16 31.93
CA ASP A 52 31.18 21.64 31.67
C ASP A 52 32.29 22.42 32.42
N ASN A 53 31.97 23.58 33.01
CA ASN A 53 32.94 24.50 33.59
C ASN A 53 33.46 24.09 34.99
N TYR A 54 32.79 23.15 35.68
CA TYR A 54 33.26 22.64 36.97
C TYR A 54 34.11 21.38 36.81
N ASP A 55 35.39 21.59 36.49
CA ASP A 55 36.42 20.56 36.31
C ASP A 55 36.53 19.57 37.50
N ASN A 56 36.21 18.30 37.26
CA ASN A 56 36.47 17.17 38.15
C ASN A 56 37.82 16.47 37.82
N SER A 57 38.89 17.25 37.64
CA SER A 57 40.26 16.71 37.52
C SER A 57 40.73 15.92 38.75
N ALA A 58 39.95 15.88 39.83
CA ALA A 58 40.20 15.07 41.01
C ALA A 58 39.77 13.59 40.89
N PHE A 59 38.86 13.21 39.99
CA PHE A 59 38.31 11.84 39.91
C PHE A 59 38.30 11.17 38.52
N GLY A 60 38.92 11.77 37.50
CA GLY A 60 39.36 11.01 36.31
C GLY A 60 38.33 10.76 35.20
N GLY A 61 37.23 11.53 35.14
CA GLY A 61 36.32 11.56 33.98
C GLY A 61 35.74 12.96 33.78
N ARG A 62 35.61 13.41 32.53
CA ARG A 62 34.80 14.58 32.14
C ARG A 62 33.45 14.05 31.70
N TYR A 63 32.40 14.39 32.45
CA TYR A 63 31.03 14.18 32.01
C TYR A 63 30.38 15.55 32.06
N ASP A 64 30.17 16.11 30.88
CA ASP A 64 29.55 17.42 30.70
C ASP A 64 28.01 17.27 30.59
N GLU A 65 27.51 16.02 30.53
CA GLU A 65 26.11 15.63 30.37
C GLU A 65 25.63 14.61 31.41
N VAL A 66 24.32 14.40 31.49
CA VAL A 66 23.69 13.28 32.23
C VAL A 66 23.31 12.17 31.25
N VAL A 67 23.89 10.98 31.43
CA VAL A 67 23.62 9.80 30.59
C VAL A 67 22.71 8.83 31.33
N ILE A 68 21.60 8.45 30.72
CA ILE A 68 20.61 7.50 31.24
C ILE A 68 20.75 6.17 30.47
N PRO A 69 21.40 5.13 31.03
CA PRO A 69 21.55 3.83 30.38
C PRO A 69 20.32 2.92 30.60
N ASN A 70 20.40 1.65 30.15
CA ASN A 70 19.40 0.60 30.37
C ASN A 70 18.74 0.64 31.77
N PHE A 71 17.44 0.41 31.79
CA PHE A 71 16.74 0.10 33.04
C PHE A 71 17.20 -1.26 33.59
N HIS A 72 17.46 -1.30 34.90
CA HIS A 72 17.84 -2.53 35.61
C HIS A 72 16.75 -2.94 36.62
N ALA A 73 16.69 -2.25 37.75
CA ALA A 73 15.65 -2.44 38.77
C ALA A 73 15.03 -1.11 39.20
N PHE A 74 15.86 -0.07 39.27
CA PHE A 74 15.49 1.34 39.28
C PHE A 74 16.40 2.02 38.26
N GLY A 75 15.86 2.89 37.41
CA GLY A 75 16.61 3.57 36.36
C GLY A 75 15.73 4.58 35.63
N GLY A 76 16.36 5.61 35.06
CA GLY A 76 15.66 6.72 34.41
C GLY A 76 15.96 8.07 35.06
N LEU A 77 15.60 9.14 34.35
CA LEU A 77 15.63 10.52 34.84
C LEU A 77 14.25 11.14 34.64
N ARG A 78 13.66 11.67 35.71
CA ARG A 78 12.42 12.44 35.63
C ARG A 78 12.66 13.88 36.06
N LEU A 79 12.46 14.82 35.16
CA LEU A 79 12.39 16.25 35.41
C LEU A 79 10.91 16.62 35.45
N GLN A 80 10.42 17.07 36.59
CA GLN A 80 9.01 17.40 36.75
C GLN A 80 8.80 18.77 37.37
N SER A 81 7.81 19.51 36.85
CA SER A 81 7.33 20.72 37.51
C SER A 81 6.14 20.40 38.42
N SER A 82 5.72 21.37 39.23
CA SER A 82 4.53 21.24 40.05
C SER A 82 3.33 21.93 39.38
N PRO A 83 2.09 21.62 39.80
CA PRO A 83 0.90 22.31 39.28
C PRO A 83 0.84 23.81 39.55
N VAL A 84 1.77 24.33 40.35
CA VAL A 84 1.82 25.74 40.79
C VAL A 84 3.16 26.44 40.49
N GLU A 85 4.20 25.71 40.11
CA GLU A 85 5.55 26.25 39.90
C GLU A 85 6.34 25.47 38.83
N SER A 86 7.10 26.20 38.02
CA SER A 86 8.00 25.62 37.00
C SER A 86 9.28 25.07 37.62
N LEU A 87 9.77 23.94 37.10
CA LEU A 87 11.15 23.49 37.32
C LEU A 87 12.07 24.23 36.35
N VAL A 88 13.21 24.75 36.82
CA VAL A 88 14.17 25.47 35.98
C VAL A 88 15.52 24.78 35.98
N VAL A 89 15.96 24.36 34.80
CA VAL A 89 17.28 23.79 34.52
C VAL A 89 18.05 24.72 33.58
N LYS A 90 19.25 25.12 33.99
CA LYS A 90 20.16 25.94 33.19
C LYS A 90 21.40 25.15 32.78
N LEU A 91 21.76 25.22 31.50
CA LEU A 91 22.83 24.46 30.90
C LEU A 91 23.92 25.38 30.33
N ASP A 92 25.18 24.96 30.42
CA ASP A 92 26.34 25.69 29.88
C ASP A 92 27.41 24.71 29.39
N GLY A 93 27.58 24.62 28.08
CA GLY A 93 28.53 23.73 27.42
C GLY A 93 28.11 23.46 25.98
N ALA A 94 28.69 24.20 25.03
CA ALA A 94 28.32 24.15 23.62
C ALA A 94 28.56 22.76 22.99
N GLY A 95 27.71 22.39 22.03
CA GLY A 95 27.94 21.23 21.17
C GLY A 95 29.02 21.53 20.10
N PRO A 96 29.63 20.49 19.50
CA PRO A 96 30.59 20.66 18.41
C PRO A 96 29.95 21.37 17.19
N GLU A 97 30.51 22.53 16.80
CA GLU A 97 30.03 23.29 15.64
C GLU A 97 30.18 22.49 14.32
N GLY A 98 29.12 22.46 13.50
CA GLY A 98 29.14 21.85 12.16
C GLY A 98 28.83 20.35 12.08
N ASN A 99 28.33 19.74 13.17
CA ASN A 99 27.92 18.34 13.23
C ASN A 99 26.46 18.24 13.70
N ALA A 100 25.51 18.15 12.77
CA ALA A 100 24.07 18.12 13.07
C ALA A 100 23.64 16.89 13.90
N TYR A 101 24.42 15.80 13.86
CA TYR A 101 24.10 14.50 14.46
C TYR A 101 25.00 14.13 15.66
N ASN A 102 25.85 15.06 16.08
CA ASN A 102 26.78 14.99 17.21
C ASN A 102 27.31 13.56 17.52
N THR A 103 28.20 13.05 16.68
CA THR A 103 28.76 11.69 16.82
C THR A 103 29.68 11.46 18.03
N ASN A 104 29.93 12.49 18.85
CA ASN A 104 30.44 12.32 20.20
C ASN A 104 29.37 12.78 21.21
N PRO A 105 28.46 11.88 21.63
CA PRO A 105 27.29 12.24 22.44
C PRO A 105 27.64 12.93 23.76
N THR A 106 28.90 12.78 24.20
CA THR A 106 29.42 13.27 25.48
C THR A 106 30.01 14.69 25.46
N ASN A 107 30.09 15.34 24.30
CA ASN A 107 30.74 16.65 24.17
C ASN A 107 29.71 17.80 24.20
N GLY A 108 29.67 18.52 25.32
CA GLY A 108 28.72 19.61 25.58
C GLY A 108 27.64 19.22 26.60
N ALA A 109 27.01 20.22 27.22
CA ALA A 109 26.02 20.03 28.27
C ALA A 109 24.65 19.60 27.71
N GLY A 110 24.08 18.53 28.27
CA GLY A 110 22.81 17.98 27.81
C GLY A 110 22.38 16.71 28.54
N PHE A 111 21.38 16.03 27.98
CA PHE A 111 20.87 14.75 28.48
C PHE A 111 20.92 13.71 27.36
N THR A 112 21.31 12.48 27.67
CA THR A 112 21.33 11.37 26.70
C THR A 112 20.66 10.13 27.28
N ALA A 113 19.54 9.71 26.72
CA ALA A 113 18.94 8.39 26.97
C ALA A 113 19.52 7.36 25.98
N THR A 114 20.02 6.24 26.50
CA THR A 114 20.77 5.23 25.72
C THR A 114 20.63 3.81 26.26
N GLY A 115 21.21 2.83 25.58
CA GLY A 115 21.25 1.43 25.97
C GLY A 115 22.41 0.60 25.39
N ARG A 116 22.53 -0.67 25.78
CA ARG A 116 23.61 -1.60 25.33
C ARG A 116 23.09 -2.76 24.46
N TYR A 117 23.81 -3.07 23.38
CA TYR A 117 23.50 -4.10 22.35
C TYR A 117 23.49 -5.57 22.84
N GLY A 118 24.07 -5.87 24.02
CA GLY A 118 24.48 -7.25 24.35
C GLY A 118 23.44 -8.19 24.98
N GLU A 119 22.20 -7.77 25.24
CA GLU A 119 21.21 -8.57 25.98
C GLU A 119 19.82 -8.56 25.30
N ILE A 120 19.01 -9.57 25.65
CA ILE A 120 17.74 -10.08 25.08
C ILE A 120 16.75 -9.07 24.46
N GLN A 121 15.88 -9.56 23.57
CA GLN A 121 14.87 -8.82 22.79
C GLN A 121 13.93 -7.93 23.65
N ASP A 122 13.63 -8.31 24.90
CA ASP A 122 12.75 -7.54 25.82
C ASP A 122 13.51 -6.50 26.68
N ARG A 123 14.59 -5.91 26.16
CA ARG A 123 15.40 -4.92 26.91
C ARG A 123 14.65 -3.60 27.07
N ILE A 124 14.59 -3.09 28.30
CA ILE A 124 14.13 -1.72 28.61
C ILE A 124 15.34 -0.78 28.57
N GLY A 125 15.35 0.16 27.61
CA GLY A 125 16.40 1.17 27.43
C GLY A 125 16.44 2.23 28.54
N GLY A 126 17.24 3.28 28.34
CA GLY A 126 17.21 4.45 29.23
C GLY A 126 15.93 5.28 29.04
N MET A 127 15.33 5.73 30.15
CA MET A 127 14.08 6.52 30.17
C MET A 127 14.34 7.96 30.61
N LEU A 128 14.00 8.93 29.77
CA LEU A 128 14.02 10.35 30.12
C LEU A 128 12.59 10.93 30.09
N HIS A 129 12.09 11.37 31.23
CA HIS A 129 10.80 12.02 31.37
C HIS A 129 11.00 13.50 31.69
N ILE A 130 10.60 14.40 30.80
CA ILE A 130 10.52 15.84 31.02
C ILE A 130 9.05 16.21 31.01
N VAL A 131 8.45 16.33 32.20
CA VAL A 131 7.00 16.44 32.36
C VAL A 131 6.64 17.71 33.12
N GLY A 132 6.24 18.73 32.38
CA GLY A 132 5.69 19.95 32.94
C GLY A 132 4.20 19.86 33.26
N GLN A 133 3.66 20.91 33.85
CA GLN A 133 2.25 21.08 34.18
C GLN A 133 1.65 22.24 33.34
N PRO A 134 0.34 22.23 33.01
CA PRO A 134 -0.29 23.30 32.25
C PRO A 134 -0.08 24.68 32.91
N GLY A 135 0.59 25.59 32.20
CA GLY A 135 0.93 26.94 32.71
C GLY A 135 2.23 27.02 33.52
N PHE A 136 2.80 25.87 33.91
CA PHE A 136 4.05 25.76 34.69
C PHE A 136 4.97 24.73 34.04
N PRO A 137 5.66 25.08 32.94
CA PRO A 137 6.50 24.13 32.22
C PRO A 137 7.77 23.73 32.98
N VAL A 138 8.41 22.64 32.56
CA VAL A 138 9.84 22.43 32.84
C VAL A 138 10.64 23.29 31.87
N VAL A 139 11.44 24.22 32.39
CA VAL A 139 12.23 25.15 31.57
C VAL A 139 13.67 24.66 31.48
N LEU A 140 14.16 24.43 30.25
CA LEU A 140 15.55 24.12 29.95
C LEU A 140 16.15 25.26 29.11
N THR A 141 17.14 25.96 29.64
CA THR A 141 17.69 27.15 28.99
C THR A 141 19.19 27.31 29.25
N SER A 142 19.82 28.28 28.61
CA SER A 142 21.22 28.64 28.82
C SER A 142 21.46 29.18 30.24
N LEU A 143 22.64 28.91 30.81
CA LEU A 143 23.10 29.57 32.05
C LEU A 143 23.21 31.09 31.90
N GLN A 144 23.32 31.60 30.68
CA GLN A 144 23.35 33.03 30.35
C GLN A 144 21.94 33.65 30.22
N ASP A 145 20.87 32.86 30.32
CA ASP A 145 19.50 33.37 30.20
C ASP A 145 18.99 33.94 31.52
N ASP A 146 19.11 35.26 31.69
CA ASP A 146 18.57 35.99 32.85
C ASP A 146 17.07 36.34 32.73
N SER A 147 16.36 35.84 31.70
CA SER A 147 14.91 36.05 31.58
C SER A 147 14.09 35.06 32.41
N VAL A 148 14.70 33.95 32.82
CA VAL A 148 14.08 32.89 33.62
C VAL A 148 14.93 32.59 34.84
N GLY A 149 14.29 32.27 35.96
CA GLY A 149 14.97 31.84 37.18
C GLY A 149 14.00 31.17 38.15
N ALA A 150 14.54 30.64 39.25
CA ALA A 150 13.79 29.99 40.31
C ALA A 150 14.29 30.49 41.67
N GLY A 151 13.37 30.54 42.63
CA GLY A 151 13.63 31.07 43.97
C GLY A 151 13.66 32.59 44.05
N VAL A 152 14.04 33.09 45.22
CA VAL A 152 14.05 34.53 45.54
C VAL A 152 15.39 34.97 46.12
N ARG A 153 15.67 36.26 45.97
CA ARG A 153 16.78 36.94 46.64
C ARG A 153 16.43 37.22 48.10
N PRO A 154 17.42 37.56 48.96
CA PRO A 154 17.17 37.99 50.32
C PRO A 154 16.21 39.20 50.47
N ASP A 155 16.01 39.98 49.41
CA ASP A 155 15.08 41.12 49.34
C ASP A 155 13.69 40.76 48.79
N ASP A 156 13.37 39.47 48.68
CA ASP A 156 12.12 38.90 48.15
C ASP A 156 11.85 39.18 46.67
N THR A 157 12.84 39.68 45.90
CA THR A 157 12.73 39.75 44.44
C THR A 157 13.09 38.42 43.77
N PRO A 158 12.55 38.11 42.58
CA PRO A 158 12.88 36.86 41.87
C PRO A 158 14.38 36.74 41.58
N GLN A 159 14.97 35.57 41.84
CA GLN A 159 16.36 35.33 41.48
C GLN A 159 16.47 34.82 40.03
N VAL A 160 16.80 35.72 39.11
CA VAL A 160 16.97 35.39 37.68
C VAL A 160 18.43 35.30 37.23
N ASP A 161 19.34 35.93 37.96
CA ASP A 161 20.78 35.97 37.66
C ASP A 161 21.49 34.81 38.36
N THR A 162 21.55 33.67 37.66
CA THR A 162 22.04 32.41 38.23
C THR A 162 23.56 32.35 38.31
N ASN A 163 24.30 33.00 37.40
CA ASN A 163 25.76 32.97 37.36
C ASN A 163 26.41 34.27 37.89
N ASN A 164 25.60 35.21 38.39
CA ASN A 164 26.03 36.46 39.03
C ASN A 164 26.93 37.31 38.12
N ASN A 165 26.70 37.30 36.80
CA ASN A 165 27.48 38.04 35.82
C ASN A 165 26.77 39.31 35.31
N GLY A 166 25.55 39.59 35.79
CA GLY A 166 24.67 40.69 35.39
C GLY A 166 24.07 40.48 34.00
N ASN A 167 23.05 41.27 33.62
CA ASN A 167 22.26 41.07 32.38
C ASN A 167 23.09 40.83 31.09
N GLN A 168 23.36 39.57 30.79
CA GLN A 168 23.90 39.08 29.51
C GLN A 168 22.75 38.57 28.63
N ARG A 169 23.04 38.27 27.36
CA ARG A 169 22.05 37.70 26.43
C ARG A 169 22.53 36.33 25.96
N PRO A 170 21.70 35.28 26.06
CA PRO A 170 22.03 33.94 25.59
C PRO A 170 22.16 33.89 24.07
N SER A 171 22.92 32.91 23.58
CA SER A 171 23.11 32.61 22.16
C SER A 171 22.61 31.21 21.79
N SER A 172 22.36 30.98 20.50
CA SER A 172 22.17 29.60 20.01
C SER A 172 23.46 28.80 20.26
N ASN A 173 23.35 27.50 20.53
CA ASN A 173 24.46 26.61 20.88
C ASN A 173 25.17 26.94 22.21
N ASP A 174 24.46 27.54 23.18
CA ASP A 174 25.01 27.70 24.54
C ASP A 174 25.07 26.33 25.28
N TRP A 175 24.25 25.37 24.84
CA TRP A 175 24.27 23.98 25.29
C TRP A 175 23.88 23.02 24.14
N ARG A 176 24.07 21.72 24.34
CA ARG A 176 24.00 20.69 23.29
C ARG A 176 22.57 20.34 22.87
N SER A 177 21.96 19.33 23.51
CA SER A 177 20.64 18.80 23.15
C SER A 177 20.06 17.90 24.24
N ILE A 178 18.77 17.60 24.13
CA ILE A 178 18.13 16.44 24.73
C ILE A 178 18.18 15.32 23.69
N ARG A 179 18.99 14.28 23.92
CA ARG A 179 19.21 13.18 22.97
C ARG A 179 18.53 11.90 23.43
N LEU A 180 17.71 11.32 22.56
CA LEU A 180 17.12 9.99 22.66
C LEU A 180 17.72 9.16 21.54
N ASP A 181 18.63 8.24 21.86
CA ASP A 181 19.26 7.41 20.82
C ASP A 181 18.46 6.14 20.49
N GLN A 182 18.95 5.38 19.51
CA GLN A 182 18.35 4.13 19.00
C GLN A 182 18.15 3.02 20.04
N TYR A 183 18.68 3.16 21.26
CA TYR A 183 18.55 2.20 22.35
C TYR A 183 17.91 2.80 23.61
N SER A 184 17.40 4.04 23.53
CA SER A 184 16.51 4.59 24.54
C SER A 184 15.21 3.79 24.61
N HIS A 185 14.50 3.88 25.74
CA HIS A 185 13.21 3.21 25.91
C HIS A 185 12.11 4.06 25.28
N ASP A 186 11.29 3.45 24.42
CA ASP A 186 10.36 4.11 23.49
C ASP A 186 8.93 3.58 23.56
N ARG A 187 8.60 2.83 24.61
CA ARG A 187 7.29 2.21 24.77
C ARG A 187 6.17 3.26 24.74
N ASN A 188 5.14 3.04 23.91
CA ASN A 188 3.97 3.93 23.77
C ASN A 188 3.00 3.85 24.98
N VAL A 189 3.54 4.13 26.16
CA VAL A 189 2.86 4.18 27.45
C VAL A 189 3.11 5.57 28.01
N GLU A 190 2.04 6.28 28.34
CA GLU A 190 2.13 7.68 28.73
C GLU A 190 2.34 7.83 30.23
N ILE A 191 3.36 8.60 30.63
CA ILE A 191 3.51 9.02 32.02
C ILE A 191 2.64 10.25 32.29
N VAL A 192 1.83 10.19 33.34
CA VAL A 192 0.92 11.26 33.74
C VAL A 192 1.21 11.63 35.19
N LEU A 193 1.45 12.92 35.44
CA LEU A 193 1.50 13.45 36.79
C LEU A 193 0.11 13.96 37.15
N GLU A 194 -0.28 13.74 38.40
CA GLU A 194 -1.47 14.36 38.95
C GLU A 194 -1.41 15.91 38.85
N GLN A 195 -2.54 16.51 38.47
CA GLN A 195 -2.67 17.98 38.33
C GLN A 195 -3.09 18.66 39.64
N GLU A 196 -3.49 17.88 40.64
CA GLU A 196 -3.74 18.38 41.98
C GLU A 196 -2.44 18.81 42.67
N SER A 197 -2.46 19.99 43.30
CA SER A 197 -1.35 20.43 44.16
C SER A 197 -1.28 19.57 45.42
N ALA A 198 -0.07 19.21 45.86
CA ALA A 198 0.14 18.52 47.14
C ALA A 198 -0.41 19.27 48.37
N GLU A 199 -0.67 20.58 48.25
CA GLU A 199 -1.29 21.41 49.30
C GLU A 199 -2.81 21.62 49.10
N ALA A 200 -3.44 20.94 48.14
CA ALA A 200 -4.86 21.04 47.90
C ALA A 200 -5.68 20.61 49.12
N THR A 201 -6.87 21.18 49.29
CA THR A 201 -7.76 20.77 50.38
C THR A 201 -8.60 19.58 49.93
N ALA A 202 -8.43 18.43 50.58
CA ALA A 202 -9.21 17.22 50.32
C ALA A 202 -10.74 17.49 50.38
N PRO A 203 -11.56 16.85 49.52
CA PRO A 203 -11.26 15.65 48.72
C PRO A 203 -10.57 15.91 47.37
N GLY A 204 -10.04 17.11 47.15
CA GLY A 204 -9.34 17.43 45.93
C GLY A 204 -10.23 18.03 44.84
N SER A 205 -9.58 18.57 43.83
CA SER A 205 -10.13 19.22 42.64
C SER A 205 -10.57 18.19 41.58
N ASN A 206 -9.96 17.02 41.56
CA ASN A 206 -10.26 15.87 40.69
C ASN A 206 -11.13 14.78 41.37
N ALA A 207 -11.82 15.10 42.48
CA ALA A 207 -12.57 14.14 43.31
C ALA A 207 -13.78 13.44 42.67
N THR A 208 -14.24 13.90 41.51
CA THR A 208 -15.51 13.46 40.92
C THR A 208 -15.34 13.07 39.46
N ALA A 209 -16.24 12.22 38.94
CA ALA A 209 -16.25 11.86 37.52
C ALA A 209 -16.36 13.09 36.58
N VAL A 210 -17.01 14.17 37.02
CA VAL A 210 -17.15 15.41 36.22
C VAL A 210 -15.85 16.22 36.19
N THR A 211 -15.05 16.14 37.26
CA THR A 211 -13.79 16.88 37.39
C THR A 211 -12.58 15.97 37.23
N ALA A 212 -12.79 14.75 36.71
CA ALA A 212 -11.75 13.76 36.57
C ALA A 212 -10.62 14.27 35.67
N GLN A 213 -9.38 13.98 36.04
CA GLN A 213 -8.24 14.29 35.20
C GLN A 213 -8.26 13.38 33.96
N PHE A 214 -8.28 13.98 32.79
CA PHE A 214 -8.27 13.23 31.53
C PHE A 214 -6.85 12.74 31.22
N LEU A 215 -6.71 11.43 31.00
CA LEU A 215 -5.44 10.76 30.72
C LEU A 215 -5.14 10.73 29.22
N GLY A 216 -6.12 10.39 28.39
CA GLY A 216 -5.95 10.22 26.95
C GLY A 216 -6.84 9.12 26.37
N GLU A 217 -6.45 8.60 25.20
CA GLU A 217 -7.11 7.49 24.51
C GLU A 217 -6.27 6.21 24.58
N LEU A 218 -6.92 5.09 24.90
CA LEU A 218 -6.32 3.76 25.03
C LEU A 218 -6.59 2.92 23.77
N SER A 219 -5.55 2.28 23.25
CA SER A 219 -5.61 1.35 22.12
C SER A 219 -6.34 0.05 22.51
N GLY A 220 -6.98 -0.61 21.55
CA GLY A 220 -7.65 -1.89 21.77
C GLY A 220 -6.66 -3.05 21.94
N ASP A 221 -5.52 -2.96 21.26
CA ASP A 221 -4.43 -3.92 21.36
C ASP A 221 -3.06 -3.27 21.06
N GLU A 222 -2.02 -4.11 20.94
CA GLU A 222 -0.65 -3.70 20.64
C GLU A 222 -0.52 -3.13 19.23
N GLN A 223 -1.14 -3.79 18.26
CA GLN A 223 -1.03 -3.45 16.84
C GLN A 223 -1.81 -2.18 16.50
N SER A 224 -2.88 -1.88 17.25
CA SER A 224 -3.73 -0.70 17.04
C SER A 224 -3.20 0.57 17.72
N GLY A 225 -2.02 0.54 18.35
CA GLY A 225 -1.41 1.70 19.01
C GLY A 225 -0.69 2.62 18.01
N ASP A 226 -0.86 3.93 18.19
CA ASP A 226 -0.24 4.97 17.35
C ASP A 226 0.16 6.20 18.19
N ASP A 227 0.48 7.32 17.54
CA ASP A 227 0.88 8.58 18.18
C ASP A 227 -0.23 9.20 19.05
N ASN A 228 -1.50 8.86 18.78
CA ASN A 228 -2.69 9.31 19.48
C ASN A 228 -3.23 8.28 20.48
N LEU A 229 -3.26 7.00 20.10
CA LEU A 229 -3.76 5.87 20.88
C LEU A 229 -2.62 5.24 21.69
N ARG A 230 -2.62 5.49 23.01
CA ARG A 230 -1.65 4.94 23.95
C ARG A 230 -1.96 3.49 24.26
N ARG A 231 -0.93 2.69 24.55
CA ARG A 231 -1.11 1.29 25.03
C ARG A 231 -1.42 1.20 26.51
N GLY A 232 -1.10 2.26 27.24
CA GLY A 232 -1.36 2.38 28.66
C GLY A 232 -0.93 3.73 29.21
N PHE A 233 -1.24 3.93 30.47
CA PHE A 233 -0.92 5.11 31.25
C PHE A 233 -0.25 4.68 32.55
N GLU A 234 0.81 5.37 32.95
CA GLU A 234 1.40 5.30 34.29
C GLU A 234 1.17 6.63 34.99
N ILE A 235 0.31 6.63 35.99
CA ILE A 235 -0.15 7.80 36.72
C ILE A 235 0.60 7.87 38.04
N HIS A 236 1.25 9.00 38.31
CA HIS A 236 1.87 9.30 39.60
C HIS A 236 0.98 10.28 40.36
N GLY A 237 0.37 9.81 41.46
CA GLY A 237 -0.58 10.58 42.26
C GLY A 237 -0.24 10.61 43.75
N LEU A 238 -0.89 11.51 44.47
CA LEU A 238 -0.72 11.73 45.90
C LEU A 238 -2.08 11.94 46.57
N LEU A 239 -2.46 10.99 47.43
CA LEU A 239 -3.51 11.23 48.42
C LEU A 239 -2.90 12.04 49.56
N ASN A 240 -3.13 13.35 49.60
CA ASN A 240 -2.43 14.25 50.52
C ASN A 240 -3.03 14.23 51.96
N GLU A 241 -4.33 14.00 52.07
CA GLU A 241 -5.08 13.80 53.30
C GLU A 241 -5.84 12.46 53.26
N SER A 242 -6.31 12.00 54.42
CA SER A 242 -6.93 10.67 54.48
C SER A 242 -8.30 10.60 53.77
N ASN A 243 -8.98 11.73 53.60
CA ASN A 243 -10.25 11.84 52.87
C ASN A 243 -10.07 12.38 51.44
N ASP A 244 -8.83 12.36 50.94
CA ASP A 244 -8.52 12.72 49.58
C ASP A 244 -8.98 11.66 48.58
N VAL A 245 -9.31 12.09 47.36
CA VAL A 245 -9.94 11.26 46.34
C VAL A 245 -9.53 11.73 44.96
N ASP A 246 -8.91 10.84 44.19
CA ASP A 246 -8.42 11.19 42.86
C ASP A 246 -9.22 10.42 41.82
N THR A 247 -9.83 11.11 40.87
CA THR A 247 -10.56 10.50 39.76
C THR A 247 -9.90 10.83 38.44
N TYR A 248 -9.68 9.81 37.63
CA TYR A 248 -9.11 9.87 36.29
C TYR A 248 -10.12 9.39 35.25
N SER A 249 -9.97 9.86 34.02
CA SER A 249 -10.80 9.43 32.90
C SER A 249 -9.95 9.14 31.66
N PHE A 250 -10.35 8.15 30.87
CA PHE A 250 -9.71 7.81 29.60
C PHE A 250 -10.76 7.34 28.60
N ILE A 251 -10.47 7.46 27.31
CA ILE A 251 -11.31 6.89 26.25
C ILE A 251 -10.77 5.51 25.91
N GLY A 252 -11.64 4.51 25.84
CA GLY A 252 -11.27 3.15 25.41
C GLY A 252 -12.34 2.55 24.50
N GLU A 253 -11.96 1.53 23.74
CA GLU A 253 -12.90 0.76 22.92
C GLU A 253 -13.61 -0.31 23.76
N ALA A 254 -14.93 -0.31 23.76
CA ALA A 254 -15.73 -1.32 24.45
C ALA A 254 -15.37 -2.73 23.94
N GLY A 255 -15.24 -3.69 24.85
CA GLY A 255 -14.73 -5.03 24.56
C GLY A 255 -13.21 -5.19 24.71
N THR A 256 -12.46 -4.11 24.93
CA THR A 256 -11.04 -4.17 25.29
C THR A 256 -10.88 -4.63 26.74
N GLU A 257 -9.90 -5.49 26.99
CA GLU A 257 -9.56 -5.94 28.35
C GLU A 257 -8.41 -5.08 28.90
N VAL A 258 -8.60 -4.51 30.09
CA VAL A 258 -7.70 -3.53 30.70
C VAL A 258 -7.36 -3.94 32.12
N TRP A 259 -6.09 -3.82 32.48
CA TRP A 259 -5.57 -3.98 33.83
C TRP A 259 -5.43 -2.61 34.46
N ILE A 260 -5.99 -2.45 35.66
CA ILE A 260 -5.86 -1.26 36.49
C ILE A 260 -5.15 -1.70 37.76
N ASP A 261 -3.92 -1.24 37.93
CA ASP A 261 -2.99 -1.70 38.95
C ASP A 261 -2.48 -0.52 39.77
N VAL A 262 -2.28 -0.69 41.07
CA VAL A 262 -1.65 0.33 41.92
C VAL A 262 -0.41 -0.26 42.57
N ASP A 263 0.71 0.39 42.36
CA ASP A 263 2.02 -0.02 42.81
C ASP A 263 2.75 1.10 43.56
N ARG A 264 3.92 0.73 44.10
CA ARG A 264 4.89 1.63 44.76
C ARG A 264 4.29 2.53 45.83
N THR A 265 3.18 2.12 46.44
CA THR A 265 2.58 2.85 47.55
C THR A 265 3.47 2.79 48.79
N THR A 266 3.34 3.79 49.65
CA THR A 266 3.94 3.69 50.99
C THR A 266 3.25 2.56 51.77
N TYR A 267 4.01 1.85 52.62
CA TYR A 267 3.46 0.78 53.49
C TYR A 267 2.33 1.25 54.44
N THR A 268 2.13 2.56 54.57
CA THR A 268 1.07 3.18 55.37
C THR A 268 -0.21 3.40 54.60
N LEU A 269 -0.19 3.38 53.26
CA LEU A 269 -1.36 3.58 52.42
C LEU A 269 -2.12 2.26 52.25
N ASP A 270 -3.44 2.32 52.35
CA ASP A 270 -4.38 1.22 52.08
C ASP A 270 -5.32 1.72 50.98
N THR A 271 -5.09 1.26 49.75
CA THR A 271 -5.69 1.83 48.53
C THR A 271 -6.98 1.12 48.16
N VAL A 272 -7.89 1.84 47.52
CA VAL A 272 -9.08 1.29 46.88
C VAL A 272 -9.21 1.87 45.48
N ILE A 273 -9.38 1.00 44.48
CA ILE A 273 -9.64 1.38 43.09
C ILE A 273 -11.10 1.12 42.76
N GLU A 274 -11.76 2.08 42.11
CA GLU A 274 -13.15 1.99 41.69
C GLU A 274 -13.32 2.36 40.22
N LEU A 275 -13.99 1.50 39.45
CA LEU A 275 -14.52 1.86 38.13
C LEU A 275 -15.87 2.56 38.32
N LEU A 276 -16.06 3.72 37.70
CA LEU A 276 -17.27 4.52 37.83
C LEU A 276 -18.02 4.65 36.50
N ASP A 277 -19.35 4.77 36.58
CA ASP A 277 -20.16 5.25 35.45
C ASP A 277 -20.04 6.78 35.28
N ALA A 278 -20.59 7.32 34.20
CA ALA A 278 -20.60 8.77 33.92
C ALA A 278 -21.33 9.62 34.98
N SER A 279 -22.12 9.00 35.87
CA SER A 279 -22.78 9.67 37.00
C SER A 279 -21.99 9.56 38.31
N GLY A 280 -20.84 8.89 38.30
CA GLY A 280 -19.98 8.66 39.47
C GLY A 280 -20.40 7.48 40.37
N ASN A 281 -21.30 6.61 39.91
CA ASN A 281 -21.66 5.39 40.64
C ASN A 281 -20.60 4.31 40.43
N VAL A 282 -20.28 3.55 41.48
CA VAL A 282 -19.28 2.47 41.42
C VAL A 282 -19.86 1.25 40.68
N LEU A 283 -19.19 0.85 39.60
CA LEU A 283 -19.49 -0.34 38.81
C LEU A 283 -18.69 -1.56 39.29
N ALA A 284 -17.40 -1.37 39.53
CA ALA A 284 -16.49 -2.37 40.07
C ALA A 284 -15.54 -1.76 41.10
N ARG A 285 -15.07 -2.54 42.07
CA ARG A 285 -14.11 -2.10 43.09
C ARG A 285 -13.14 -3.21 43.50
N SER A 286 -11.88 -2.83 43.64
CA SER A 286 -10.78 -3.61 44.22
C SER A 286 -10.18 -2.89 45.43
N ASP A 287 -9.84 -3.66 46.46
CA ASP A 287 -9.21 -3.22 47.70
C ASP A 287 -7.86 -3.92 47.96
N SER A 288 -7.60 -5.10 47.36
CA SER A 288 -6.31 -5.81 47.48
C SER A 288 -6.11 -6.82 46.35
N SER A 289 -5.21 -6.53 45.42
CA SER A 289 -4.91 -7.39 44.26
C SER A 289 -4.48 -8.82 44.69
N LEU A 290 -3.68 -8.90 45.75
CA LEU A 290 -3.13 -10.16 46.28
C LEU A 290 -4.23 -11.06 46.87
N ASP A 291 -5.08 -10.50 47.74
CA ASP A 291 -6.18 -11.26 48.37
C ASP A 291 -7.25 -11.63 47.33
N GLU A 292 -7.55 -10.74 46.39
CA GLU A 292 -8.52 -10.96 45.31
C GLU A 292 -8.04 -12.00 44.29
N THR A 293 -6.73 -12.19 44.14
CA THR A 293 -6.19 -13.27 43.32
C THR A 293 -6.37 -14.63 43.99
N LEU A 294 -6.32 -14.70 45.33
CA LEU A 294 -6.59 -15.91 46.10
C LEU A 294 -8.10 -16.21 46.21
N ASP A 295 -8.93 -15.17 46.32
CA ASP A 295 -10.38 -15.24 46.35
C ASP A 295 -11.01 -14.15 45.45
N PRO A 296 -11.26 -14.45 44.16
CA PRO A 296 -11.87 -13.50 43.23
C PRO A 296 -13.26 -13.00 43.63
N SER A 297 -13.92 -13.63 44.61
CA SER A 297 -15.21 -13.16 45.12
C SER A 297 -15.13 -11.91 45.98
N LEU A 298 -13.92 -11.47 46.32
CA LEU A 298 -13.67 -10.23 47.06
C LEU A 298 -13.83 -8.96 46.21
N ILE A 299 -13.76 -9.09 44.88
CA ILE A 299 -14.03 -7.98 43.95
C ILE A 299 -15.52 -7.64 44.00
N TYR A 300 -15.83 -6.37 44.26
CA TYR A 300 -17.22 -5.89 44.25
C TYR A 300 -17.64 -5.52 42.82
N THR A 301 -18.80 -6.01 42.40
CA THR A 301 -19.48 -5.60 41.14
C THR A 301 -20.90 -5.14 41.42
N ALA A 302 -21.33 -4.02 40.85
CA ALA A 302 -22.70 -3.54 40.95
C ALA A 302 -23.66 -4.44 40.16
N ASN A 303 -24.94 -4.50 40.55
CA ASN A 303 -25.96 -5.28 39.82
C ASN A 303 -26.18 -4.83 38.37
N SER A 304 -25.81 -3.58 38.04
CA SER A 304 -25.85 -3.02 36.69
C SER A 304 -24.64 -3.39 35.85
N PHE A 305 -23.61 -3.98 36.45
CA PHE A 305 -22.37 -4.39 35.79
C PHE A 305 -22.31 -5.93 35.74
N PRO A 306 -22.10 -6.54 34.56
CA PRO A 306 -21.95 -7.99 34.44
C PRO A 306 -20.84 -8.54 35.34
N ALA A 307 -21.15 -9.59 36.11
CA ALA A 307 -20.24 -10.14 37.12
C ALA A 307 -18.98 -10.80 36.53
N ASP A 308 -18.96 -11.10 35.23
CA ASP A 308 -17.84 -11.67 34.49
C ASP A 308 -16.91 -10.61 33.88
N GLN A 309 -17.25 -9.33 33.98
CA GLN A 309 -16.45 -8.23 33.42
C GLN A 309 -15.40 -7.67 34.38
N ALA A 310 -15.48 -7.93 35.69
CA ALA A 310 -14.43 -7.57 36.64
C ALA A 310 -13.77 -8.83 37.20
N ASN A 311 -12.45 -8.92 37.09
CA ASN A 311 -11.66 -10.10 37.40
C ASN A 311 -10.39 -9.72 38.17
N SER A 312 -9.77 -10.71 38.85
CA SER A 312 -8.42 -10.52 39.42
C SER A 312 -7.42 -10.19 38.31
N MET A 313 -6.36 -9.47 38.68
CA MET A 313 -5.22 -9.13 37.82
C MET A 313 -4.67 -10.34 37.06
N GLN A 314 -4.62 -11.51 37.71
CA GLN A 314 -4.02 -12.69 37.12
C GLN A 314 -4.89 -13.29 36.00
N LYS A 315 -4.33 -13.41 34.79
CA LYS A 315 -4.95 -14.09 33.64
C LYS A 315 -4.26 -15.42 33.33
N SER A 316 -2.95 -15.48 33.57
CA SER A 316 -2.11 -16.63 33.24
C SER A 316 -2.47 -17.89 34.03
N PRO A 317 -2.53 -19.08 33.39
CA PRO A 317 -2.84 -20.34 34.07
C PRO A 317 -1.68 -20.85 34.94
N ALA A 318 -2.01 -21.72 35.91
CA ALA A 318 -1.18 -22.06 37.08
C ALA A 318 0.19 -22.76 36.90
N PRO A 319 0.74 -23.10 35.70
CA PRO A 319 2.19 -23.34 35.60
C PRO A 319 2.99 -22.11 35.12
N TYR A 320 2.32 -21.09 34.56
CA TYR A 320 2.96 -19.88 34.01
C TYR A 320 2.67 -18.63 34.85
N ALA A 321 1.80 -18.75 35.85
CA ALA A 321 1.53 -17.71 36.81
C ALA A 321 2.78 -17.42 37.68
N PRO A 322 3.19 -16.15 37.79
CA PRO A 322 4.32 -15.78 38.64
C PRO A 322 3.94 -15.95 40.12
N GLU A 323 4.76 -16.71 40.85
CA GLU A 323 4.63 -16.88 42.31
C GLU A 323 5.85 -16.29 43.02
N ASN A 324 5.65 -15.77 44.22
CA ASN A 324 6.76 -15.40 45.08
C ASN A 324 7.43 -16.66 45.67
N ALA A 325 8.58 -16.49 46.34
CA ALA A 325 9.32 -17.62 46.93
C ALA A 325 8.52 -18.43 47.99
N SER A 326 7.36 -17.92 48.44
CA SER A 326 6.45 -18.55 49.39
C SER A 326 5.30 -19.33 48.72
N GLY A 327 5.24 -19.35 47.39
CA GLY A 327 4.18 -19.99 46.61
C GLY A 327 2.84 -19.23 46.61
N LEU A 328 2.87 -17.93 46.91
CA LEU A 328 1.71 -17.05 46.77
C LEU A 328 1.77 -16.33 45.41
N PRO A 329 0.62 -15.95 44.82
CA PRO A 329 0.58 -15.11 43.64
C PRO A 329 1.49 -13.90 43.80
N LYS A 330 2.23 -13.57 42.75
CA LYS A 330 3.14 -12.43 42.74
C LYS A 330 2.49 -11.31 41.92
N ASP A 331 2.25 -10.22 42.60
CA ASP A 331 2.06 -8.92 41.97
C ASP A 331 3.45 -8.32 41.67
N PHE A 332 3.70 -7.96 40.42
CA PHE A 332 4.96 -7.29 40.07
C PHE A 332 4.83 -5.81 40.41
N GLY A 333 5.93 -5.13 40.75
CA GLY A 333 5.87 -3.72 41.18
C GLY A 333 5.42 -3.48 42.63
N SER A 334 4.46 -4.26 43.15
CA SER A 334 3.90 -4.04 44.49
C SER A 334 4.88 -4.35 45.62
N ILE A 335 5.04 -3.39 46.54
CA ILE A 335 5.80 -3.53 47.78
C ILE A 335 4.89 -3.57 49.02
N ASN A 336 3.60 -3.30 48.86
CA ASN A 336 2.60 -3.21 49.90
C ASN A 336 1.47 -4.20 49.62
N SER A 337 1.23 -5.15 50.53
CA SER A 337 0.18 -6.17 50.32
C SER A 337 -1.26 -5.63 50.31
N ARG A 338 -1.45 -4.33 50.52
CA ARG A 338 -2.75 -3.63 50.50
C ARG A 338 -2.96 -2.81 49.23
N ASP A 339 -2.09 -2.98 48.26
CA ASP A 339 -2.23 -2.40 46.94
C ASP A 339 -3.45 -3.02 46.25
N ALA A 340 -4.32 -2.16 45.71
CA ALA A 340 -5.51 -2.57 44.99
C ALA A 340 -5.18 -2.77 43.50
N GLY A 341 -5.88 -3.68 42.84
CA GLY A 341 -5.67 -3.94 41.42
C GLY A 341 -6.71 -4.92 40.87
N MET A 342 -7.23 -4.64 39.68
CA MET A 342 -8.21 -5.50 39.01
C MET A 342 -8.12 -5.42 37.49
N ARG A 343 -8.59 -6.47 36.82
CA ARG A 343 -8.75 -6.52 35.37
C ARG A 343 -10.21 -6.35 34.99
N ILE A 344 -10.49 -5.42 34.08
CA ILE A 344 -11.82 -5.07 33.60
C ILE A 344 -11.94 -5.34 32.10
N LEU A 345 -13.03 -5.99 31.68
CA LEU A 345 -13.47 -5.96 30.29
C LEU A 345 -14.39 -4.74 30.11
N LEU A 346 -13.97 -3.77 29.29
CA LEU A 346 -14.68 -2.51 29.10
C LEU A 346 -16.09 -2.76 28.52
N ASP A 347 -17.12 -2.18 29.13
CA ASP A 347 -18.52 -2.37 28.76
C ASP A 347 -18.96 -1.46 27.60
N GLY A 348 -19.95 -1.91 26.82
CA GLY A 348 -20.49 -1.17 25.67
C GLY A 348 -20.71 -2.05 24.43
N ASN A 349 -21.08 -1.43 23.30
CA ASN A 349 -21.12 -2.12 22.01
C ASN A 349 -19.69 -2.26 21.48
N ALA A 350 -19.23 -3.49 21.25
CA ALA A 350 -17.90 -3.76 20.71
C ALA A 350 -17.58 -2.88 19.48
N GLY A 351 -16.39 -2.30 19.44
CA GLY A 351 -15.97 -1.34 18.40
C GLY A 351 -16.35 0.12 18.64
N THR A 352 -17.12 0.42 19.70
CA THR A 352 -17.47 1.81 20.07
C THR A 352 -16.50 2.35 21.11
N ARG A 353 -15.96 3.55 20.89
CA ARG A 353 -15.10 4.25 21.86
C ARG A 353 -15.92 5.10 22.82
N THR A 354 -15.69 4.95 24.11
CA THR A 354 -16.39 5.70 25.17
C THR A 354 -15.45 6.08 26.31
N THR A 355 -15.85 7.09 27.11
CA THR A 355 -15.08 7.55 28.26
C THR A 355 -15.38 6.71 29.51
N TYR A 356 -14.32 6.16 30.11
CA TYR A 356 -14.35 5.42 31.37
C TYR A 356 -13.72 6.25 32.49
N HIS A 357 -14.12 5.99 33.74
CA HIS A 357 -13.65 6.74 34.90
C HIS A 357 -13.12 5.77 35.96
N VAL A 358 -11.92 6.05 36.47
CA VAL A 358 -11.24 5.27 37.50
C VAL A 358 -10.96 6.17 38.68
N ARG A 359 -11.23 5.70 39.89
CA ARG A 359 -11.03 6.48 41.12
C ARG A 359 -10.13 5.73 42.08
N VAL A 360 -9.16 6.45 42.64
CA VAL A 360 -8.26 5.99 43.71
C VAL A 360 -8.60 6.75 44.98
N ARG A 361 -8.63 6.03 46.11
CA ARG A 361 -8.86 6.63 47.43
C ARG A 361 -8.31 5.75 48.55
N SER A 362 -8.19 6.32 49.74
CA SER A 362 -7.90 5.55 50.95
C SER A 362 -9.10 4.67 51.36
N LYS A 363 -8.80 3.45 51.82
CA LYS A 363 -9.75 2.59 52.50
C LYS A 363 -10.22 3.24 53.82
N ASP A 364 -11.53 3.37 53.97
CA ASP A 364 -12.20 4.01 55.12
C ASP A 364 -11.77 5.47 55.41
N ALA A 365 -11.07 6.12 54.48
CA ALA A 365 -10.50 7.46 54.60
C ALA A 365 -9.55 7.64 55.81
N LEU A 366 -8.65 6.67 56.04
CA LEU A 366 -7.77 6.61 57.21
C LEU A 366 -6.28 6.80 56.92
N THR A 367 -5.86 6.59 55.67
CA THR A 367 -4.46 6.57 55.26
C THR A 367 -4.22 7.57 54.15
N SER A 368 -2.99 8.01 53.97
CA SER A 368 -2.61 8.96 52.91
C SER A 368 -1.18 8.65 52.46
N GLY A 369 -0.78 9.14 51.29
CA GLY A 369 0.53 8.90 50.72
C GLY A 369 0.51 8.79 49.19
N PRO A 370 1.70 8.76 48.57
CA PRO A 370 1.84 8.62 47.12
C PRO A 370 1.48 7.21 46.67
N TYR A 371 1.06 7.13 45.41
CA TYR A 371 0.81 5.89 44.68
C TYR A 371 1.20 6.05 43.21
N GLU A 372 1.47 4.92 42.58
CA GLU A 372 1.64 4.83 41.14
C GLU A 372 0.55 3.91 40.60
N MET A 373 -0.27 4.38 39.67
CA MET A 373 -1.34 3.58 39.07
C MET A 373 -1.03 3.31 37.61
N GLN A 374 -1.15 2.06 37.17
CA GLN A 374 -1.09 1.72 35.75
C GLN A 374 -2.47 1.35 35.21
N ILE A 375 -2.77 1.82 33.99
CA ILE A 375 -3.90 1.38 33.18
C ILE A 375 -3.34 0.85 31.88
N ARG A 376 -3.44 -0.46 31.60
CA ARG A 376 -2.74 -1.13 30.49
C ARG A 376 -3.54 -2.26 29.85
N THR A 377 -3.21 -2.66 28.63
CA THR A 377 -3.92 -3.71 27.87
C THR A 377 -3.36 -5.13 28.06
N ARG A 378 -2.40 -5.33 28.97
CA ARG A 378 -1.72 -6.61 29.21
C ARG A 378 -1.48 -6.90 30.69
N GLU A 379 -1.29 -8.18 31.00
CA GLU A 379 -0.97 -8.66 32.35
C GLU A 379 0.43 -8.20 32.81
N ALA A 380 1.41 -8.08 31.91
CA ALA A 380 2.75 -7.63 32.24
C ALA A 380 2.82 -6.13 32.51
N ASP A 381 3.63 -5.71 33.49
CA ASP A 381 3.89 -4.30 33.78
C ASP A 381 4.54 -3.62 32.58
N GLU A 382 4.08 -2.41 32.31
CA GLU A 382 4.49 -1.62 31.15
C GLU A 382 5.25 -0.39 31.65
N PHE A 383 6.48 -0.18 31.18
CA PHE A 383 7.28 0.99 31.56
C PHE A 383 7.10 2.11 30.53
N PRO A 384 6.81 3.37 30.94
CA PRO A 384 6.69 4.50 30.03
C PRO A 384 7.95 4.75 29.21
N GLY A 385 7.79 5.02 27.92
CA GLY A 385 8.88 5.49 27.06
C GLY A 385 9.33 6.92 27.42
N SER A 386 10.49 7.31 26.89
CA SER A 386 11.01 8.67 27.04
C SER A 386 9.98 9.70 26.55
N THR A 387 9.67 10.69 27.39
CA THR A 387 8.54 11.61 27.19
C THR A 387 8.99 13.05 27.41
N VAL A 388 8.63 13.96 26.50
CA VAL A 388 8.79 15.40 26.68
C VAL A 388 7.43 16.09 26.53
N ARG A 389 6.92 16.67 27.61
CA ARG A 389 5.60 17.29 27.66
C ARG A 389 5.63 18.57 28.48
N PHE A 390 4.93 19.61 28.01
CA PHE A 390 4.89 20.92 28.66
C PHE A 390 6.29 21.45 29.05
N ALA A 391 7.24 21.35 28.12
CA ALA A 391 8.60 21.85 28.31
C ALA A 391 8.82 23.17 27.55
N ASP A 392 9.66 24.05 28.09
CA ASP A 392 10.14 25.28 27.44
C ASP A 392 11.66 25.14 27.23
N ILE A 393 12.06 24.84 25.99
CA ILE A 393 13.45 24.53 25.61
C ILE A 393 14.02 25.69 24.80
N ARG A 394 15.13 26.28 25.26
CA ARG A 394 15.73 27.48 24.64
C ARG A 394 17.24 27.39 24.50
N TYR A 395 17.79 28.02 23.46
CA TYR A 395 19.23 28.27 23.28
C TYR A 395 20.13 27.02 23.19
N ALA A 396 19.54 25.85 22.93
CA ALA A 396 20.26 24.64 22.57
C ALA A 396 20.88 24.76 21.16
N MET A 397 21.82 23.87 20.83
CA MET A 397 22.21 23.60 19.44
C MET A 397 21.06 22.95 18.69
N THR A 398 20.56 21.85 19.26
CA THR A 398 19.40 21.09 18.81
C THR A 398 18.51 20.86 20.03
N GLY A 399 17.24 21.28 20.01
CA GLY A 399 16.39 21.19 21.19
C GLY A 399 16.17 19.75 21.67
N ILE A 400 15.60 18.92 20.78
CA ILE A 400 15.38 17.49 20.99
C ILE A 400 15.96 16.77 19.78
N GLU A 401 16.76 15.75 20.02
CA GLU A 401 17.44 14.90 19.04
C GLU A 401 16.93 13.47 19.25
N VAL A 402 16.19 12.93 18.29
CA VAL A 402 15.68 11.55 18.31
C VAL A 402 16.36 10.80 17.18
N ILE A 403 17.07 9.71 17.52
CA ILE A 403 17.78 8.88 16.54
C ILE A 403 17.05 7.54 16.48
N GLY A 404 16.69 7.14 15.26
CA GLY A 404 15.67 6.14 15.02
C GLY A 404 15.84 4.79 15.70
N LEU A 405 14.70 4.20 16.05
CA LEU A 405 14.52 3.05 16.93
C LEU A 405 14.10 1.83 16.08
N PRO A 406 15.02 0.88 15.82
CA PRO A 406 14.71 -0.27 14.97
C PRO A 406 13.94 -1.32 15.77
N ALA A 407 12.63 -1.13 15.99
CA ALA A 407 11.65 -2.22 16.27
C ALA A 407 10.23 -1.72 16.57
N HIS A 408 10.06 -0.71 17.46
CA HIS A 408 8.78 -0.42 18.15
C HIS A 408 8.40 1.07 18.22
N SER A 409 9.04 1.93 17.43
CA SER A 409 8.79 3.38 17.46
C SER A 409 7.36 3.72 17.02
N PRO A 410 6.59 4.49 17.79
CA PRO A 410 5.40 5.17 17.29
C PRO A 410 5.75 6.44 16.46
N LEU A 411 7.02 6.85 16.42
CA LEU A 411 7.51 8.01 15.66
C LEU A 411 8.01 7.59 14.27
N LEU A 412 7.74 8.43 13.27
CA LEU A 412 8.31 8.35 11.92
C LEU A 412 9.83 8.55 11.99
N GLY A 413 10.63 7.59 11.49
CA GLY A 413 12.09 7.65 11.45
C GLY A 413 12.79 6.57 12.31
N GLU A 414 13.02 5.40 11.74
CA GLU A 414 13.70 4.24 12.33
C GLU A 414 15.22 4.31 12.23
N ALA A 415 15.77 5.19 11.39
CA ALA A 415 17.19 5.53 11.34
C ALA A 415 17.41 7.00 10.98
N ALA A 416 18.61 7.50 11.29
CA ALA A 416 19.13 8.75 10.75
C ALA A 416 20.45 8.44 10.05
N GLU A 417 20.80 9.22 9.02
CA GLU A 417 22.05 9.06 8.31
C GLU A 417 23.25 9.08 9.26
N ASP A 418 24.25 8.22 9.01
CA ASP A 418 25.45 8.11 9.84
C ASP A 418 26.68 8.85 9.26
N GLU A 419 26.46 9.79 8.34
CA GLU A 419 27.52 10.58 7.71
C GLU A 419 28.18 11.58 8.69
N VAL A 420 29.52 11.61 8.71
CA VAL A 420 30.30 12.54 9.54
C VAL A 420 31.09 13.49 8.67
N THR A 421 31.13 14.78 9.07
CA THR A 421 31.85 15.87 8.38
C THR A 421 33.37 15.66 8.21
N ASP A 422 33.96 14.66 8.88
CA ASP A 422 35.34 14.25 8.66
C ASP A 422 35.36 13.03 7.71
N GLY A 423 35.72 13.27 6.44
CA GLY A 423 35.68 12.31 5.32
C GLY A 423 36.57 11.06 5.46
N PHE A 424 36.99 10.71 6.66
CA PHE A 424 37.79 9.54 7.01
C PHE A 424 37.15 8.61 8.07
N LEU A 425 36.02 8.98 8.72
CA LEU A 425 35.49 8.23 9.88
C LEU A 425 34.19 7.47 9.62
N ALA A 426 33.17 8.05 8.97
CA ALA A 426 31.99 7.35 8.45
C ALA A 426 31.34 8.20 7.34
N ASN A 427 31.03 7.58 6.20
CA ASN A 427 30.34 8.21 5.08
C ASN A 427 29.73 7.13 4.17
N ASN A 428 28.51 7.38 3.73
CA ASN A 428 27.67 6.49 2.93
C ASN A 428 27.69 6.80 1.42
N ASP A 429 28.59 7.69 0.93
CA ASP A 429 28.82 7.99 -0.50
C ASP A 429 29.33 6.81 -1.35
N SER A 430 29.58 5.66 -0.71
CA SER A 430 30.27 4.55 -1.33
C SER A 430 29.49 3.26 -1.20
N PHE A 431 29.23 2.64 -2.35
CA PHE A 431 28.61 1.32 -2.43
C PHE A 431 29.50 0.20 -1.85
N PHE A 432 30.81 0.28 -2.08
CA PHE A 432 31.75 -0.74 -1.60
C PHE A 432 32.48 -0.28 -0.35
N PRO A 433 32.51 -1.08 0.73
CA PRO A 433 33.28 -0.76 1.92
C PRO A 433 34.76 -0.49 1.61
N ASN A 434 35.29 0.64 2.06
CA ASN A 434 36.69 0.97 1.88
C ASN A 434 37.56 0.21 2.90
N ALA A 435 38.46 -0.64 2.40
CA ALA A 435 39.35 -1.44 3.24
C ALA A 435 40.34 -0.61 4.11
N ILE A 436 40.58 0.65 3.76
CA ILE A 436 41.50 1.57 4.47
C ILE A 436 40.73 2.45 5.47
N THR A 437 39.50 2.83 5.12
CA THR A 437 38.58 3.65 5.93
C THR A 437 37.26 2.89 6.07
N PRO A 438 37.15 1.90 6.99
CA PRO A 438 36.00 1.01 7.07
C PRO A 438 34.64 1.68 7.33
N GLY A 439 34.65 2.95 7.77
CA GLY A 439 33.42 3.75 7.89
C GLY A 439 32.89 4.29 6.56
N GLN A 440 33.68 4.26 5.48
CA GLN A 440 33.16 4.50 4.12
C GLN A 440 32.53 3.22 3.60
N ARG A 441 31.20 3.15 3.65
CA ARG A 441 30.38 1.98 3.29
C ARG A 441 28.91 2.39 3.21
N PRO A 442 28.03 1.59 2.60
CA PRO A 442 26.60 1.77 2.77
C PRO A 442 26.21 1.70 4.25
N GLN A 443 25.28 2.56 4.65
CA GLN A 443 24.73 2.52 5.99
C GLN A 443 23.82 1.30 6.13
N ILE A 444 24.06 0.48 7.15
CA ILE A 444 23.29 -0.76 7.35
C ILE A 444 22.08 -0.45 8.21
N LEU A 445 20.89 -0.71 7.68
CA LEU A 445 19.61 -0.49 8.38
C LEU A 445 19.07 -1.77 9.04
N GLY A 446 19.45 -2.95 8.55
CA GLY A 446 19.01 -4.24 9.06
C GLY A 446 17.90 -4.88 8.23
N ASN A 447 17.19 -5.84 8.83
CA ASN A 447 16.12 -6.59 8.16
C ASN A 447 14.78 -5.88 8.31
N LEU A 448 14.17 -5.50 7.19
CA LEU A 448 12.90 -4.80 7.18
C LEU A 448 11.74 -5.65 7.73
N PHE A 449 11.76 -6.97 7.51
CA PHE A 449 10.69 -7.86 8.02
C PHE A 449 10.81 -8.18 9.51
N ASP A 450 11.88 -7.76 10.17
CA ASP A 450 12.00 -7.84 11.63
C ASP A 450 11.42 -6.60 12.34
N THR A 451 10.97 -5.58 11.60
CA THR A 451 10.30 -4.40 12.20
C THR A 451 8.79 -4.65 12.36
N ASP A 452 8.18 -4.13 13.43
CA ASP A 452 6.76 -4.37 13.76
C ASP A 452 5.80 -3.98 12.64
N ARG A 453 6.11 -2.89 11.94
CA ARG A 453 5.30 -2.33 10.87
C ARG A 453 5.76 -2.79 9.47
N ALA A 454 6.86 -3.54 9.38
CA ALA A 454 7.57 -3.81 8.12
C ALA A 454 7.86 -2.51 7.34
N VAL A 455 8.27 -1.47 8.08
CA VAL A 455 8.70 -0.16 7.59
C VAL A 455 10.08 0.17 8.16
N LEU A 456 10.89 0.85 7.36
CA LEU A 456 12.14 1.50 7.74
C LEU A 456 12.16 2.88 7.09
N SER A 457 12.13 3.94 7.90
CA SER A 457 12.30 5.33 7.49
C SER A 457 13.65 5.86 7.94
N VAL A 458 14.32 6.60 7.06
CA VAL A 458 15.65 7.17 7.28
C VAL A 458 15.60 8.68 7.07
N ALA A 459 15.95 9.44 8.10
CA ALA A 459 16.21 10.86 7.96
C ALA A 459 17.63 11.07 7.38
N GLY A 460 17.73 11.67 6.19
CA GLY A 460 19.01 11.97 5.51
C GLY A 460 19.12 13.41 5.03
N GLU A 461 20.31 13.83 4.59
CA GLU A 461 20.64 15.15 4.07
C GLU A 461 21.67 15.06 2.95
N LEU A 462 21.28 15.50 1.75
CA LEU A 462 22.26 15.71 0.69
C LEU A 462 23.06 16.98 1.01
N SER A 463 24.37 16.88 1.18
CA SER A 463 25.27 18.00 1.48
C SER A 463 25.76 18.72 0.23
N SER A 464 25.80 18.04 -0.92
CA SER A 464 26.28 18.59 -2.18
C SER A 464 25.83 17.79 -3.41
N ARG A 465 26.08 18.33 -4.61
CA ARG A 465 25.94 17.60 -5.90
C ARG A 465 26.66 16.25 -5.96
N GLY A 466 27.75 16.12 -5.19
CA GLY A 466 28.60 14.93 -5.19
C GLY A 466 28.09 13.82 -4.28
N ASP A 467 27.14 14.15 -3.42
CA ASP A 467 26.65 13.36 -2.30
C ASP A 467 25.69 12.26 -2.79
N ILE A 468 25.95 11.02 -2.36
CA ILE A 468 25.20 9.83 -2.79
C ILE A 468 24.98 8.93 -1.58
N ASP A 469 23.82 9.05 -0.94
CA ASP A 469 23.53 8.27 0.24
C ASP A 469 23.15 6.83 -0.10
N PHE A 470 24.04 5.87 0.18
CA PHE A 470 23.75 4.45 0.06
C PHE A 470 23.27 3.85 1.39
N TYR A 471 22.09 3.23 1.37
CA TYR A 471 21.51 2.47 2.47
C TYR A 471 21.39 0.99 2.13
N GLU A 472 21.86 0.10 3.01
CA GLU A 472 21.74 -1.35 2.91
C GLU A 472 20.58 -1.85 3.77
N VAL A 473 19.65 -2.56 3.13
CA VAL A 473 18.48 -3.20 3.75
C VAL A 473 18.45 -4.69 3.42
N SER A 474 18.18 -5.53 4.42
CA SER A 474 17.95 -6.96 4.25
C SER A 474 16.46 -7.26 4.14
N LEU A 475 16.07 -8.18 3.25
CA LEU A 475 14.71 -8.70 3.16
C LEU A 475 14.74 -10.20 3.47
N ASP A 476 14.63 -10.59 4.74
CA ASP A 476 14.67 -11.99 5.15
C ASP A 476 13.47 -12.37 6.04
N TYR A 477 12.84 -13.50 5.75
CA TYR A 477 11.75 -14.03 6.56
C TYR A 477 12.30 -14.98 7.63
N VAL A 478 12.40 -14.49 8.87
CA VAL A 478 12.93 -15.28 9.98
C VAL A 478 11.92 -16.37 10.40
N ASN A 479 12.42 -17.57 10.71
CA ASN A 479 11.63 -18.75 11.13
C ASN A 479 10.73 -19.41 10.07
N LEU A 480 11.01 -19.25 8.78
CA LEU A 480 10.41 -20.12 7.77
C LEU A 480 10.98 -21.55 7.88
N ASP A 481 10.13 -22.58 7.75
CA ASP A 481 10.58 -23.97 7.69
C ASP A 481 11.52 -24.14 6.48
N ALA A 482 12.55 -24.98 6.57
CA ALA A 482 13.59 -25.16 5.54
C ALA A 482 13.07 -25.72 4.19
N GLN A 483 11.75 -25.91 4.08
CA GLN A 483 10.99 -26.34 2.91
C GLN A 483 10.18 -25.20 2.26
N SER A 484 10.17 -23.98 2.84
CA SER A 484 9.43 -22.85 2.26
C SER A 484 10.13 -22.36 0.98
N PRO A 485 9.40 -22.16 -0.13
CA PRO A 485 9.97 -21.68 -1.39
C PRO A 485 10.58 -20.28 -1.23
N VAL A 486 11.48 -19.92 -2.15
CA VAL A 486 11.97 -18.54 -2.31
C VAL A 486 10.77 -17.60 -2.25
N SER A 487 10.73 -16.76 -1.23
CA SER A 487 9.62 -15.85 -0.96
C SER A 487 9.94 -14.50 -1.58
N HIS A 488 8.92 -13.77 -2.05
CA HIS A 488 9.07 -12.38 -2.49
C HIS A 488 8.40 -11.49 -1.45
N GLY A 489 9.03 -10.36 -1.17
CA GLY A 489 8.40 -9.26 -0.45
C GLY A 489 7.90 -8.23 -1.42
N SER A 490 6.61 -7.89 -1.38
CA SER A 490 6.11 -6.70 -2.09
C SER A 490 6.55 -5.44 -1.33
N MET A 491 7.22 -4.52 -2.00
CA MET A 491 7.89 -3.35 -1.40
C MET A 491 7.46 -2.05 -2.08
N VAL A 492 7.57 -0.96 -1.33
CA VAL A 492 7.56 0.42 -1.81
C VAL A 492 8.81 1.13 -1.27
N PHE A 493 9.42 1.97 -2.10
CA PHE A 493 10.49 2.90 -1.75
C PHE A 493 9.99 4.31 -2.05
N ASP A 494 10.08 5.20 -1.08
CA ASP A 494 9.48 6.54 -1.11
C ASP A 494 10.50 7.55 -0.60
N VAL A 495 10.54 8.77 -1.14
CA VAL A 495 11.36 9.85 -0.58
C VAL A 495 10.50 11.06 -0.34
N ASP A 496 10.36 11.41 0.92
CA ASP A 496 9.50 12.46 1.41
C ASP A 496 10.28 13.74 1.76
N TYR A 497 9.54 14.84 1.83
CA TYR A 497 10.00 16.14 2.31
C TYR A 497 11.23 16.71 1.57
N ALA A 498 11.50 16.29 0.34
CA ALA A 498 12.61 16.79 -0.45
C ALA A 498 12.20 17.93 -1.39
N ASP A 499 11.22 17.74 -2.27
CA ASP A 499 10.82 18.76 -3.24
C ASP A 499 10.02 19.92 -2.60
N SER A 500 10.05 21.08 -3.25
CA SER A 500 9.21 22.25 -2.93
C SER A 500 9.38 22.85 -1.52
N LEU A 501 10.41 22.46 -0.76
CA LEU A 501 10.75 22.95 0.58
C LEU A 501 12.10 23.69 0.66
N VAL A 502 12.57 24.27 -0.46
CA VAL A 502 13.91 24.88 -0.60
C VAL A 502 15.01 23.82 -0.35
N ARG A 503 14.81 22.66 -0.95
CA ARG A 503 15.58 21.42 -0.82
C ARG A 503 15.73 20.79 -2.22
N PRO A 504 16.62 19.81 -2.43
CA PRO A 504 16.86 19.26 -3.76
C PRO A 504 15.68 18.39 -4.23
N ASN A 505 15.35 18.46 -5.52
CA ASN A 505 14.60 17.37 -6.17
C ASN A 505 15.52 16.15 -6.21
N SER A 506 15.00 15.02 -5.74
CA SER A 506 15.78 13.81 -5.49
C SER A 506 15.42 12.69 -6.46
N SER A 507 16.24 11.65 -6.50
CA SER A 507 15.95 10.43 -7.26
C SER A 507 16.45 9.23 -6.45
N VAL A 508 15.74 8.12 -6.58
CA VAL A 508 16.03 6.89 -5.83
C VAL A 508 16.38 5.75 -6.79
N TYR A 509 17.44 5.01 -6.45
CA TYR A 509 17.95 3.89 -7.25
C TYR A 509 18.15 2.67 -6.37
N VAL A 510 17.66 1.50 -6.81
CA VAL A 510 17.80 0.26 -6.04
C VAL A 510 18.74 -0.70 -6.77
N PHE A 511 19.70 -1.24 -6.03
CA PHE A 511 20.71 -2.18 -6.51
C PHE A 511 20.64 -3.50 -5.74
N ASP A 512 21.06 -4.58 -6.39
CA ASP A 512 21.35 -5.86 -5.72
C ASP A 512 22.70 -5.85 -5.00
N SER A 513 23.02 -6.94 -4.30
CA SER A 513 24.31 -7.12 -3.60
C SER A 513 25.55 -7.17 -4.51
N SER A 514 25.38 -7.35 -5.82
CA SER A 514 26.46 -7.32 -6.81
C SER A 514 26.72 -5.92 -7.37
N GLY A 515 25.87 -4.94 -7.03
CA GLY A 515 25.88 -3.60 -7.60
C GLY A 515 25.27 -3.54 -9.00
N GLN A 516 24.37 -4.46 -9.35
CA GLN A 516 23.52 -4.37 -10.53
C GLN A 516 22.34 -3.45 -10.22
N LEU A 517 22.07 -2.48 -11.10
CA LEU A 517 20.90 -1.60 -10.99
C LEU A 517 19.62 -2.37 -11.33
N LEU A 518 18.61 -2.30 -10.45
CA LEU A 518 17.34 -3.01 -10.59
C LEU A 518 16.16 -2.07 -10.86
N LEU A 519 16.09 -0.95 -10.13
CA LEU A 519 14.94 -0.04 -10.14
C LEU A 519 15.39 1.42 -10.15
N VAL A 520 14.56 2.26 -10.78
CA VAL A 520 14.75 3.73 -10.84
C VAL A 520 13.44 4.43 -10.48
N GLY A 521 13.49 5.42 -9.59
CA GLY A 521 12.40 6.34 -9.26
C GLY A 521 12.88 7.78 -9.35
N ARG A 522 12.04 8.67 -9.89
CA ARG A 522 12.39 10.09 -10.13
C ARG A 522 11.31 11.04 -9.61
N ASP A 523 10.35 11.40 -10.44
CA ASP A 523 9.21 12.23 -10.04
C ASP A 523 7.97 11.32 -9.91
N SER A 524 7.00 11.69 -9.09
CA SER A 524 5.79 10.89 -8.85
C SER A 524 4.53 11.74 -8.60
N ASN A 525 3.34 11.18 -8.88
CA ASN A 525 2.05 11.84 -8.68
C ASN A 525 1.06 10.99 -7.87
N ILE A 526 1.55 10.33 -6.82
CA ILE A 526 0.73 9.44 -5.99
C ILE A 526 -0.22 10.26 -5.10
N ALA A 527 -1.53 10.19 -5.36
CA ALA A 527 -2.53 11.03 -4.69
C ALA A 527 -2.55 10.95 -3.15
N GLU A 528 -2.20 9.79 -2.58
CA GLU A 528 -2.09 9.58 -1.14
C GLU A 528 -0.85 10.23 -0.53
N ASP A 529 0.16 10.55 -1.33
CA ASP A 529 1.42 11.12 -0.88
C ASP A 529 1.53 12.64 -1.18
N ARG A 530 0.73 13.14 -2.12
CA ARG A 530 0.65 14.57 -2.45
C ARG A 530 -0.24 15.33 -1.42
N PRO A 531 -0.08 16.66 -1.25
CA PRO A 531 -0.88 17.43 -0.29
C PRO A 531 -2.38 17.32 -0.58
N GLY A 532 -3.18 17.29 0.48
CA GLY A 532 -4.63 17.25 0.35
C GLY A 532 -5.18 18.42 -0.47
N PRO A 533 -6.26 18.22 -1.25
CA PRO A 533 -6.84 19.31 -2.03
C PRO A 533 -7.19 20.50 -1.16
N LEU A 534 -6.83 21.70 -1.62
CA LEU A 534 -7.05 23.00 -0.94
C LEU A 534 -6.16 23.28 0.29
N ASN A 535 -5.23 22.39 0.67
CA ASN A 535 -4.41 22.55 1.88
C ASN A 535 -3.00 23.14 1.65
N GLY A 536 -2.69 23.59 0.43
CA GLY A 536 -1.38 24.19 0.13
C GLY A 536 -0.27 23.15 0.24
N SER A 537 0.68 23.35 1.16
CA SER A 537 1.77 22.39 1.41
C SER A 537 1.38 21.25 2.36
N ASP A 538 0.23 21.37 3.04
CA ASP A 538 -0.36 20.36 3.94
C ASP A 538 0.59 19.70 4.97
N LEU A 539 1.64 20.41 5.40
CA LEU A 539 2.65 19.91 6.35
C LEU A 539 2.11 19.60 7.77
N ALA A 540 0.81 19.82 7.99
CA ALA A 540 0.14 19.42 9.23
C ALA A 540 -0.37 17.97 9.16
N ASP A 541 -0.59 17.44 7.95
CA ASP A 541 -0.91 16.04 7.71
C ASP A 541 0.39 15.25 7.54
N LEU A 542 0.78 14.52 8.58
CA LEU A 542 1.99 13.69 8.58
C LEU A 542 1.77 12.30 7.94
N SER A 543 0.56 12.01 7.46
CA SER A 543 0.30 10.77 6.71
C SER A 543 0.77 10.84 5.25
N ARG A 544 1.26 12.00 4.83
CA ARG A 544 1.75 12.30 3.49
C ARG A 544 3.13 12.93 3.56
N GLY A 545 3.98 12.64 2.58
CA GLY A 545 5.38 13.02 2.60
C GLY A 545 5.78 14.01 1.51
N SER A 546 5.09 14.00 0.37
CA SER A 546 5.47 14.80 -0.78
C SER A 546 4.72 16.14 -0.86
N VAL A 547 5.47 17.25 -0.94
CA VAL A 547 4.88 18.60 -1.13
C VAL A 547 4.68 18.92 -2.61
N GLY A 548 5.60 18.46 -3.46
CA GLY A 548 5.58 18.60 -4.91
C GLY A 548 5.60 17.23 -5.63
N PRO A 549 5.47 17.18 -6.96
CA PRO A 549 5.58 15.93 -7.71
C PRO A 549 7.04 15.51 -7.92
N GLY A 550 8.01 16.31 -7.45
CA GLY A 550 9.45 16.07 -7.66
C GLY A 550 10.09 15.09 -6.66
N ASP A 551 9.27 14.38 -5.89
CA ASP A 551 9.66 13.40 -4.89
C ASP A 551 9.52 11.98 -5.49
N PRO A 552 10.56 11.13 -5.45
CA PRO A 552 10.56 9.83 -6.10
C PRO A 552 9.78 8.78 -5.34
N PHE A 553 8.97 8.02 -6.08
CA PHE A 553 8.25 6.85 -5.61
C PHE A 553 8.57 5.63 -6.47
N ILE A 554 8.83 4.48 -5.84
CA ILE A 554 8.92 3.18 -6.50
C ILE A 554 7.95 2.21 -5.83
N GLY A 555 7.01 1.67 -6.61
CA GLY A 555 6.24 0.49 -6.22
C GLY A 555 4.73 0.57 -6.46
N PRO A 556 3.99 -0.48 -6.07
CA PRO A 556 4.48 -1.73 -5.47
C PRO A 556 5.38 -2.52 -6.43
N VAL A 557 6.42 -3.17 -5.90
CA VAL A 557 7.36 -4.02 -6.64
C VAL A 557 7.69 -5.28 -5.85
N ALA A 558 7.84 -6.43 -6.50
CA ALA A 558 8.19 -7.68 -5.84
C ALA A 558 9.70 -7.83 -5.77
N MET A 559 10.23 -7.98 -4.56
CA MET A 559 11.65 -8.14 -4.31
C MET A 559 11.92 -9.57 -3.81
N PRO A 560 12.84 -10.32 -4.44
CA PRO A 560 13.25 -11.62 -3.92
C PRO A 560 13.79 -11.52 -2.48
N ALA A 561 13.27 -12.36 -1.57
CA ALA A 561 13.74 -12.43 -0.18
C ALA A 561 14.99 -13.33 -0.05
N GLY A 562 15.74 -13.13 1.03
CA GLY A 562 17.02 -13.80 1.31
C GLY A 562 18.24 -13.07 0.74
N GLU A 563 18.06 -11.84 0.25
CA GLU A 563 19.13 -10.98 -0.29
C GLU A 563 19.21 -9.62 0.43
N ASN A 564 20.35 -8.94 0.29
CA ASN A 564 20.55 -7.55 0.69
C ASN A 564 20.41 -6.64 -0.53
N TYR A 565 19.63 -5.58 -0.37
CA TYR A 565 19.43 -4.54 -1.37
C TYR A 565 20.05 -3.23 -0.90
N TYR A 566 20.44 -2.41 -1.87
CA TYR A 566 21.10 -1.14 -1.63
C TYR A 566 20.28 -0.04 -2.30
N VAL A 567 19.81 0.91 -1.52
CA VAL A 567 19.02 2.06 -1.97
C VAL A 567 19.91 3.28 -1.98
N ALA A 568 20.02 3.95 -3.12
CA ALA A 568 20.76 5.19 -3.26
C ALA A 568 19.80 6.37 -3.39
N VAL A 569 19.94 7.38 -2.53
CA VAL A 569 19.26 8.67 -2.67
C VAL A 569 20.26 9.69 -3.18
N VAL A 570 19.90 10.40 -4.24
CA VAL A 570 20.76 11.42 -4.88
C VAL A 570 19.95 12.61 -5.33
N SER A 571 20.62 13.73 -5.61
CA SER A 571 20.00 14.82 -6.36
C SER A 571 19.71 14.40 -7.81
N ASN A 572 18.58 14.82 -8.37
CA ASN A 572 18.12 14.46 -9.73
C ASN A 572 19.08 14.95 -10.86
N ASP A 573 20.08 15.78 -10.54
CA ASP A 573 21.14 16.14 -11.47
C ASP A 573 22.24 15.06 -11.63
N ARG A 574 22.11 13.93 -10.93
CA ARG A 574 22.98 12.75 -11.02
C ARG A 574 22.17 11.51 -11.40
N ILE A 575 22.75 10.69 -12.28
CA ILE A 575 22.19 9.39 -12.67
C ILE A 575 23.27 8.30 -12.63
N PRO A 576 22.92 7.02 -12.43
CA PRO A 576 23.83 5.90 -12.62
C PRO A 576 24.38 5.90 -14.05
N ALA A 577 25.71 5.84 -14.17
CA ALA A 577 26.43 5.82 -15.44
C ALA A 577 26.02 4.67 -16.36
N VAL A 578 25.50 3.60 -15.76
CA VAL A 578 25.03 2.40 -16.47
C VAL A 578 23.81 2.67 -17.34
N LEU A 579 23.02 3.72 -17.07
CA LEU A 579 21.88 4.10 -17.91
C LEU A 579 22.32 4.62 -19.30
N ASN A 580 23.59 5.00 -19.46
CA ASN A 580 24.18 5.34 -20.77
C ASN A 580 24.72 4.12 -21.54
N ASN A 581 24.50 2.90 -21.05
CA ASN A 581 24.92 1.67 -21.72
C ASN A 581 23.86 1.20 -22.73
N ASP A 582 24.26 1.06 -23.99
CA ASP A 582 23.38 0.63 -25.08
C ASP A 582 22.73 -0.76 -24.88
N ASN A 583 23.13 -1.58 -23.87
CA ASN A 583 22.48 -2.86 -23.54
C ASN A 583 21.50 -2.79 -22.36
N VAL A 584 21.39 -1.65 -21.68
CA VAL A 584 20.47 -1.47 -20.56
C VAL A 584 19.12 -0.98 -21.08
N ARG A 585 18.03 -1.55 -20.57
CA ARG A 585 16.67 -1.12 -20.92
C ARG A 585 15.90 -0.73 -19.68
N LEU A 586 15.11 0.32 -19.83
CA LEU A 586 14.08 0.73 -18.88
C LEU A 586 12.71 0.30 -19.38
N GLU A 587 11.88 -0.17 -18.46
CA GLU A 587 10.48 -0.48 -18.69
C GLU A 587 9.66 -0.01 -17.48
N PRO A 588 8.39 0.39 -17.63
CA PRO A 588 7.49 0.59 -16.49
C PRO A 588 7.43 -0.65 -15.61
N LEU A 589 7.21 -0.49 -14.30
CA LEU A 589 7.01 -1.62 -13.39
C LEU A 589 5.95 -2.59 -13.95
N ASN A 590 6.21 -3.90 -13.84
CA ASN A 590 5.29 -4.95 -14.28
C ASN A 590 3.99 -5.02 -13.46
N THR A 591 3.89 -4.25 -12.37
CA THR A 591 2.67 -4.03 -11.59
C THR A 591 1.74 -3.01 -12.21
N VAL A 592 2.28 -2.05 -12.96
CA VAL A 592 1.52 -0.96 -13.55
C VAL A 592 0.98 -1.40 -14.90
N ARG A 593 -0.33 -1.25 -15.08
CA ARG A 593 -1.00 -1.59 -16.32
C ARG A 593 -0.50 -0.68 -17.46
N ARG A 594 -0.12 -1.30 -18.57
CA ARG A 594 0.40 -0.61 -19.75
C ARG A 594 -0.74 -0.16 -20.66
N ILE A 595 -0.56 0.99 -21.32
CA ILE A 595 -1.49 1.44 -22.38
C ILE A 595 -1.29 0.60 -23.62
N ALA A 596 -0.04 0.33 -24.00
CA ALA A 596 0.31 -0.53 -25.11
C ALA A 596 1.63 -1.25 -24.83
N GLU A 597 1.75 -2.48 -25.31
CA GLU A 597 2.98 -3.27 -25.30
C GLU A 597 2.99 -4.13 -26.56
N ASP A 598 4.03 -3.97 -27.39
CA ASP A 598 4.13 -4.62 -28.69
C ASP A 598 5.56 -5.12 -28.93
N HIS A 599 5.71 -6.44 -28.99
CA HIS A 599 6.95 -7.16 -29.31
C HIS A 599 6.91 -7.78 -30.72
N ILE A 600 5.93 -7.40 -31.55
CA ILE A 600 5.83 -7.60 -33.00
C ILE A 600 5.55 -9.04 -33.45
N ASP A 601 6.17 -10.06 -32.84
CA ASP A 601 6.05 -11.45 -33.29
C ASP A 601 4.95 -12.27 -32.59
N LYS A 602 4.39 -11.78 -31.47
CA LYS A 602 3.63 -12.64 -30.55
C LYS A 602 2.53 -11.95 -29.75
N PRO A 603 1.42 -12.67 -29.47
CA PRO A 603 0.49 -12.30 -28.40
C PRO A 603 1.12 -12.61 -27.04
N GLY A 604 1.35 -11.58 -26.23
CA GLY A 604 1.87 -11.67 -24.87
C GLY A 604 2.14 -10.29 -24.28
N PHE A 605 2.12 -10.19 -22.96
CA PHE A 605 2.33 -8.95 -22.21
C PHE A 605 3.08 -9.27 -20.91
N SER A 606 3.83 -8.31 -20.39
CA SER A 606 4.70 -8.50 -19.21
C SER A 606 4.04 -8.18 -17.88
N THR A 607 2.76 -7.85 -17.93
CA THR A 607 1.89 -7.49 -16.80
C THR A 607 0.90 -8.64 -16.49
N ALA A 608 0.17 -8.58 -15.38
CA ALA A 608 -0.86 -9.60 -15.07
C ALA A 608 -2.06 -9.53 -16.03
N GLU A 609 -2.49 -8.32 -16.39
CA GLU A 609 -3.55 -8.05 -17.36
C GLU A 609 -2.97 -7.58 -18.70
N PRO A 610 -3.69 -7.80 -19.83
CA PRO A 610 -3.27 -7.26 -21.13
C PRO A 610 -3.22 -5.73 -21.12
N PRO A 611 -2.35 -5.13 -21.98
CA PRO A 611 -2.35 -3.69 -22.17
C PRO A 611 -3.71 -3.20 -22.68
N VAL A 612 -4.03 -1.93 -22.43
CA VAL A 612 -5.31 -1.32 -22.88
C VAL A 612 -5.50 -1.45 -24.39
N VAL A 613 -4.42 -1.34 -25.15
CA VAL A 613 -4.36 -1.57 -26.60
C VAL A 613 -3.53 -2.83 -26.85
N GLU A 614 -4.21 -3.96 -27.07
CA GLU A 614 -3.57 -5.27 -27.29
C GLU A 614 -2.74 -5.36 -28.59
N GLU A 615 -3.15 -4.64 -29.63
CA GLU A 615 -2.43 -4.58 -30.91
C GLU A 615 -2.17 -3.12 -31.29
N LEU A 616 -0.98 -2.61 -30.97
CA LEU A 616 -0.61 -1.24 -31.29
C LEU A 616 -0.25 -1.10 -32.78
N PHE A 617 0.55 -2.02 -33.32
CA PHE A 617 0.86 -2.10 -34.75
C PHE A 617 0.43 -3.44 -35.35
N ASP A 618 -0.04 -3.41 -36.60
CA ASP A 618 -0.38 -4.62 -37.35
C ASP A 618 0.90 -5.38 -37.73
N PRO A 619 1.19 -6.56 -37.15
CA PRO A 619 2.41 -7.32 -37.44
C PRO A 619 2.40 -7.92 -38.86
N THR A 620 1.26 -7.89 -39.55
CA THR A 620 1.14 -8.29 -40.95
C THR A 620 1.36 -7.14 -41.93
N PHE A 621 1.62 -5.93 -41.44
CA PHE A 621 1.81 -4.75 -42.27
C PHE A 621 3.00 -4.92 -43.24
N VAL A 622 2.72 -4.69 -44.53
CA VAL A 622 3.74 -4.63 -45.58
C VAL A 622 3.57 -3.36 -46.40
N GLY A 623 4.54 -2.46 -46.29
CA GLY A 623 4.59 -1.20 -47.01
C GLY A 623 4.57 -1.37 -48.54
N ALA A 624 3.87 -0.46 -49.22
CA ALA A 624 3.78 -0.45 -50.68
C ALA A 624 4.49 0.77 -51.29
N GLY A 625 4.93 0.64 -52.55
CA GLY A 625 5.55 1.73 -53.30
C GLY A 625 6.94 2.09 -52.78
N THR A 626 7.10 3.31 -52.26
CA THR A 626 8.32 3.80 -51.59
C THR A 626 8.36 3.47 -50.10
N ASN A 627 7.23 3.05 -49.52
CA ASN A 627 7.18 2.60 -48.12
C ASN A 627 7.71 1.17 -48.03
N ARG A 628 8.71 0.95 -47.18
CA ARG A 628 9.47 -0.30 -47.05
C ARG A 628 9.33 -0.97 -45.69
N TRP A 629 8.46 -0.48 -44.81
CA TRP A 629 8.17 -1.11 -43.53
C TRP A 629 7.58 -2.51 -43.70
N HIS A 630 8.12 -3.50 -42.99
CA HIS A 630 7.59 -4.86 -42.86
C HIS A 630 8.25 -5.55 -41.66
N VAL A 631 7.65 -6.62 -41.13
CA VAL A 631 8.27 -7.40 -40.05
C VAL A 631 9.41 -8.28 -40.58
N THR A 632 10.49 -8.40 -39.81
CA THR A 632 11.65 -9.23 -40.13
C THR A 632 12.29 -9.85 -38.89
N SER A 633 13.06 -10.92 -39.08
CA SER A 633 13.94 -11.50 -38.05
C SER A 633 15.43 -11.18 -38.31
N ASN A 634 15.72 -10.27 -39.24
CA ASN A 634 17.07 -9.77 -39.42
C ASN A 634 17.53 -9.07 -38.13
N ARG A 635 18.78 -9.32 -37.74
CA ARG A 635 19.39 -8.82 -36.48
C ARG A 635 18.78 -9.39 -35.19
N ALA A 636 17.92 -10.41 -35.27
CA ALA A 636 17.34 -11.15 -34.14
C ALA A 636 18.35 -11.63 -33.07
N SER A 637 19.61 -11.82 -33.43
CA SER A 637 20.65 -12.30 -32.52
C SER A 637 21.52 -11.20 -31.91
N ASN A 638 21.27 -9.94 -32.27
CA ASN A 638 22.07 -8.82 -31.79
C ASN A 638 21.64 -8.47 -30.36
N PRO A 639 22.59 -8.13 -29.46
CA PRO A 639 22.23 -7.67 -28.12
C PRO A 639 21.40 -6.39 -28.13
N GLY A 640 20.50 -6.25 -27.16
CA GLY A 640 19.74 -5.03 -26.90
C GLY A 640 18.35 -4.95 -27.57
N HIS A 641 17.82 -6.06 -28.08
CA HIS A 641 16.40 -6.14 -28.44
C HIS A 641 15.85 -7.51 -28.06
N GLY A 642 14.53 -7.57 -27.92
CA GLY A 642 13.81 -8.69 -27.35
C GLY A 642 13.81 -8.66 -25.82
N LEU A 643 13.11 -9.63 -25.26
CA LEU A 643 12.76 -9.63 -23.85
C LEU A 643 13.85 -10.24 -22.97
N ASP A 644 14.46 -9.39 -22.15
CA ASP A 644 15.46 -9.78 -21.16
C ASP A 644 14.82 -10.23 -19.84
N PRO A 645 15.44 -11.14 -19.08
CA PRO A 645 14.96 -11.51 -17.75
C PRO A 645 14.83 -10.30 -16.82
N VAL A 646 13.82 -10.34 -15.97
CA VAL A 646 13.64 -9.39 -14.86
C VAL A 646 14.11 -10.01 -13.55
N PHE A 647 14.54 -9.17 -12.61
CA PHE A 647 15.16 -9.60 -11.35
C PHE A 647 14.18 -10.31 -10.41
N ASP A 648 12.89 -9.98 -10.46
CA ASP A 648 11.84 -10.61 -9.65
C ASP A 648 11.42 -11.99 -10.16
N GLY A 649 11.99 -12.45 -11.28
CA GLY A 649 11.68 -13.75 -11.87
C GLY A 649 10.28 -13.85 -12.48
N SER A 650 9.55 -12.75 -12.68
CA SER A 650 8.26 -12.75 -13.38
C SER A 650 8.40 -13.00 -14.87
N ARG A 651 9.56 -12.65 -15.43
CA ARG A 651 9.98 -12.91 -16.82
C ARG A 651 11.31 -13.67 -16.78
N PRO A 652 11.31 -15.01 -16.87
CA PRO A 652 12.54 -15.81 -16.78
C PRO A 652 13.40 -15.68 -18.03
N GLY A 653 14.72 -15.76 -17.85
CA GLY A 653 15.69 -15.57 -18.93
C GLY A 653 15.75 -16.77 -19.86
N GLY A 654 15.12 -16.66 -21.03
CA GLY A 654 15.32 -17.57 -22.16
C GLY A 654 14.77 -18.99 -21.97
N GLY A 655 13.61 -19.26 -22.56
CA GLY A 655 13.32 -20.56 -23.16
C GLY A 655 12.84 -21.68 -22.24
N SER A 656 12.03 -21.40 -21.22
CA SER A 656 11.22 -22.48 -20.63
C SER A 656 9.99 -22.68 -21.50
N GLY A 657 9.97 -23.80 -22.24
CA GLY A 657 8.77 -24.28 -22.91
C GLY A 657 7.63 -24.51 -21.92
N SER A 658 6.47 -24.92 -22.42
CA SER A 658 5.34 -25.34 -21.59
C SER A 658 5.56 -26.68 -20.89
N THR A 659 6.82 -27.06 -20.68
CA THR A 659 7.24 -28.39 -20.23
C THR A 659 7.22 -28.49 -18.71
N GLN A 660 6.36 -29.37 -18.22
CA GLN A 660 6.27 -29.87 -16.86
C GLN A 660 6.95 -31.22 -16.77
N VAL A 661 7.41 -31.57 -15.58
CA VAL A 661 7.87 -32.93 -15.26
C VAL A 661 6.76 -33.61 -14.49
N ASP A 662 6.57 -34.89 -14.78
CA ASP A 662 5.72 -35.79 -14.02
C ASP A 662 6.18 -35.91 -12.55
N LEU A 663 5.26 -35.71 -11.61
CA LEU A 663 5.52 -35.64 -10.17
C LEU A 663 4.78 -36.72 -9.41
N GLU A 664 5.55 -37.52 -8.69
CA GLU A 664 5.07 -38.67 -7.93
C GLU A 664 4.77 -38.33 -6.46
N PRO A 665 3.72 -38.90 -5.85
CA PRO A 665 2.82 -39.93 -6.39
C PRO A 665 1.60 -39.33 -7.12
N ASN A 666 1.36 -39.69 -8.38
CA ASN A 666 0.15 -39.32 -9.12
C ASN A 666 -0.70 -40.53 -9.60
N ASP A 667 -0.58 -41.63 -8.87
CA ASP A 667 -1.14 -42.97 -9.15
C ASP A 667 -2.67 -43.09 -9.28
N THR A 668 -3.44 -42.12 -8.78
CA THR A 668 -4.90 -42.21 -8.61
C THR A 668 -5.58 -40.86 -8.88
N LEU A 669 -6.89 -40.86 -9.20
CA LEU A 669 -7.66 -39.61 -9.34
C LEU A 669 -7.56 -38.68 -8.11
N ALA A 670 -7.40 -39.25 -6.90
CA ALA A 670 -7.28 -38.47 -5.67
C ALA A 670 -5.90 -37.84 -5.47
N THR A 671 -4.88 -38.37 -6.14
CA THR A 671 -3.48 -37.92 -6.07
C THR A 671 -3.01 -37.30 -7.38
N ALA A 672 -3.93 -37.04 -8.31
CA ALA A 672 -3.60 -36.57 -9.65
C ALA A 672 -2.80 -35.25 -9.61
N GLN A 673 -1.72 -35.18 -10.38
CA GLN A 673 -0.92 -33.97 -10.50
C GLN A 673 -1.74 -32.87 -11.18
N ASN A 674 -1.94 -31.74 -10.51
CA ASN A 674 -2.64 -30.60 -11.09
C ASN A 674 -1.73 -29.85 -12.07
N ILE A 675 -1.99 -30.01 -13.37
CA ILE A 675 -1.21 -29.38 -14.44
C ILE A 675 -1.62 -27.92 -14.71
N ASP A 676 -2.70 -27.42 -14.11
CA ASP A 676 -3.06 -25.99 -14.12
C ASP A 676 -2.04 -25.15 -13.34
N THR A 677 -1.25 -25.79 -12.46
CA THR A 677 -0.22 -25.12 -11.64
C THR A 677 1.10 -24.89 -12.39
N GLY A 678 1.29 -25.53 -13.54
CA GLY A 678 2.48 -25.37 -14.39
C GLY A 678 2.24 -24.45 -15.60
N PRO A 679 3.28 -24.21 -16.42
CA PRO A 679 3.22 -23.27 -17.53
C PRO A 679 2.32 -23.76 -18.68
N TRP A 680 1.30 -22.96 -19.02
CA TRP A 680 0.50 -23.09 -20.23
C TRP A 680 0.90 -22.00 -21.23
N THR A 681 0.79 -22.27 -22.54
CA THR A 681 1.28 -21.30 -23.52
C THR A 681 0.64 -21.39 -24.90
N LEU A 682 0.84 -20.36 -25.73
CA LEU A 682 0.55 -20.33 -27.16
C LEU A 682 1.84 -20.35 -28.02
N ALA A 683 2.96 -20.76 -27.44
CA ALA A 683 4.22 -20.91 -28.17
C ALA A 683 4.04 -21.88 -29.36
N PHE A 684 4.56 -21.51 -30.53
CA PHE A 684 4.64 -22.47 -31.63
C PHE A 684 5.48 -23.68 -31.22
N SER A 685 4.89 -24.87 -31.27
CA SER A 685 5.57 -26.16 -31.14
C SER A 685 5.31 -26.98 -32.39
N PRO A 686 6.34 -27.53 -33.07
CA PRO A 686 6.13 -28.40 -34.22
C PRO A 686 5.45 -29.72 -33.88
N ASP A 687 5.45 -30.11 -32.59
CA ASP A 687 4.93 -31.38 -32.07
C ASP A 687 3.51 -31.25 -31.49
N ILE A 688 2.84 -30.10 -31.65
CA ILE A 688 1.50 -29.87 -31.06
C ILE A 688 0.51 -29.40 -32.11
N GLY A 689 -0.60 -30.14 -32.25
CA GLY A 689 -1.72 -29.75 -33.09
C GLY A 689 -2.88 -30.72 -33.11
N ASP A 690 -3.87 -30.37 -33.92
CA ASP A 690 -5.01 -31.22 -34.18
C ASP A 690 -4.67 -32.29 -35.25
N ASN A 691 -5.66 -33.04 -35.71
CA ASN A 691 -5.48 -34.08 -36.74
C ASN A 691 -5.35 -33.54 -38.18
N VAL A 692 -5.37 -32.22 -38.38
CA VAL A 692 -5.32 -31.55 -39.69
C VAL A 692 -4.21 -30.50 -39.78
N SER A 693 -3.89 -29.79 -38.70
CA SER A 693 -3.03 -28.62 -38.64
C SER A 693 -2.43 -28.38 -37.25
N ASN A 694 -1.37 -27.58 -37.21
CA ASN A 694 -0.77 -27.13 -35.98
C ASN A 694 -1.69 -26.13 -35.26
N THR A 695 -2.01 -26.38 -33.98
CA THR A 695 -2.89 -25.53 -33.17
C THR A 695 -2.16 -24.85 -32.00
N SER A 696 -0.84 -25.04 -31.90
CA SER A 696 -0.04 -24.59 -30.74
C SER A 696 -0.02 -23.08 -30.53
N THR A 697 -0.37 -22.30 -31.55
CA THR A 697 -0.50 -20.82 -31.48
C THR A 697 -1.95 -20.34 -31.36
N LEU A 698 -2.93 -21.26 -31.34
CA LEU A 698 -4.36 -20.95 -31.30
C LEU A 698 -5.03 -21.47 -30.05
N ILE A 699 -4.54 -22.59 -29.51
CA ILE A 699 -5.10 -23.26 -28.33
C ILE A 699 -4.00 -23.34 -27.27
N PRO A 700 -4.21 -22.78 -26.07
CA PRO A 700 -3.27 -22.87 -24.97
C PRO A 700 -2.86 -24.32 -24.70
N HIS A 701 -1.57 -24.57 -24.51
CA HIS A 701 -1.03 -25.92 -24.33
C HIS A 701 0.05 -26.02 -23.27
N THR A 702 0.18 -27.22 -22.73
CA THR A 702 1.25 -27.65 -21.82
C THR A 702 1.77 -29.03 -22.21
N THR A 703 3.03 -29.32 -21.90
CA THR A 703 3.71 -30.57 -22.23
C THR A 703 4.19 -31.20 -20.93
N VAL A 704 3.95 -32.48 -20.69
CA VAL A 704 4.44 -33.20 -19.51
C VAL A 704 5.43 -34.27 -19.96
N GLN A 705 6.64 -34.25 -19.41
CA GLN A 705 7.60 -35.34 -19.57
C GLN A 705 7.35 -36.40 -18.50
N GLY A 706 6.86 -37.57 -18.92
CA GLY A 706 6.44 -38.66 -18.04
C GLY A 706 7.41 -39.84 -18.01
N THR A 707 7.51 -40.48 -16.83
CA THR A 707 8.31 -41.69 -16.65
C THR A 707 7.56 -42.72 -15.82
N GLY A 708 7.28 -43.88 -16.41
CA GLY A 708 6.58 -44.96 -15.70
C GLY A 708 7.37 -45.46 -14.50
N ASN A 709 6.68 -45.68 -13.38
CA ASN A 709 7.25 -46.19 -12.13
C ASN A 709 6.68 -47.58 -11.72
N GLY A 710 5.74 -48.13 -12.51
CA GLY A 710 4.93 -49.30 -12.16
C GLY A 710 3.46 -49.01 -11.78
N THR A 711 3.01 -47.75 -11.82
CA THR A 711 1.63 -47.28 -11.56
C THR A 711 1.07 -46.53 -12.80
N PHE A 712 -0.07 -45.86 -12.66
CA PHE A 712 -0.64 -45.01 -13.70
C PHE A 712 -0.26 -43.56 -13.40
N ASP A 713 -0.01 -42.77 -14.44
CA ASP A 713 0.31 -41.35 -14.26
C ASP A 713 -0.98 -40.56 -14.56
N ILE A 714 -1.53 -39.88 -13.55
CA ILE A 714 -2.82 -39.17 -13.66
C ILE A 714 -2.64 -37.68 -13.42
N PHE A 715 -3.12 -36.87 -14.35
CA PHE A 715 -3.05 -35.42 -14.32
C PHE A 715 -4.45 -34.81 -14.23
N SER A 716 -4.62 -33.71 -13.49
CA SER A 716 -5.87 -32.96 -13.38
C SER A 716 -5.76 -31.56 -13.98
N PHE A 717 -6.84 -31.10 -14.62
CA PHE A 717 -6.93 -29.78 -15.25
C PHE A 717 -8.35 -29.21 -15.17
N THR A 718 -8.49 -27.90 -15.29
CA THR A 718 -9.78 -27.21 -15.10
C THR A 718 -10.37 -26.69 -16.40
N VAL A 719 -11.65 -27.01 -16.65
CA VAL A 719 -12.43 -26.41 -17.73
C VAL A 719 -13.35 -25.34 -17.15
N THR A 720 -13.16 -24.09 -17.55
CA THR A 720 -13.92 -22.93 -17.06
C THR A 720 -15.12 -22.59 -17.95
N THR A 721 -14.99 -22.76 -19.26
CA THR A 721 -16.01 -22.37 -20.25
C THR A 721 -16.66 -23.60 -20.89
N PRO A 722 -18.00 -23.76 -20.81
CA PRO A 722 -18.72 -24.81 -21.53
C PRO A 722 -18.52 -24.69 -23.04
N GLY A 723 -18.24 -25.81 -23.70
CA GLY A 723 -17.96 -25.88 -25.14
C GLY A 723 -16.48 -25.84 -25.51
N SER A 724 -15.56 -25.71 -24.53
CA SER A 724 -14.12 -25.69 -24.79
C SER A 724 -13.63 -26.98 -25.45
N PHE A 725 -12.82 -26.86 -26.49
CA PHE A 725 -12.17 -27.97 -27.18
C PHE A 725 -10.81 -28.30 -26.54
N GLY A 726 -10.53 -29.59 -26.32
CA GLY A 726 -9.26 -30.06 -25.81
C GLY A 726 -8.63 -31.17 -26.66
N ILE A 727 -7.31 -31.19 -26.69
CA ILE A 727 -6.44 -32.11 -27.44
C ILE A 727 -5.46 -32.73 -26.44
N PHE A 728 -5.33 -34.04 -26.47
CA PHE A 728 -4.41 -34.81 -25.61
C PHE A 728 -3.65 -35.77 -26.49
N ASP A 729 -2.34 -35.67 -26.45
CA ASP A 729 -1.46 -36.28 -27.45
C ASP A 729 -0.22 -36.85 -26.77
N ILE A 730 0.18 -38.06 -27.15
CA ILE A 730 1.40 -38.69 -26.67
C ILE A 730 2.44 -38.62 -27.78
N ASP A 731 3.62 -38.13 -27.42
CA ASP A 731 4.81 -38.17 -28.26
C ASP A 731 5.87 -39.11 -27.67
N TYR A 732 6.67 -39.70 -28.55
CA TYR A 732 7.81 -40.54 -28.22
C TYR A 732 7.51 -41.68 -27.22
N GLY A 733 6.26 -42.16 -27.17
CA GLY A 733 5.87 -43.29 -26.33
C GLY A 733 6.43 -44.60 -26.87
N ASP A 734 6.07 -44.96 -28.11
CA ASP A 734 6.55 -46.18 -28.78
C ASP A 734 7.64 -45.87 -29.82
N THR A 735 8.89 -45.82 -29.36
CA THR A 735 10.09 -45.61 -30.19
C THR A 735 10.64 -46.91 -30.82
N GLY A 736 10.02 -48.05 -30.52
CA GLY A 736 10.29 -49.36 -31.10
C GLY A 736 11.12 -50.31 -30.21
N PRO A 737 11.20 -51.60 -30.57
CA PRO A 737 11.64 -52.68 -29.67
C PRO A 737 13.14 -52.68 -29.32
N ALA A 738 13.91 -51.75 -29.89
CA ALA A 738 15.33 -51.58 -29.58
C ALA A 738 15.57 -50.62 -28.40
N ASP A 739 14.57 -49.81 -28.05
CA ASP A 739 14.61 -48.86 -26.95
C ASP A 739 13.94 -49.48 -25.70
N PRO A 740 14.69 -49.68 -24.60
CA PRO A 740 14.13 -50.26 -23.38
C PRO A 740 13.09 -49.37 -22.68
N SER A 741 12.97 -48.07 -23.02
CA SER A 741 11.92 -47.19 -22.48
C SER A 741 10.68 -47.07 -23.37
N SER A 742 10.67 -47.73 -24.54
CA SER A 742 9.53 -47.74 -25.47
C SER A 742 8.30 -48.40 -24.85
N VAL A 743 7.16 -47.73 -24.95
CA VAL A 743 5.88 -48.16 -24.39
C VAL A 743 4.72 -47.90 -25.37
N ASP A 744 3.86 -48.91 -25.53
CA ASP A 744 2.58 -48.78 -26.24
C ASP A 744 1.58 -48.08 -25.31
N THR A 745 1.32 -46.80 -25.55
CA THR A 745 0.63 -45.93 -24.58
C THR A 745 -0.89 -45.97 -24.73
N THR A 746 -1.59 -45.68 -23.63
CA THR A 746 -3.04 -45.49 -23.62
C THR A 746 -3.41 -44.20 -22.90
N LEU A 747 -4.40 -43.47 -23.42
CA LEU A 747 -4.97 -42.28 -22.79
C LEU A 747 -6.42 -42.53 -22.37
N ARG A 748 -6.81 -42.01 -21.21
CA ARG A 748 -8.21 -41.98 -20.76
C ARG A 748 -8.53 -40.67 -20.05
N ILE A 749 -9.67 -40.07 -20.38
CA ILE A 749 -10.16 -38.84 -19.77
C ILE A 749 -11.32 -39.17 -18.83
N TYR A 750 -11.33 -38.59 -17.62
CA TYR A 750 -12.39 -38.69 -16.62
C TYR A 750 -13.04 -37.33 -16.33
N ASP A 751 -14.33 -37.35 -16.00
CA ASP A 751 -15.07 -36.18 -15.47
C ASP A 751 -14.81 -35.97 -13.96
N SER A 752 -15.35 -34.87 -13.42
CA SER A 752 -15.22 -34.51 -11.99
C SER A 752 -15.83 -35.51 -11.02
N ALA A 753 -16.70 -36.40 -11.49
CA ALA A 753 -17.29 -37.49 -10.71
C ALA A 753 -16.49 -38.81 -10.84
N GLY A 754 -15.38 -38.81 -11.59
CA GLY A 754 -14.51 -39.96 -11.82
C GLY A 754 -15.03 -40.93 -12.90
N ASN A 755 -15.99 -40.52 -13.73
CA ASN A 755 -16.46 -41.36 -14.85
C ASN A 755 -15.56 -41.15 -16.08
N SER A 756 -15.13 -42.25 -16.72
CA SER A 756 -14.39 -42.19 -17.99
C SER A 756 -15.28 -41.68 -19.13
N ILE A 757 -14.91 -40.58 -19.76
CA ILE A 757 -15.66 -39.95 -20.85
C ILE A 757 -15.07 -40.22 -22.24
N ARG A 758 -13.76 -40.50 -22.33
CA ARG A 758 -13.08 -40.83 -23.59
C ARG A 758 -11.80 -41.62 -23.35
N SER A 759 -11.42 -42.48 -24.29
CA SER A 759 -10.12 -43.18 -24.25
C SER A 759 -9.59 -43.47 -25.65
N SER A 760 -8.28 -43.66 -25.76
CA SER A 760 -7.57 -44.00 -27.00
C SER A 760 -6.31 -44.83 -26.70
N SER A 761 -5.84 -45.56 -27.70
CA SER A 761 -4.62 -46.39 -27.66
C SER A 761 -3.92 -46.48 -29.02
N LEU A 762 -4.56 -45.98 -30.10
CA LEU A 762 -4.01 -46.04 -31.45
C LEU A 762 -4.37 -44.77 -32.20
N SER A 763 -3.38 -44.19 -32.89
CA SER A 763 -3.50 -42.94 -33.64
C SER A 763 -2.81 -43.02 -35.00
N SER A 764 -3.10 -42.07 -35.88
CA SER A 764 -2.22 -41.82 -37.03
C SER A 764 -0.95 -41.14 -36.53
N THR A 765 0.22 -41.45 -37.10
CA THR A 765 1.50 -40.74 -36.84
C THR A 765 1.52 -39.29 -37.35
N SER A 766 0.36 -38.75 -37.69
CA SER A 766 0.15 -37.39 -38.17
C SER A 766 -0.88 -36.64 -37.31
N SER A 767 -1.46 -37.31 -36.32
CA SER A 767 -2.25 -36.68 -35.25
C SER A 767 -1.26 -36.13 -34.22
N GLY A 768 -1.57 -35.00 -33.58
CA GLY A 768 -0.61 -34.36 -32.67
C GLY A 768 0.44 -33.48 -33.36
N GLN A 769 0.69 -33.71 -34.66
CA GLN A 769 1.72 -33.10 -35.51
C GLN A 769 3.06 -33.86 -35.46
N GLY A 770 4.18 -33.21 -35.16
CA GLY A 770 5.46 -33.89 -34.91
C GLY A 770 5.41 -34.77 -33.65
N GLY A 771 6.51 -35.41 -33.28
CA GLY A 771 6.61 -36.17 -32.01
C GLY A 771 5.93 -37.56 -31.95
N SER A 772 4.83 -37.77 -32.67
CA SER A 772 4.15 -39.08 -32.79
C SER A 772 4.93 -40.05 -33.69
N THR A 773 5.78 -40.88 -33.08
CA THR A 773 6.72 -41.78 -33.77
C THR A 773 6.13 -43.12 -34.20
N SER A 774 4.99 -43.51 -33.63
CA SER A 774 4.32 -44.79 -33.90
C SER A 774 2.80 -44.64 -33.94
N VAL A 775 2.10 -45.62 -34.54
CA VAL A 775 0.63 -45.69 -34.48
C VAL A 775 0.12 -46.08 -33.08
N ASN A 776 1.03 -46.49 -32.19
CA ASN A 776 0.79 -46.87 -30.81
C ASN A 776 0.92 -45.68 -29.83
N ASP A 777 1.24 -44.49 -30.34
CA ASP A 777 1.19 -43.25 -29.57
C ASP A 777 -0.28 -42.80 -29.49
N ALA A 778 -0.84 -42.67 -28.27
CA ALA A 778 -2.26 -42.41 -28.08
C ALA A 778 -2.63 -40.92 -28.27
N TYR A 779 -3.77 -40.67 -28.92
CA TYR A 779 -4.29 -39.34 -29.21
C TYR A 779 -5.80 -39.22 -28.95
N ILE A 780 -6.24 -38.11 -28.37
CA ILE A 780 -7.64 -37.79 -28.07
C ILE A 780 -7.95 -36.33 -28.41
N GLN A 781 -9.12 -36.10 -29.01
CA GLN A 781 -9.79 -34.79 -29.05
C GLN A 781 -11.15 -34.89 -28.34
N HIS A 782 -11.54 -33.86 -27.59
CA HIS A 782 -12.81 -33.81 -26.88
C HIS A 782 -13.36 -32.38 -26.74
N THR A 783 -14.68 -32.23 -26.74
CA THR A 783 -15.35 -30.96 -26.42
C THR A 783 -16.07 -31.10 -25.09
N PHE A 784 -15.71 -30.27 -24.11
CA PHE A 784 -16.22 -30.33 -22.75
C PHE A 784 -17.51 -29.51 -22.62
N THR A 785 -18.63 -30.13 -22.23
CA THR A 785 -19.96 -29.47 -22.21
C THR A 785 -20.32 -28.83 -20.87
N THR A 786 -19.52 -29.07 -19.82
CA THR A 786 -19.75 -28.59 -18.46
C THR A 786 -18.43 -28.08 -17.88
N PRO A 787 -18.45 -27.02 -17.06
CA PRO A 787 -17.25 -26.58 -16.36
C PRO A 787 -16.96 -27.51 -15.18
N GLY A 788 -15.70 -27.60 -14.79
CA GLY A 788 -15.24 -28.41 -13.66
C GLY A 788 -13.84 -28.98 -13.87
N THR A 789 -13.35 -29.72 -12.88
CA THR A 789 -12.06 -30.43 -12.93
C THR A 789 -12.20 -31.75 -13.69
N TYR A 790 -11.32 -31.98 -14.64
CA TYR A 790 -11.21 -33.20 -15.42
C TYR A 790 -9.83 -33.84 -15.19
N TYR A 791 -9.71 -35.11 -15.55
CA TYR A 791 -8.48 -35.87 -15.37
C TYR A 791 -8.07 -36.57 -16.65
N VAL A 792 -6.77 -36.66 -16.92
CA VAL A 792 -6.18 -37.47 -17.98
C VAL A 792 -5.24 -38.50 -17.36
N GLU A 793 -5.46 -39.76 -17.67
CA GLU A 793 -4.66 -40.91 -17.25
C GLU A 793 -3.82 -41.39 -18.42
N VAL A 794 -2.52 -41.60 -18.17
CA VAL A 794 -1.58 -42.24 -19.07
C VAL A 794 -1.27 -43.64 -18.54
N GLY A 795 -1.40 -44.63 -19.40
CA GLY A 795 -1.14 -46.04 -19.11
C GLY A 795 -0.45 -46.74 -20.27
N GLN A 796 -0.26 -48.04 -20.18
CA GLN A 796 0.21 -48.88 -21.30
C GLN A 796 -0.86 -49.86 -21.77
N TRP A 797 -0.79 -50.33 -23.02
CA TRP A 797 -1.78 -51.27 -23.57
C TRP A 797 -1.81 -52.60 -22.79
N PRO A 798 -3.00 -53.15 -22.42
CA PRO A 798 -4.36 -52.72 -22.77
C PRO A 798 -5.06 -51.92 -21.64
N PHE A 799 -4.46 -50.81 -21.17
CA PHE A 799 -4.80 -50.04 -19.96
C PHE A 799 -4.29 -50.66 -18.65
N ASP A 800 -3.02 -51.09 -18.65
CA ASP A 800 -2.26 -51.47 -17.46
C ASP A 800 -1.37 -50.31 -16.98
N PRO A 801 -0.89 -50.34 -15.73
CA PRO A 801 0.14 -49.41 -15.24
C PRO A 801 1.39 -49.35 -16.11
N LEU A 802 1.99 -48.18 -16.26
CA LEU A 802 3.22 -47.97 -17.02
C LEU A 802 4.38 -48.75 -16.39
N ALA A 803 5.14 -49.48 -17.20
CA ALA A 803 6.30 -50.21 -16.72
C ALA A 803 7.38 -49.26 -16.17
N ALA A 804 8.08 -49.69 -15.11
CA ALA A 804 9.17 -48.90 -14.51
C ALA A 804 10.27 -48.60 -15.54
N GLY A 805 10.53 -47.31 -15.79
CA GLY A 805 11.49 -46.82 -16.78
C GLY A 805 10.95 -46.60 -18.19
N ALA A 806 9.64 -46.79 -18.42
CA ALA A 806 8.98 -46.36 -19.65
C ALA A 806 8.98 -44.82 -19.73
N THR A 807 9.07 -44.25 -20.92
CA THR A 807 9.09 -42.79 -21.14
C THR A 807 8.03 -42.38 -22.12
N TYR A 808 7.39 -41.24 -21.89
CA TYR A 808 6.47 -40.61 -22.85
C TYR A 808 6.46 -39.09 -22.65
N THR A 809 5.95 -38.38 -23.65
CA THR A 809 5.66 -36.95 -23.55
C THR A 809 4.16 -36.75 -23.77
N LEU A 810 3.44 -36.16 -22.81
CA LEU A 810 2.02 -35.84 -22.93
C LEU A 810 1.85 -34.36 -23.28
N ASN A 811 1.33 -34.05 -24.46
CA ASN A 811 0.88 -32.70 -24.81
C ASN A 811 -0.62 -32.56 -24.50
N VAL A 812 -0.98 -31.49 -23.79
CA VAL A 812 -2.36 -31.13 -23.47
C VAL A 812 -2.63 -29.75 -24.03
N SER A 813 -3.63 -29.60 -24.91
CA SER A 813 -4.13 -28.31 -25.37
C SER A 813 -5.59 -28.13 -24.96
N LEU A 814 -5.97 -26.95 -24.49
CA LEU A 814 -7.33 -26.67 -24.03
C LEU A 814 -7.75 -25.23 -24.38
N GLU A 815 -8.83 -25.09 -25.16
CA GLU A 815 -9.42 -23.79 -25.49
C GLU A 815 -9.94 -23.09 -24.24
N ASN A 816 -9.87 -21.74 -24.24
CA ASN A 816 -10.30 -20.89 -23.13
C ASN A 816 -9.58 -21.18 -21.80
N HIS A 817 -8.49 -21.93 -21.82
CA HIS A 817 -7.64 -22.12 -20.65
C HIS A 817 -6.73 -20.91 -20.46
N SER A 818 -6.57 -20.45 -19.22
CA SER A 818 -5.61 -19.37 -18.93
C SER A 818 -4.20 -19.85 -19.20
N THR A 819 -3.36 -19.02 -19.83
CA THR A 819 -1.93 -19.32 -20.02
C THR A 819 -1.08 -19.17 -18.76
N GLY A 820 -1.67 -18.82 -17.61
CA GLY A 820 -0.93 -18.40 -16.41
C GLY A 820 -0.26 -17.04 -16.64
N GLY A 821 -0.55 -16.06 -15.78
CA GLY A 821 0.04 -14.73 -15.90
C GLY A 821 1.58 -14.78 -15.87
N GLY A 822 2.23 -14.20 -16.87
CA GLY A 822 3.69 -13.96 -16.91
C GLY A 822 4.53 -14.85 -17.85
N GLY A 823 3.96 -15.74 -18.65
CA GLY A 823 4.75 -16.66 -19.49
C GLY A 823 5.01 -16.22 -20.93
N PHE A 824 5.93 -15.28 -21.18
CA PHE A 824 6.47 -15.09 -22.53
C PHE A 824 7.14 -16.37 -23.03
N THR A 825 6.59 -16.99 -24.07
CA THR A 825 7.24 -18.16 -24.70
C THR A 825 7.93 -17.79 -26.00
N GLY A 826 9.12 -17.24 -25.80
CA GLY A 826 10.16 -17.02 -26.80
C GLY A 826 10.55 -15.56 -26.91
N SER A 827 11.62 -15.33 -27.64
CA SER A 827 12.55 -14.23 -27.35
C SER A 827 12.15 -12.81 -27.79
N GLY A 828 10.94 -12.58 -28.34
CA GLY A 828 10.57 -11.28 -28.92
C GLY A 828 11.60 -10.80 -29.94
N ARG A 829 11.90 -11.62 -30.96
CA ARG A 829 13.10 -11.42 -31.79
C ARG A 829 12.81 -10.91 -33.20
N GLN A 830 11.55 -10.65 -33.53
CA GLN A 830 11.22 -9.94 -34.77
C GLN A 830 11.12 -8.45 -34.51
N SER A 831 11.39 -7.67 -35.54
CA SER A 831 11.30 -6.22 -35.50
C SER A 831 10.62 -5.69 -36.75
N PHE A 832 10.06 -4.50 -36.65
CA PHE A 832 9.62 -3.75 -37.82
C PHE A 832 10.86 -3.19 -38.50
N TYR A 833 11.01 -3.45 -39.79
CA TYR A 833 12.16 -3.04 -40.57
C TYR A 833 11.75 -2.20 -41.77
N PHE A 834 12.34 -1.01 -41.88
CA PHE A 834 12.28 -0.19 -43.07
C PHE A 834 13.45 -0.51 -44.00
N GLY A 835 13.18 -1.33 -45.01
CA GLY A 835 14.13 -1.58 -46.11
C GLY A 835 13.69 -2.72 -47.03
N ASN A 836 14.53 -3.06 -48.01
CA ASN A 836 14.16 -4.11 -48.95
C ASN A 836 14.39 -5.50 -48.33
N ALA A 837 13.33 -6.30 -48.20
CA ALA A 837 13.36 -7.64 -47.63
C ALA A 837 14.38 -8.60 -48.29
N THR A 838 14.74 -8.39 -49.56
CA THR A 838 15.67 -9.27 -50.29
C THR A 838 17.12 -8.78 -50.23
N THR A 839 17.34 -7.47 -50.30
CA THR A 839 18.70 -6.91 -50.35
C THR A 839 19.21 -6.38 -49.00
N ASN A 840 18.33 -6.33 -47.98
CA ASN A 840 18.59 -5.76 -46.67
C ASN A 840 19.21 -4.35 -46.77
N SER A 841 18.59 -3.51 -47.60
CA SER A 841 19.07 -2.15 -47.87
C SER A 841 17.92 -1.21 -48.24
N VAL A 842 18.07 0.07 -47.92
CA VAL A 842 17.17 1.15 -48.34
C VAL A 842 17.76 1.87 -49.56
N ALA A 843 16.98 2.12 -50.62
CA ALA A 843 17.46 2.85 -51.81
C ALA A 843 17.19 4.37 -51.72
N PRO A 844 18.01 5.23 -52.35
CA PRO A 844 17.67 6.65 -52.49
C PRO A 844 16.30 6.83 -53.16
N GLY A 845 15.42 7.61 -52.52
CA GLY A 845 14.03 7.82 -52.93
C GLY A 845 13.00 6.96 -52.19
N ASP A 846 13.41 5.95 -51.42
CA ASP A 846 12.52 5.22 -50.52
C ASP A 846 12.11 6.13 -49.35
N ALA A 847 10.83 6.16 -49.03
CA ALA A 847 10.25 6.95 -47.95
C ALA A 847 8.88 6.39 -47.58
N GLY A 848 8.58 6.30 -46.28
CA GLY A 848 7.31 5.79 -45.79
C GLY A 848 7.16 5.87 -44.28
N GLY A 849 5.90 5.78 -43.85
CA GLY A 849 5.51 5.79 -42.44
C GLY A 849 4.90 4.46 -42.01
N LEU A 850 5.08 4.12 -40.74
CA LEU A 850 4.37 3.08 -40.02
C LEU A 850 3.50 3.78 -38.97
N LEU A 851 2.19 3.58 -39.03
CA LEU A 851 1.20 4.27 -38.19
C LEU A 851 0.48 3.24 -37.31
N SER A 852 0.36 3.54 -36.02
CA SER A 852 -0.30 2.66 -35.05
C SER A 852 -1.82 2.72 -35.14
N ASN A 853 -2.46 1.74 -34.48
CA ASN A 853 -3.82 1.84 -33.96
C ASN A 853 -3.92 2.96 -32.91
N PRO A 854 -5.12 3.51 -32.68
CA PRO A 854 -5.30 4.60 -31.74
C PRO A 854 -5.12 4.13 -30.29
N PHE A 855 -4.55 4.99 -29.44
CA PHE A 855 -4.47 4.84 -28.00
C PHE A 855 -4.96 6.12 -27.30
N SER A 856 -5.16 6.06 -25.98
CA SER A 856 -5.71 7.17 -25.19
C SER A 856 -4.82 7.50 -24.00
N LEU A 857 -4.65 8.79 -23.73
CA LEU A 857 -4.12 9.31 -22.47
C LEU A 857 -5.20 10.14 -21.73
N LYS A 858 -6.47 9.95 -22.07
CA LYS A 858 -7.61 10.57 -21.38
C LYS A 858 -7.64 10.12 -19.92
N GLY A 859 -7.80 11.06 -19.00
CA GLY A 859 -7.89 10.79 -17.56
C GLY A 859 -6.56 10.72 -16.81
N TYR A 860 -5.44 10.88 -17.50
CA TYR A 860 -4.09 10.99 -16.94
C TYR A 860 -3.55 12.42 -17.03
N SER A 861 -2.65 12.77 -16.12
CA SER A 861 -1.91 14.03 -16.06
C SER A 861 -0.53 13.92 -16.72
N ALA A 862 0.19 15.04 -16.85
CA ALA A 862 1.58 15.00 -17.30
C ALA A 862 2.49 14.47 -16.18
N GLU A 863 2.12 14.75 -14.93
CA GLU A 863 2.78 14.33 -13.71
C GLU A 863 2.68 12.80 -13.47
N ASP A 864 1.74 12.11 -14.11
CA ASP A 864 1.66 10.64 -14.13
C ASP A 864 2.83 10.00 -14.95
N LEU A 865 3.63 10.85 -15.61
CA LEU A 865 4.78 10.49 -16.45
C LEU A 865 4.46 9.44 -17.54
N PRO A 866 3.44 9.66 -18.41
CA PRO A 866 3.19 8.77 -19.53
C PRO A 866 4.41 8.80 -20.46
N THR A 867 5.01 7.63 -20.70
CA THR A 867 6.30 7.49 -21.37
C THR A 867 6.24 6.43 -22.47
N LEU A 868 6.84 6.74 -23.63
CA LEU A 868 7.05 5.81 -24.73
C LEU A 868 8.46 5.23 -24.68
N TYR A 869 8.55 3.91 -24.65
CA TYR A 869 9.78 3.13 -24.76
C TYR A 869 9.77 2.40 -26.10
N PHE A 870 10.88 2.44 -26.83
CA PHE A 870 11.09 1.51 -27.95
C PHE A 870 12.57 1.28 -28.19
N ASN A 871 12.89 0.06 -28.61
CA ASN A 871 14.21 -0.32 -29.05
C ASN A 871 14.35 -0.05 -30.56
N TYR A 872 15.51 0.42 -30.99
CA TYR A 872 15.75 0.69 -32.40
C TYR A 872 17.18 0.37 -32.85
N TYR A 873 17.29 0.03 -34.13
CA TYR A 873 18.55 0.01 -34.84
C TYR A 873 18.47 0.91 -36.07
N ALA A 874 19.31 1.93 -36.16
CA ALA A 874 19.32 2.86 -37.30
C ALA A 874 20.70 2.92 -37.98
N ASP A 875 20.76 2.41 -39.21
CA ASP A 875 21.88 2.56 -40.13
C ASP A 875 21.43 3.40 -41.34
N LEU A 876 21.63 4.71 -41.20
CA LEU A 876 21.31 5.72 -42.22
C LEU A 876 22.45 6.75 -42.30
N ASN A 877 22.51 7.49 -43.42
CA ASN A 877 23.37 8.67 -43.50
C ASN A 877 22.63 9.89 -42.94
N PHE A 878 22.72 10.14 -41.63
CA PHE A 878 21.97 11.21 -40.95
C PHE A 878 22.26 12.64 -41.42
N ALA A 879 23.28 12.85 -42.28
CA ALA A 879 23.46 14.13 -42.95
C ALA A 879 22.46 14.36 -44.11
N GLN A 880 21.78 13.32 -44.58
CA GLN A 880 20.92 13.32 -45.78
C GLN A 880 19.58 12.59 -45.56
N ASP A 881 19.57 11.58 -44.69
CA ASP A 881 18.47 10.65 -44.46
C ASP A 881 17.85 10.94 -43.08
N PHE A 882 16.54 10.72 -42.95
CA PHE A 882 15.78 11.09 -41.77
C PHE A 882 15.03 9.90 -41.19
N PHE A 883 15.08 9.75 -39.87
CA PHE A 883 14.18 8.91 -39.09
C PHE A 883 13.53 9.77 -38.00
N GLN A 884 12.20 9.72 -37.94
CA GLN A 884 11.38 10.60 -37.13
C GLN A 884 10.27 9.82 -36.44
N VAL A 885 9.99 10.18 -35.19
CA VAL A 885 8.90 9.65 -34.37
C VAL A 885 7.93 10.79 -34.09
N SER A 886 6.64 10.53 -34.24
CA SER A 886 5.61 11.54 -34.03
C SER A 886 4.34 10.99 -33.39
N ILE A 887 3.67 11.84 -32.61
CA ILE A 887 2.30 11.62 -32.17
C ILE A 887 1.34 12.32 -33.12
N VAL A 888 0.33 11.60 -33.59
CA VAL A 888 -0.74 12.11 -34.45
C VAL A 888 -2.01 12.20 -33.63
N GLU A 889 -2.54 13.41 -33.49
CA GLU A 889 -3.81 13.66 -32.80
C GLU A 889 -5.01 13.21 -33.64
N SER A 890 -6.18 13.10 -33.00
CA SER A 890 -7.47 12.88 -33.67
C SER A 890 -7.83 13.95 -34.71
N SER A 891 -7.27 15.17 -34.57
CA SER A 891 -7.40 16.27 -35.52
C SER A 891 -6.62 16.04 -36.83
N GLY A 892 -5.69 15.08 -36.84
CA GLY A 892 -4.72 14.84 -37.90
C GLY A 892 -3.45 15.70 -37.79
N ALA A 893 -3.32 16.53 -36.74
CA ALA A 893 -2.06 17.22 -36.43
C ALA A 893 -0.98 16.20 -36.04
N SER A 894 0.26 16.44 -36.49
CA SER A 894 1.41 15.56 -36.24
C SER A 894 2.48 16.33 -35.48
N HIS A 895 2.90 15.79 -34.34
CA HIS A 895 3.85 16.39 -33.41
C HIS A 895 5.10 15.53 -33.35
N VAL A 896 6.23 16.09 -33.74
CA VAL A 896 7.52 15.40 -33.73
C VAL A 896 8.00 15.35 -32.29
N ILE A 897 8.34 14.15 -31.80
CA ILE A 897 8.82 13.94 -30.43
C ILE A 897 10.25 13.41 -30.40
N ALA A 898 10.72 12.77 -31.49
CA ALA A 898 12.13 12.40 -31.63
C ALA A 898 12.54 12.42 -33.10
N SER A 899 13.80 12.80 -33.37
CA SER A 899 14.31 12.93 -34.75
C SER A 899 15.82 12.74 -34.85
N THR A 900 16.29 12.20 -35.98
CA THR A 900 17.72 12.20 -36.34
C THR A 900 18.16 13.54 -36.94
N ASN A 901 17.23 14.45 -37.23
CA ASN A 901 17.51 15.71 -37.91
C ASN A 901 17.82 16.84 -36.91
N SER A 902 19.02 17.43 -37.05
CA SER A 902 19.46 18.55 -36.22
C SER A 902 18.58 19.80 -36.27
N THR A 903 17.78 20.02 -37.32
CA THR A 903 16.83 21.14 -37.30
C THR A 903 15.67 20.93 -36.34
N ASP A 904 15.35 19.67 -36.04
CA ASP A 904 14.22 19.30 -35.21
C ASP A 904 14.66 19.25 -33.75
N TYR A 905 15.68 18.44 -33.41
CA TYR A 905 16.17 18.29 -32.02
C TYR A 905 16.94 19.51 -31.47
N ASN A 906 17.05 20.60 -32.24
CA ASN A 906 17.45 21.90 -31.68
C ASN A 906 16.32 22.53 -30.85
N ASP A 907 15.07 22.06 -31.02
CA ASP A 907 13.99 22.27 -30.06
C ASP A 907 14.23 21.34 -28.87
N PRO A 908 14.36 21.86 -27.63
CA PRO A 908 14.63 21.04 -26.45
C PRO A 908 13.48 20.09 -26.08
N THR A 909 12.31 20.20 -26.72
CA THR A 909 11.18 19.29 -26.54
C THR A 909 11.21 18.07 -27.47
N ILE A 910 12.22 17.98 -28.36
CA ILE A 910 12.38 16.90 -29.34
C ILE A 910 13.68 16.16 -29.05
N ASP A 911 13.57 14.86 -28.76
CA ASP A 911 14.73 14.04 -28.44
C ASP A 911 15.55 13.68 -29.67
N GLN A 912 16.87 13.61 -29.49
CA GLN A 912 17.79 13.21 -30.55
C GLN A 912 17.84 11.69 -30.70
N ILE A 913 17.48 11.20 -31.89
CA ILE A 913 17.77 9.81 -32.27
C ILE A 913 19.20 9.76 -32.81
N THR A 914 20.04 8.92 -32.20
CA THR A 914 21.45 8.80 -32.55
C THR A 914 21.74 7.54 -33.37
N GLY A 915 22.86 7.55 -34.10
CA GLY A 915 23.14 6.54 -35.10
C GLY A 915 23.98 5.41 -34.51
N ASN A 916 23.90 4.23 -35.11
CA ASN A 916 24.58 3.06 -34.57
C ASN A 916 25.96 2.91 -35.21
N ALA A 917 27.03 3.12 -34.42
CA ALA A 917 28.39 2.99 -34.93
C ALA A 917 28.91 1.54 -34.97
N PHE A 918 28.28 0.58 -34.26
CA PHE A 918 28.88 -0.75 -34.01
C PHE A 918 27.90 -1.95 -33.84
N SER A 919 26.83 -2.08 -34.63
CA SER A 919 25.93 -3.26 -34.61
C SER A 919 25.10 -3.50 -33.33
N GLN A 920 24.95 -2.51 -32.45
CA GLN A 920 24.15 -2.60 -31.21
C GLN A 920 22.80 -1.89 -31.36
N TRP A 921 21.77 -2.40 -30.70
CA TRP A 921 20.46 -1.75 -30.57
C TRP A 921 20.50 -0.69 -29.48
N LYS A 922 19.67 0.35 -29.62
CA LYS A 922 19.51 1.42 -28.63
C LYS A 922 18.07 1.48 -28.17
N GLN A 923 17.83 2.08 -27.01
CA GLN A 923 16.49 2.41 -26.55
C GLN A 923 16.25 3.92 -26.68
N SER A 924 15.01 4.29 -26.99
CA SER A 924 14.50 5.65 -26.82
C SER A 924 13.46 5.62 -25.71
N ARG A 925 13.56 6.55 -24.77
CA ARG A 925 12.59 6.80 -23.69
C ARG A 925 12.07 8.23 -23.87
N LEU A 926 10.83 8.39 -24.31
CA LEU A 926 10.25 9.68 -24.72
C LEU A 926 9.08 10.06 -23.84
N ASP A 927 9.08 11.27 -23.29
CA ASP A 927 7.97 11.83 -22.52
C ASP A 927 6.74 12.12 -23.41
N LEU A 928 5.57 11.67 -22.97
CA LEU A 928 4.27 11.91 -23.61
C LEU A 928 3.38 12.88 -22.80
N GLY A 929 3.87 13.48 -21.72
CA GLY A 929 3.10 14.35 -20.82
C GLY A 929 2.38 15.51 -21.53
N ASN A 930 2.97 16.06 -22.59
CA ASN A 930 2.33 17.09 -23.42
C ASN A 930 1.04 16.64 -24.13
N PHE A 931 0.78 15.33 -24.18
CA PHE A 931 -0.41 14.72 -24.76
C PHE A 931 -1.35 14.12 -23.69
N ALA A 932 -1.04 14.28 -22.41
CA ALA A 932 -1.90 13.86 -21.31
C ALA A 932 -3.30 14.52 -21.42
N GLY A 933 -4.33 13.74 -21.08
CA GLY A 933 -5.73 14.13 -21.24
C GLY A 933 -6.27 14.07 -22.68
N LEU A 934 -5.45 13.76 -23.69
CA LEU A 934 -5.91 13.61 -25.08
C LEU A 934 -6.32 12.17 -25.39
N ASP A 935 -7.26 12.04 -26.33
CA ASP A 935 -7.82 10.75 -26.76
C ASP A 935 -7.59 10.53 -28.26
N ASN A 936 -7.68 9.27 -28.70
CA ASN A 936 -7.49 8.83 -30.09
C ASN A 936 -6.14 9.28 -30.70
N LEU A 937 -5.08 9.23 -29.91
CA LEU A 937 -3.70 9.48 -30.33
C LEU A 937 -3.16 8.31 -31.15
N ARG A 938 -2.23 8.54 -32.07
CA ARG A 938 -1.52 7.50 -32.81
C ARG A 938 -0.03 7.76 -32.83
N LEU A 939 0.76 6.70 -32.70
CA LEU A 939 2.21 6.72 -32.86
C LEU A 939 2.57 6.53 -34.32
N ARG A 940 3.55 7.29 -34.82
CA ARG A 940 4.04 7.19 -36.19
C ARG A 940 5.56 7.17 -36.26
N PHE A 941 6.10 6.19 -36.98
CA PHE A 941 7.52 6.08 -37.34
C PHE A 941 7.70 6.41 -38.83
N ASP A 942 8.42 7.47 -39.15
CA ASP A 942 8.70 7.90 -40.52
C ASP A 942 10.17 7.79 -40.87
N VAL A 943 10.46 7.12 -41.99
CA VAL A 943 11.81 7.10 -42.58
C VAL A 943 11.73 7.75 -43.96
N SER A 944 12.66 8.67 -44.23
CA SER A 944 12.76 9.36 -45.51
C SER A 944 14.19 9.38 -46.01
N ARG A 945 14.41 8.79 -47.18
CA ARG A 945 15.69 8.81 -47.88
C ARG A 945 15.56 9.60 -49.17
N PRO A 946 15.98 10.88 -49.22
CA PRO A 946 15.89 11.68 -50.44
C PRO A 946 16.57 11.03 -51.66
N ALA A 947 16.07 11.31 -52.86
CA ALA A 947 16.67 10.77 -54.10
C ALA A 947 18.12 11.24 -54.33
N THR A 948 18.57 12.29 -53.64
CA THR A 948 19.94 12.81 -53.66
C THR A 948 20.88 12.10 -52.69
N SER A 949 20.37 11.20 -51.85
CA SER A 949 21.16 10.47 -50.87
C SER A 949 22.20 9.57 -51.51
N THR A 950 23.34 9.40 -50.81
CA THR A 950 24.50 8.65 -51.29
C THR A 950 24.89 7.54 -50.31
N GLY A 951 25.55 6.49 -50.82
CA GLY A 951 25.97 5.32 -50.03
C GLY A 951 24.90 4.22 -49.95
N ALA A 952 25.32 2.99 -49.62
CA ALA A 952 24.39 1.93 -49.23
C ALA A 952 24.07 2.10 -47.74
N GLN A 953 22.81 1.87 -47.36
CA GLN A 953 22.33 1.95 -45.99
C GLN A 953 21.42 0.75 -45.74
N GLU A 954 21.52 0.11 -44.59
CA GLU A 954 20.69 -1.04 -44.24
C GLU A 954 19.25 -0.61 -43.94
N GLY A 955 19.05 0.50 -43.22
CA GLY A 955 17.73 1.03 -42.88
C GLY A 955 17.50 1.17 -41.38
N VAL A 956 16.23 1.09 -40.97
CA VAL A 956 15.80 1.28 -39.58
C VAL A 956 15.02 0.06 -39.11
N TYR A 957 15.29 -0.39 -37.89
CA TYR A 957 14.54 -1.41 -37.19
C TYR A 957 13.96 -0.82 -35.91
N VAL A 958 12.75 -1.22 -35.55
CA VAL A 958 12.05 -0.83 -34.31
C VAL A 958 11.48 -2.09 -33.67
N ASP A 959 11.62 -2.20 -32.35
CA ASP A 959 11.20 -3.34 -31.53
C ASP A 959 10.82 -2.90 -30.10
N ASP A 960 10.21 -3.79 -29.32
CA ASP A 960 9.85 -3.63 -27.90
C ASP A 960 9.19 -2.28 -27.57
N ILE A 961 8.03 -2.02 -28.19
CA ILE A 961 7.32 -0.74 -28.07
C ILE A 961 6.39 -0.80 -26.86
N ILE A 962 6.62 0.05 -25.87
CA ILE A 962 5.81 0.12 -24.65
C ILE A 962 5.33 1.56 -24.45
N ILE A 963 4.03 1.72 -24.18
CA ILE A 963 3.45 2.97 -23.66
C ILE A 963 2.93 2.67 -22.25
N GLY A 964 3.51 3.31 -21.24
CA GLY A 964 3.14 3.12 -19.84
C GLY A 964 3.56 4.32 -18.99
N PHE A 965 3.56 4.15 -17.66
CA PHE A 965 3.75 5.24 -16.71
C PHE A 965 5.02 5.02 -15.89
N ALA A 966 5.83 6.07 -15.73
CA ALA A 966 7.09 6.01 -14.99
C ALA A 966 6.97 6.53 -13.54
N GLU A 967 5.83 7.13 -13.15
CA GLU A 967 5.67 7.78 -11.84
C GLU A 967 5.79 6.83 -10.63
N ARG A 968 5.52 5.54 -10.83
CA ARG A 968 5.68 4.49 -9.81
C ARG A 968 7.05 3.80 -9.90
N GLY A 969 7.96 4.35 -10.68
CA GLY A 969 9.27 3.79 -10.97
C GLY A 969 9.33 2.95 -12.25
N GLU A 970 10.56 2.58 -12.60
CA GLU A 970 10.91 1.79 -13.78
C GLU A 970 11.81 0.63 -13.36
N MET A 971 11.62 -0.51 -14.01
CA MET A 971 12.53 -1.64 -13.92
C MET A 971 13.69 -1.48 -14.88
N VAL A 972 14.86 -1.98 -14.46
CA VAL A 972 16.08 -2.00 -15.24
C VAL A 972 16.43 -3.43 -15.62
N VAL A 973 16.60 -3.69 -16.92
CA VAL A 973 17.06 -4.99 -17.43
C VAL A 973 18.35 -4.82 -18.24
N GLY A 974 19.17 -5.87 -18.30
CA GLY A 974 20.45 -5.86 -19.02
C GLY A 974 21.60 -5.09 -18.33
N ALA A 975 21.38 -4.58 -17.11
CA ALA A 975 22.43 -3.93 -16.32
C ALA A 975 23.51 -4.94 -15.87
N PRO A 976 24.81 -4.67 -16.13
CA PRO A 976 25.87 -5.51 -15.60
C PRO A 976 26.08 -5.27 -14.09
N ALA A 977 26.58 -6.29 -13.38
CA ALA A 977 27.06 -6.13 -12.01
C ALA A 977 28.18 -5.09 -11.88
N PHE A 978 28.42 -4.58 -10.67
CA PHE A 978 29.42 -3.54 -10.34
C PHE A 978 29.17 -2.18 -11.04
N SER A 979 27.91 -1.84 -11.31
CA SER A 979 27.47 -0.66 -12.06
C SER A 979 27.05 0.51 -11.16
N VAL A 980 27.90 0.86 -10.20
CA VAL A 980 27.55 1.75 -9.07
C VAL A 980 28.06 3.19 -9.21
N ASN A 981 28.63 3.56 -10.36
CA ASN A 981 29.16 4.90 -10.60
C ASN A 981 28.05 5.85 -11.08
N PHE A 982 28.10 7.11 -10.66
CA PHE A 982 27.15 8.16 -11.08
C PHE A 982 27.81 9.22 -11.95
N ILE A 983 27.07 9.74 -12.93
CA ILE A 983 27.47 10.83 -13.84
C ILE A 983 26.45 11.96 -13.77
N ASP A 984 26.74 13.08 -14.44
CA ASP A 984 25.79 14.17 -14.63
C ASP A 984 24.58 13.68 -15.44
N ASN A 985 23.37 14.02 -14.98
CA ASN A 985 22.14 13.75 -15.71
C ASN A 985 22.12 14.58 -17.00
N PRO A 986 22.13 13.96 -18.21
CA PRO A 986 22.10 14.69 -19.46
C PRO A 986 20.76 15.40 -19.70
N ASP A 987 19.69 14.92 -19.07
CA ASP A 987 18.31 15.40 -19.25
C ASP A 987 18.01 16.63 -18.37
N VAL A 988 18.87 16.90 -17.39
CA VAL A 988 18.78 18.06 -16.50
C VAL A 988 20.01 18.95 -16.74
N PRO A 989 19.93 19.95 -17.65
CA PRO A 989 21.04 20.84 -17.91
C PRO A 989 21.45 21.54 -16.62
N ASN A 990 22.75 21.57 -16.30
CA ASN A 990 23.33 22.26 -15.15
C ASN A 990 22.97 23.75 -15.17
N SER A 991 21.79 24.07 -14.66
CA SER A 991 21.29 25.43 -14.52
C SER A 991 21.72 25.92 -13.15
N THR A 992 22.29 27.11 -13.09
CA THR A 992 22.84 27.71 -11.87
C THR A 992 21.79 28.08 -10.79
N SER A 993 20.59 27.49 -10.87
CA SER A 993 19.41 27.83 -10.06
C SER A 993 18.79 26.64 -9.31
N GLN A 994 19.40 25.45 -9.34
CA GLN A 994 18.91 24.29 -8.56
C GLN A 994 19.46 24.29 -7.14
N VAL A 995 18.63 23.85 -6.19
CA VAL A 995 19.06 23.53 -4.82
C VAL A 995 19.63 22.12 -4.85
N LEU A 996 20.86 21.96 -4.37
CA LEU A 996 21.65 20.71 -4.46
C LEU A 996 21.98 20.15 -3.07
N SER A 997 21.40 20.74 -2.02
CA SER A 997 21.62 20.34 -0.65
C SER A 997 20.37 20.53 0.19
N GLY A 998 20.07 19.59 1.07
CA GLY A 998 18.93 19.66 1.98
C GLY A 998 18.48 18.29 2.47
N ALA A 999 17.72 18.30 3.56
CA ALA A 999 17.21 17.10 4.20
C ALA A 999 16.11 16.42 3.37
N TYR A 1000 16.01 15.10 3.50
CA TYR A 1000 14.95 14.27 2.95
C TYR A 1000 14.62 13.15 3.95
N GLN A 1001 13.53 12.42 3.70
CA GLN A 1001 13.20 11.22 4.45
C GLN A 1001 13.01 10.06 3.47
N LEU A 1002 13.86 9.04 3.52
CA LEU A 1002 13.69 7.82 2.73
C LEU A 1002 12.82 6.84 3.50
N GLU A 1003 11.69 6.42 2.92
CA GLU A 1003 10.87 5.36 3.47
C GLU A 1003 10.96 4.07 2.63
N MET A 1004 11.10 2.94 3.30
CA MET A 1004 11.01 1.60 2.73
C MET A 1004 9.94 0.83 3.49
N ARG A 1005 8.88 0.41 2.81
CA ARG A 1005 7.75 -0.27 3.45
C ARG A 1005 7.29 -1.48 2.67
N ARG A 1006 6.69 -2.44 3.36
CA ARG A 1006 5.95 -3.52 2.73
C ARG A 1006 4.69 -2.96 2.04
N ALA A 1007 4.44 -3.42 0.83
CA ALA A 1007 3.29 -3.06 0.03
C ALA A 1007 2.25 -4.18 -0.04
N SER A 1008 1.09 -3.89 -0.65
CA SER A 1008 0.07 -4.91 -0.90
C SER A 1008 0.52 -5.90 -1.97
N ASP A 1009 0.44 -7.19 -1.67
CA ASP A 1009 0.83 -8.26 -2.60
C ASP A 1009 -0.01 -8.23 -3.89
N PHE A 1010 0.67 -8.37 -5.03
CA PHE A 1010 0.07 -8.34 -6.37
C PHE A 1010 0.35 -9.59 -7.21
N GLY A 1011 0.99 -10.56 -6.58
CA GLY A 1011 1.39 -11.81 -7.17
C GLY A 1011 1.82 -12.77 -6.09
N ARG A 1012 2.34 -13.93 -6.52
CA ARG A 1012 2.77 -14.99 -5.63
C ARG A 1012 4.09 -15.59 -6.08
N SER A 1013 4.87 -16.06 -5.11
CA SER A 1013 6.08 -16.83 -5.39
C SER A 1013 5.72 -18.23 -5.89
N ILE A 1014 6.40 -18.72 -6.93
CA ILE A 1014 6.25 -20.09 -7.45
C ILE A 1014 7.50 -20.89 -7.08
N SER A 1015 7.31 -22.11 -6.56
CA SER A 1015 8.42 -23.02 -6.26
C SER A 1015 8.97 -23.64 -7.56
N ALA A 1016 10.21 -23.31 -7.93
CA ALA A 1016 10.97 -24.08 -8.91
C ALA A 1016 12.10 -24.84 -8.19
N THR A 1017 12.06 -26.18 -8.24
CA THR A 1017 13.04 -27.09 -7.63
C THR A 1017 14.47 -27.00 -8.19
N ASN A 1018 14.77 -26.01 -9.04
CA ASN A 1018 16.04 -25.82 -9.76
C ASN A 1018 16.80 -24.53 -9.39
N SER A 1019 16.60 -23.96 -8.20
CA SER A 1019 17.29 -22.73 -7.76
C SER A 1019 17.01 -21.49 -8.62
N LEU A 1020 15.92 -21.48 -9.39
CA LEU A 1020 15.46 -20.31 -10.12
C LEU A 1020 14.40 -19.57 -9.29
N ILE A 1021 14.58 -18.27 -9.11
CA ILE A 1021 13.60 -17.37 -8.54
C ILE A 1021 12.47 -17.24 -9.57
N SER A 1022 11.21 -17.44 -9.17
CA SER A 1022 10.05 -17.33 -10.06
C SER A 1022 8.87 -16.71 -9.35
N TYR A 1023 8.23 -15.75 -10.01
CA TYR A 1023 7.13 -14.97 -9.47
C TYR A 1023 5.97 -14.93 -10.47
N SER A 1024 4.75 -15.19 -10.00
CA SER A 1024 3.53 -15.09 -10.80
C SER A 1024 2.86 -13.77 -10.54
N LEU A 1025 2.64 -12.98 -11.58
CA LEU A 1025 1.78 -11.78 -11.49
C LEU A 1025 0.31 -12.23 -11.45
N GLU A 1026 -0.45 -11.78 -10.46
CA GLU A 1026 -1.90 -12.11 -10.31
C GLU A 1026 -2.80 -10.90 -10.54
N ARG A 1027 -2.30 -9.68 -10.37
CA ARG A 1027 -3.01 -8.42 -10.65
C ARG A 1027 -2.09 -7.33 -11.18
N THR A 1028 -2.69 -6.36 -11.84
CA THR A 1028 -2.06 -5.07 -12.22
C THR A 1028 -2.88 -3.92 -11.67
N ILE A 1029 -2.27 -2.75 -11.59
CA ILE A 1029 -2.90 -1.52 -11.11
C ILE A 1029 -2.92 -0.47 -12.22
N ASP A 1030 -4.01 0.28 -12.32
CA ASP A 1030 -3.93 1.57 -13.02
C ASP A 1030 -3.08 2.52 -12.17
N THR A 1031 -2.28 3.38 -12.80
CA THR A 1031 -1.38 4.25 -12.05
C THR A 1031 -2.12 5.19 -11.10
N ASN A 1032 -3.33 5.61 -11.49
CA ASN A 1032 -4.22 6.47 -10.71
C ASN A 1032 -5.19 5.68 -9.80
N ASP A 1033 -5.00 4.37 -9.66
CA ASP A 1033 -5.71 3.59 -8.63
C ASP A 1033 -5.18 3.92 -7.24
N ARG A 1034 -6.13 4.07 -6.32
CA ARG A 1034 -5.85 4.33 -4.91
C ARG A 1034 -5.52 3.01 -4.22
N LEU A 1035 -4.35 2.93 -3.60
CA LEU A 1035 -3.91 1.72 -2.88
C LEU A 1035 -4.14 1.82 -1.36
N ALA A 1036 -4.73 2.93 -0.89
CA ALA A 1036 -5.21 3.12 0.47
C ALA A 1036 -6.73 2.88 0.59
N GLN A 1037 -7.24 2.71 1.82
CA GLN A 1037 -8.66 2.50 2.10
C GLN A 1037 -9.47 3.80 1.98
N GLU A 1038 -9.76 4.19 0.75
CA GLU A 1038 -10.34 5.48 0.48
C GLU A 1038 -11.38 5.46 -0.66
N THR A 1039 -12.15 6.54 -0.79
CA THR A 1039 -13.31 6.58 -1.69
C THR A 1039 -13.00 7.31 -3.00
N THR A 1040 -13.27 6.66 -4.13
CA THR A 1040 -13.31 7.27 -5.46
C THR A 1040 -14.71 7.15 -6.05
N LEU A 1041 -15.26 8.26 -6.52
CA LEU A 1041 -16.49 8.31 -7.30
C LEU A 1041 -16.18 8.11 -8.78
N VAL A 1042 -16.74 7.08 -9.39
CA VAL A 1042 -16.76 6.92 -10.86
C VAL A 1042 -18.04 7.54 -11.40
N VAL A 1043 -17.91 8.61 -12.17
CA VAL A 1043 -19.03 9.46 -12.55
C VAL A 1043 -19.60 9.05 -13.91
N PRO A 1044 -20.92 8.82 -14.01
CA PRO A 1044 -21.55 8.45 -15.27
C PRO A 1044 -21.71 9.66 -16.21
N SER A 1045 -21.95 9.39 -17.50
CA SER A 1045 -22.25 10.43 -18.48
C SER A 1045 -23.65 11.03 -18.30
N GLY A 1046 -23.89 12.20 -18.88
CA GLY A 1046 -25.21 12.85 -18.81
C GLY A 1046 -26.34 12.06 -19.48
N ALA A 1047 -26.01 11.07 -20.32
CA ALA A 1047 -26.98 10.17 -20.92
C ALA A 1047 -27.54 9.14 -19.93
N GLN A 1048 -26.78 8.82 -18.88
CA GLN A 1048 -27.11 7.82 -17.87
C GLN A 1048 -27.78 8.44 -16.64
N LEU A 1049 -27.73 9.77 -16.51
CA LEU A 1049 -28.31 10.52 -15.40
C LEU A 1049 -29.76 10.93 -15.63
N ARG A 1050 -30.49 11.09 -14.52
CA ARG A 1050 -31.88 11.58 -14.51
C ARG A 1050 -32.04 12.80 -13.62
N ASP A 1051 -33.01 13.63 -13.99
CA ASP A 1051 -33.39 14.79 -13.20
C ASP A 1051 -33.91 14.37 -11.81
N SER A 1052 -33.52 15.12 -10.78
CA SER A 1052 -33.77 14.83 -9.36
C SER A 1052 -33.14 13.53 -8.82
N GLN A 1053 -32.21 12.92 -9.54
CA GLN A 1053 -31.40 11.81 -9.00
C GLN A 1053 -30.46 12.35 -7.91
N THR A 1054 -30.24 11.60 -6.82
CA THR A 1054 -29.43 12.08 -5.68
C THR A 1054 -28.34 11.12 -5.25
N PHE A 1055 -27.30 11.65 -4.62
CA PHE A 1055 -26.33 10.88 -3.85
C PHE A 1055 -25.93 11.67 -2.59
N VAL A 1056 -25.46 10.98 -1.56
CA VAL A 1056 -25.06 11.59 -0.29
C VAL A 1056 -23.58 11.38 -0.04
N VAL A 1057 -22.88 12.42 0.39
CA VAL A 1057 -21.51 12.35 0.91
C VAL A 1057 -21.53 12.71 2.40
N SER A 1058 -20.83 11.93 3.21
CA SER A 1058 -20.70 12.14 4.66
C SER A 1058 -19.24 12.04 5.09
N ASP A 1059 -18.87 12.76 6.15
CA ASP A 1059 -17.57 12.65 6.83
C ASP A 1059 -17.62 11.70 8.05
N GLY A 1060 -18.73 10.95 8.21
CA GLY A 1060 -19.05 10.12 9.36
C GLY A 1060 -19.83 10.83 10.47
N VAL A 1061 -19.85 12.17 10.48
CA VAL A 1061 -20.58 12.99 11.47
C VAL A 1061 -21.68 13.81 10.81
N ASN A 1062 -21.34 14.51 9.74
CA ASN A 1062 -22.20 15.36 8.93
C ASN A 1062 -22.41 14.71 7.56
N SER A 1063 -23.51 15.08 6.88
CA SER A 1063 -23.84 14.56 5.55
C SER A 1063 -24.45 15.65 4.67
N VAL A 1064 -24.10 15.67 3.39
CA VAL A 1064 -24.66 16.57 2.37
C VAL A 1064 -25.24 15.75 1.23
N THR A 1065 -26.47 16.08 0.83
CA THR A 1065 -27.14 15.49 -0.33
C THR A 1065 -26.89 16.32 -1.58
N PHE A 1066 -26.40 15.68 -2.63
CA PHE A 1066 -26.22 16.24 -3.96
C PHE A 1066 -27.37 15.79 -4.87
N GLU A 1067 -27.85 16.68 -5.72
CA GLU A 1067 -28.97 16.43 -6.64
C GLU A 1067 -28.60 16.80 -8.07
N TYR A 1068 -28.71 15.83 -8.97
CA TYR A 1068 -28.56 16.04 -10.40
C TYR A 1068 -29.77 16.80 -10.96
N ASN A 1069 -29.52 17.97 -11.55
CA ASN A 1069 -30.57 18.85 -12.06
C ASN A 1069 -30.35 19.14 -13.56
N ASP A 1070 -31.35 18.81 -14.38
CA ASP A 1070 -31.43 19.25 -15.76
C ASP A 1070 -32.30 20.52 -15.84
N PRO A 1071 -31.70 21.70 -16.06
CA PRO A 1071 -32.41 22.98 -16.08
C PRO A 1071 -33.41 23.11 -17.25
N SER A 1072 -33.38 22.20 -18.22
CA SER A 1072 -34.34 22.15 -19.32
C SER A 1072 -35.65 21.45 -18.94
N LEU A 1073 -35.68 20.73 -17.82
CA LEU A 1073 -36.83 20.05 -17.27
C LEU A 1073 -37.44 20.82 -16.07
N PRO A 1074 -38.76 20.71 -15.84
CA PRO A 1074 -39.41 21.33 -14.69
C PRO A 1074 -39.23 20.47 -13.41
N GLY A 1075 -38.61 21.03 -12.37
CA GLY A 1075 -38.42 20.34 -11.09
C GLY A 1075 -37.57 21.15 -10.13
N GLY A 1076 -36.41 21.63 -10.61
CA GLY A 1076 -35.44 22.36 -9.79
C GLY A 1076 -34.87 21.50 -8.66
N VAL A 1077 -33.98 22.09 -7.85
CA VAL A 1077 -33.31 21.38 -6.77
C VAL A 1077 -34.12 21.46 -5.47
N ALA A 1078 -34.25 20.35 -4.75
CA ALA A 1078 -34.95 20.30 -3.47
C ALA A 1078 -34.23 21.14 -2.39
N SER A 1079 -35.02 21.68 -1.44
CA SER A 1079 -34.47 22.53 -0.38
C SER A 1079 -33.48 21.77 0.50
N GLY A 1080 -32.24 22.26 0.57
CA GLY A 1080 -31.17 21.65 1.36
C GLY A 1080 -30.20 20.78 0.55
N ASN A 1081 -30.52 20.48 -0.71
CA ASN A 1081 -29.63 19.74 -1.61
C ASN A 1081 -28.67 20.67 -2.35
N ILE A 1082 -27.51 20.15 -2.74
CA ILE A 1082 -26.51 20.84 -3.54
C ILE A 1082 -26.68 20.45 -5.02
N GLU A 1083 -26.80 21.45 -5.89
CA GLU A 1083 -27.01 21.24 -7.33
C GLU A 1083 -25.78 20.65 -8.03
N ILE A 1084 -25.97 19.53 -8.73
CA ILE A 1084 -25.07 19.06 -9.79
C ILE A 1084 -25.78 19.23 -11.12
N ARG A 1085 -25.47 20.32 -11.81
CA ARG A 1085 -26.09 20.60 -13.10
C ARG A 1085 -25.65 19.58 -14.16
N PHE A 1086 -26.56 19.11 -15.00
CA PHE A 1086 -26.24 18.31 -16.20
C PHE A 1086 -27.22 18.60 -17.35
N LYS A 1087 -26.99 17.98 -18.51
CA LYS A 1087 -27.91 17.98 -19.65
C LYS A 1087 -28.26 16.54 -20.04
N SER A 1088 -29.53 16.18 -19.94
CA SER A 1088 -30.05 14.87 -20.33
C SER A 1088 -30.36 14.81 -21.84
N PRO A 1089 -30.54 13.60 -22.42
CA PRO A 1089 -31.03 13.45 -23.79
C PRO A 1089 -32.50 13.86 -23.89
N GLY A 1090 -32.80 15.15 -24.13
CA GLY A 1090 -34.17 15.53 -24.49
C GLY A 1090 -34.64 16.98 -24.26
N ALA A 1091 -34.25 17.91 -25.14
CA ALA A 1091 -35.06 19.11 -25.41
C ALA A 1091 -34.74 19.75 -26.79
N THR A 1092 -35.31 19.20 -27.87
CA THR A 1092 -35.30 19.69 -29.28
C THR A 1092 -34.26 19.02 -30.21
N PRO A 1093 -34.69 18.34 -31.29
CA PRO A 1093 -33.79 17.77 -32.30
C PRO A 1093 -32.92 18.83 -32.97
N GLY A 1094 -31.60 18.64 -32.99
CA GLY A 1094 -30.66 19.41 -33.82
C GLY A 1094 -29.69 20.37 -33.10
N SER A 1095 -29.64 20.35 -31.76
CA SER A 1095 -28.64 21.14 -31.01
C SER A 1095 -28.31 20.50 -29.65
N PHE A 1096 -27.58 19.37 -29.63
CA PHE A 1096 -27.06 18.83 -28.38
C PHE A 1096 -25.62 18.36 -28.48
N VAL A 1097 -24.79 18.93 -27.61
CA VAL A 1097 -23.62 18.26 -27.04
C VAL A 1097 -24.07 17.84 -25.64
N LEU A 1098 -24.24 16.53 -25.43
CA LEU A 1098 -24.49 15.93 -24.11
C LEU A 1098 -23.30 16.25 -23.20
N ASP A 1099 -23.56 16.50 -21.91
CA ASP A 1099 -22.46 16.64 -20.96
C ASP A 1099 -21.78 15.27 -20.81
N SER A 1100 -20.47 15.21 -21.07
CA SER A 1100 -19.69 14.01 -20.85
C SER A 1100 -19.56 13.70 -19.35
N ASP A 1101 -19.23 12.45 -19.06
CA ASP A 1101 -18.81 11.98 -17.74
C ASP A 1101 -17.82 12.92 -17.04
N ALA A 1102 -16.75 13.33 -17.73
CA ALA A 1102 -15.73 14.23 -17.18
C ALA A 1102 -16.28 15.63 -16.85
N VAL A 1103 -17.23 16.15 -17.64
CA VAL A 1103 -17.87 17.44 -17.35
C VAL A 1103 -18.65 17.36 -16.05
N ILE A 1104 -19.36 16.27 -15.83
CA ILE A 1104 -20.16 16.05 -14.62
C ILE A 1104 -19.22 15.82 -13.43
N ALA A 1105 -18.16 15.04 -13.61
CA ALA A 1105 -17.17 14.77 -12.57
C ALA A 1105 -16.53 16.06 -12.03
N ARG A 1106 -16.12 16.98 -12.92
CA ARG A 1106 -15.62 18.30 -12.51
C ARG A 1106 -16.67 19.12 -11.74
N ARG A 1107 -17.95 19.03 -12.12
CA ARG A 1107 -19.05 19.71 -11.38
C ARG A 1107 -19.26 19.11 -10.00
N ILE A 1108 -19.15 17.79 -9.85
CA ILE A 1108 -19.22 17.11 -8.55
C ILE A 1108 -18.06 17.56 -7.67
N ARG A 1109 -16.83 17.51 -8.18
CA ARG A 1109 -15.64 18.01 -7.48
C ARG A 1109 -15.81 19.46 -7.04
N ASP A 1110 -16.18 20.36 -7.95
CA ASP A 1110 -16.37 21.78 -7.64
C ASP A 1110 -17.47 22.02 -6.61
N ALA A 1111 -18.53 21.21 -6.63
CA ALA A 1111 -19.60 21.28 -5.64
C ALA A 1111 -19.13 20.83 -4.25
N ILE A 1112 -18.37 19.74 -4.15
CA ILE A 1112 -17.76 19.25 -2.90
C ILE A 1112 -16.77 20.29 -2.34
N ASN A 1113 -15.91 20.84 -3.18
CA ASN A 1113 -14.93 21.85 -2.81
C ASN A 1113 -15.52 23.26 -2.59
N SER A 1114 -16.85 23.42 -2.74
CA SER A 1114 -17.48 24.72 -2.55
C SER A 1114 -17.47 25.15 -1.08
N GLN A 1115 -17.36 26.46 -0.82
CA GLN A 1115 -17.39 27.02 0.54
C GLN A 1115 -18.64 26.58 1.33
N THR A 1116 -19.77 26.39 0.65
CA THR A 1116 -21.01 25.93 1.27
C THR A 1116 -20.85 24.51 1.83
N VAL A 1117 -20.26 23.59 1.06
CA VAL A 1117 -20.06 22.20 1.48
C VAL A 1117 -18.92 22.09 2.49
N GLN A 1118 -17.79 22.77 2.26
CA GLN A 1118 -16.64 22.79 3.18
C GLN A 1118 -16.95 23.40 4.56
N SER A 1119 -18.04 24.16 4.69
CA SER A 1119 -18.52 24.64 5.99
C SER A 1119 -19.27 23.59 6.81
N VAL A 1120 -19.59 22.44 6.21
CA VAL A 1120 -20.40 21.35 6.78
C VAL A 1120 -19.64 20.02 6.79
N LEU A 1121 -18.93 19.68 5.70
CA LEU A 1121 -18.16 18.46 5.54
C LEU A 1121 -16.66 18.74 5.61
N GLN A 1122 -15.93 17.88 6.32
CA GLN A 1122 -14.46 17.81 6.28
C GLN A 1122 -13.99 16.80 5.21
N VAL A 1123 -14.54 16.91 4.00
CA VAL A 1123 -14.19 16.06 2.85
C VAL A 1123 -13.87 16.96 1.67
N THR A 1124 -12.70 16.79 1.07
CA THR A 1124 -12.28 17.50 -0.15
C THR A 1124 -12.26 16.55 -1.34
N ALA A 1125 -12.21 17.10 -2.55
CA ALA A 1125 -12.23 16.33 -3.78
C ALA A 1125 -11.13 16.77 -4.76
N ALA A 1126 -10.53 15.81 -5.46
CA ALA A 1126 -9.75 16.05 -6.67
C ALA A 1126 -10.19 15.11 -7.78
N MET A 1127 -9.84 15.44 -9.01
CA MET A 1127 -9.91 14.49 -10.11
C MET A 1127 -8.77 13.46 -10.00
N SER A 1128 -8.85 12.34 -10.72
CA SER A 1128 -7.74 11.35 -10.72
C SER A 1128 -6.43 11.89 -11.28
N ASP A 1129 -6.49 12.92 -12.13
CA ASP A 1129 -5.32 13.64 -12.66
C ASP A 1129 -4.85 14.77 -11.72
N GLY A 1130 -5.25 14.74 -10.44
CA GLY A 1130 -4.84 15.72 -9.41
C GLY A 1130 -5.56 17.07 -9.47
N GLU A 1131 -6.35 17.36 -10.50
CA GLU A 1131 -7.00 18.67 -10.68
C GLU A 1131 -8.06 18.95 -9.61
N VAL A 1132 -7.81 19.95 -8.75
CA VAL A 1132 -8.70 20.34 -7.64
C VAL A 1132 -9.74 21.40 -8.03
N THR A 1133 -9.54 22.10 -9.16
CA THR A 1133 -10.46 23.12 -9.71
C THR A 1133 -10.38 23.15 -11.25
N GLY A 1134 -11.13 24.05 -11.91
CA GLY A 1134 -10.98 24.30 -13.35
C GLY A 1134 -11.74 23.33 -14.27
N THR A 1135 -11.53 23.47 -15.59
CA THR A 1135 -12.30 22.74 -16.62
C THR A 1135 -11.45 21.84 -17.52
N THR A 1136 -10.18 21.68 -17.20
CA THR A 1136 -9.12 21.03 -17.99
C THR A 1136 -9.17 19.51 -17.90
N SER A 1137 -9.37 18.97 -16.69
CA SER A 1137 -9.39 17.53 -16.44
C SER A 1137 -10.36 16.77 -17.35
N THR A 1138 -9.91 15.63 -17.86
CA THR A 1138 -10.69 14.74 -18.73
C THR A 1138 -11.11 13.45 -18.04
N SER A 1139 -10.77 13.30 -16.76
CA SER A 1139 -11.12 12.15 -15.95
C SER A 1139 -12.61 12.12 -15.60
N ASN A 1140 -13.17 10.91 -15.51
CA ASN A 1140 -14.50 10.66 -14.94
C ASN A 1140 -14.43 10.19 -13.48
N ARG A 1141 -13.23 10.11 -12.89
CA ARG A 1141 -13.00 9.69 -11.50
C ARG A 1141 -12.79 10.91 -10.62
N VAL A 1142 -13.52 10.98 -9.51
CA VAL A 1142 -13.38 12.01 -8.47
C VAL A 1142 -12.91 11.32 -7.18
N ASN A 1143 -11.66 11.57 -6.80
CA ASN A 1143 -11.08 11.09 -5.55
C ASN A 1143 -11.55 11.98 -4.40
N LEU A 1144 -12.05 11.37 -3.34
CA LEU A 1144 -12.49 12.06 -2.12
C LEU A 1144 -11.44 11.85 -1.04
N PHE A 1145 -11.07 12.92 -0.34
CA PHE A 1145 -10.07 12.90 0.71
C PHE A 1145 -10.70 13.23 2.06
N GLY A 1146 -10.22 12.57 3.11
CA GLY A 1146 -10.84 12.55 4.44
C GLY A 1146 -11.73 11.32 4.62
N ASN A 1147 -12.43 11.22 5.75
CA ASN A 1147 -13.30 10.09 6.08
C ASN A 1147 -14.60 10.06 5.26
N ALA A 1148 -14.49 9.98 3.93
CA ALA A 1148 -15.57 10.15 2.98
C ALA A 1148 -16.38 8.86 2.82
N ILE A 1149 -17.63 8.91 3.26
CA ILE A 1149 -18.63 7.87 3.06
C ILE A 1149 -19.62 8.33 2.00
N VAL A 1150 -19.75 7.57 0.91
CA VAL A 1150 -20.72 7.84 -0.15
C VAL A 1150 -21.88 6.85 -0.04
N ALA A 1151 -23.09 7.37 0.11
CA ALA A 1151 -24.31 6.57 -0.01
C ALA A 1151 -25.01 6.88 -1.33
N GLN A 1152 -25.10 5.88 -2.19
CA GLN A 1152 -25.95 5.90 -3.38
C GLN A 1152 -27.21 5.07 -3.14
N PRO A 1153 -28.35 5.43 -3.73
CA PRO A 1153 -29.56 4.60 -3.70
C PRO A 1153 -29.33 3.23 -4.37
N GLU A 1154 -30.03 2.20 -3.91
CA GLU A 1154 -29.87 0.82 -4.40
C GLU A 1154 -29.96 0.73 -5.93
N PRO A 1155 -28.89 0.26 -6.61
CA PRO A 1155 -28.86 0.16 -8.06
C PRO A 1155 -29.93 -0.82 -8.57
N PHE A 1156 -30.33 -0.69 -9.84
CA PHE A 1156 -31.20 -1.68 -10.47
C PHE A 1156 -30.48 -3.03 -10.53
N GLN A 1157 -31.05 -4.05 -9.89
CA GLN A 1157 -30.51 -5.40 -9.91
C GLN A 1157 -31.61 -6.43 -10.16
N VAL A 1158 -31.39 -7.30 -11.15
CA VAL A 1158 -32.15 -8.55 -11.32
C VAL A 1158 -31.73 -9.51 -10.21
N SER A 1159 -32.58 -9.62 -9.19
CA SER A 1159 -32.35 -10.42 -7.98
C SER A 1159 -32.68 -11.89 -8.17
N GLU A 1160 -33.50 -12.23 -9.16
CA GLU A 1160 -33.83 -13.62 -9.50
C GLU A 1160 -34.12 -13.75 -11.00
N ILE A 1161 -33.61 -14.81 -11.64
CA ILE A 1161 -34.03 -15.23 -12.98
C ILE A 1161 -34.91 -16.45 -12.80
N THR A 1162 -36.08 -16.44 -13.42
CA THR A 1162 -37.03 -17.53 -13.19
C THR A 1162 -37.95 -17.72 -14.39
N THR A 1163 -38.09 -18.98 -14.79
CA THR A 1163 -39.12 -19.40 -15.77
C THR A 1163 -40.43 -19.78 -15.07
N ASN A 1164 -40.53 -19.60 -13.75
CA ASN A 1164 -41.75 -19.90 -13.00
C ASN A 1164 -42.75 -18.75 -13.12
N ALA A 1165 -43.71 -18.92 -14.02
CA ALA A 1165 -44.78 -17.96 -14.29
C ALA A 1165 -45.54 -17.51 -13.03
N ASN A 1166 -45.76 -18.42 -12.07
CA ASN A 1166 -46.50 -18.09 -10.85
C ASN A 1166 -45.69 -17.19 -9.92
N THR A 1167 -44.38 -17.36 -9.85
CA THR A 1167 -43.50 -16.49 -9.06
C THR A 1167 -43.51 -15.07 -9.62
N LEU A 1168 -43.35 -14.91 -10.94
CA LEU A 1168 -43.39 -13.60 -11.60
C LEU A 1168 -44.74 -12.89 -11.39
N ARG A 1169 -45.84 -13.61 -11.57
CA ARG A 1169 -47.18 -13.09 -11.29
C ARG A 1169 -47.31 -12.59 -9.85
N ASP A 1170 -46.85 -13.39 -8.89
CA ASP A 1170 -47.06 -13.12 -7.47
C ASP A 1170 -46.31 -11.86 -6.99
N VAL A 1171 -45.26 -11.44 -7.70
CA VAL A 1171 -44.56 -10.16 -7.46
C VAL A 1171 -45.43 -8.95 -7.83
N ILE A 1172 -46.21 -9.05 -8.91
CA ILE A 1172 -47.00 -7.93 -9.44
C ILE A 1172 -48.47 -7.91 -8.98
N ILE A 1173 -48.97 -9.01 -8.40
CA ILE A 1173 -50.32 -9.02 -7.82
C ILE A 1173 -50.33 -8.36 -6.45
N ASP A 1174 -51.09 -7.27 -6.35
CA ASP A 1174 -51.36 -6.58 -5.10
C ASP A 1174 -52.41 -7.33 -4.25
N ARG A 1175 -51.94 -8.38 -3.56
CA ARG A 1175 -52.77 -9.15 -2.63
C ARG A 1175 -53.24 -8.31 -1.43
N ALA A 1176 -52.50 -7.26 -1.06
CA ALA A 1176 -52.82 -6.40 0.06
C ALA A 1176 -54.10 -5.58 -0.21
N ASN A 1177 -54.35 -5.21 -1.47
CA ASN A 1177 -55.57 -4.54 -1.91
C ASN A 1177 -56.66 -5.50 -2.44
N GLY A 1178 -56.59 -6.79 -2.08
CA GLY A 1178 -57.66 -7.76 -2.30
C GLY A 1178 -57.70 -8.37 -3.71
N ILE A 1179 -56.65 -8.23 -4.51
CA ILE A 1179 -56.54 -8.92 -5.80
C ILE A 1179 -56.00 -10.33 -5.56
N THR A 1180 -56.70 -11.35 -6.07
CA THR A 1180 -56.26 -12.75 -5.94
C THR A 1180 -56.15 -13.44 -7.30
N PRO A 1181 -55.08 -14.23 -7.54
CA PRO A 1181 -54.91 -14.94 -8.80
C PRO A 1181 -55.94 -16.06 -8.97
N ILE A 1182 -56.35 -16.30 -10.21
CA ILE A 1182 -57.19 -17.44 -10.60
C ILE A 1182 -56.33 -18.38 -11.46
N GLY A 1183 -56.17 -19.63 -11.02
CA GLY A 1183 -55.40 -20.63 -11.76
C GLY A 1183 -53.88 -20.43 -11.73
N ASN A 1184 -53.18 -21.13 -12.63
CA ASN A 1184 -51.73 -21.01 -12.82
C ASN A 1184 -51.43 -20.01 -13.92
N ALA A 1185 -50.42 -19.17 -13.72
CA ALA A 1185 -49.88 -18.31 -14.76
C ALA A 1185 -49.17 -19.13 -15.85
N ARG A 1186 -49.10 -18.57 -17.06
CA ARG A 1186 -48.38 -19.12 -18.20
C ARG A 1186 -47.33 -18.11 -18.65
N LEU A 1187 -46.11 -18.59 -18.90
CA LEU A 1187 -44.99 -17.79 -19.38
C LEU A 1187 -44.47 -18.40 -20.67
N VAL A 1188 -44.36 -17.59 -21.72
CA VAL A 1188 -43.58 -17.90 -22.93
C VAL A 1188 -42.27 -17.15 -22.80
N SER A 1189 -41.13 -17.84 -22.75
CA SER A 1189 -39.81 -17.20 -22.55
C SER A 1189 -38.66 -18.16 -22.87
N GLY A 1190 -37.46 -17.62 -23.13
CA GLY A 1190 -36.19 -18.35 -23.03
C GLY A 1190 -35.74 -18.57 -21.58
N PRO A 1191 -34.76 -19.46 -21.32
CA PRO A 1191 -34.33 -19.82 -19.96
C PRO A 1191 -33.89 -18.64 -19.09
N ASN A 1192 -33.36 -17.58 -19.72
CA ASN A 1192 -32.85 -16.39 -19.03
C ASN A 1192 -33.62 -15.12 -19.38
N SER A 1193 -34.83 -15.24 -19.94
CA SER A 1193 -35.55 -14.11 -20.54
C SER A 1193 -36.56 -13.43 -19.61
N ALA A 1194 -36.69 -13.93 -18.38
CA ALA A 1194 -37.60 -13.37 -17.38
C ALA A 1194 -36.98 -13.42 -15.97
N GLY A 1195 -37.26 -12.42 -15.16
CA GLY A 1195 -36.73 -12.32 -13.80
C GLY A 1195 -37.47 -11.31 -12.92
N ILE A 1196 -37.04 -11.24 -11.66
CA ILE A 1196 -37.47 -10.28 -10.65
C ILE A 1196 -36.33 -9.28 -10.47
N PHE A 1197 -36.67 -8.00 -10.40
CA PHE A 1197 -35.72 -6.96 -10.07
C PHE A 1197 -36.07 -6.29 -8.75
N SER A 1198 -35.03 -5.84 -8.05
CA SER A 1198 -35.08 -4.98 -6.87
C SER A 1198 -34.15 -3.79 -7.08
N GLY A 1199 -34.39 -2.72 -6.33
CA GLY A 1199 -33.71 -1.45 -6.61
C GLY A 1199 -34.23 -0.83 -7.90
N GLY A 1200 -33.60 0.25 -8.35
CA GLY A 1200 -34.03 0.93 -9.58
C GLY A 1200 -35.14 1.97 -9.39
N LYS A 1201 -35.43 2.42 -8.17
CA LYS A 1201 -36.33 3.57 -7.95
C LYS A 1201 -35.89 4.79 -8.75
N GLU A 1202 -34.58 4.98 -8.85
CA GLU A 1202 -34.00 6.06 -9.66
C GLU A 1202 -33.92 5.69 -11.15
N VAL A 1203 -33.62 4.43 -11.48
CA VAL A 1203 -33.37 3.94 -12.87
C VAL A 1203 -34.63 3.53 -13.63
N VAL A 1204 -35.72 3.15 -12.99
CA VAL A 1204 -36.99 2.75 -13.65
C VAL A 1204 -38.23 3.33 -12.96
N GLY A 1205 -38.05 4.11 -11.90
CA GLY A 1205 -39.16 4.74 -11.16
C GLY A 1205 -39.88 3.79 -10.20
N LEU A 1206 -39.39 2.56 -10.02
CA LEU A 1206 -39.99 1.51 -9.21
C LEU A 1206 -38.92 0.88 -8.30
N ASN A 1207 -39.25 0.61 -7.04
CA ASN A 1207 -38.33 -0.04 -6.08
C ASN A 1207 -38.07 -1.53 -6.36
N GLY A 1208 -38.86 -2.13 -7.25
CA GLY A 1208 -38.81 -3.54 -7.60
C GLY A 1208 -39.99 -3.93 -8.47
N GLY A 1209 -39.91 -5.11 -9.09
CA GLY A 1209 -40.92 -5.62 -10.01
C GLY A 1209 -40.43 -6.84 -10.78
N ILE A 1210 -41.03 -7.11 -11.94
CA ILE A 1210 -40.56 -8.14 -12.87
C ILE A 1210 -39.98 -7.52 -14.13
N ILE A 1211 -39.05 -8.22 -14.76
CA ILE A 1211 -38.49 -7.88 -16.06
C ILE A 1211 -38.71 -9.04 -17.03
N LEU A 1212 -39.18 -8.71 -18.23
CA LEU A 1212 -39.34 -9.62 -19.36
C LEU A 1212 -38.54 -9.05 -20.54
N SER A 1213 -37.68 -9.86 -21.15
CA SER A 1213 -36.80 -9.44 -22.25
C SER A 1213 -36.79 -10.49 -23.37
N THR A 1214 -36.53 -10.07 -24.60
CA THR A 1214 -36.28 -10.98 -25.74
C THR A 1214 -34.86 -11.58 -25.69
N GLY A 1215 -34.01 -11.17 -24.75
CA GLY A 1215 -32.67 -11.70 -24.50
C GLY A 1215 -32.43 -12.12 -23.06
N ASP A 1216 -31.17 -12.22 -22.64
CA ASP A 1216 -30.81 -12.55 -21.26
C ASP A 1216 -31.05 -11.36 -20.33
N VAL A 1217 -31.84 -11.50 -19.27
CA VAL A 1217 -32.12 -10.39 -18.34
C VAL A 1217 -30.92 -10.05 -17.45
N ARG A 1218 -29.87 -10.90 -17.38
CA ARG A 1218 -28.65 -10.60 -16.61
C ARG A 1218 -27.87 -9.41 -17.15
N VAL A 1219 -27.94 -9.19 -18.46
CA VAL A 1219 -27.30 -8.04 -19.10
C VAL A 1219 -28.15 -6.77 -19.01
N ALA A 1220 -29.31 -6.82 -18.34
CA ALA A 1220 -30.12 -5.63 -18.04
C ALA A 1220 -29.64 -4.87 -16.78
N ASN A 1221 -28.72 -5.45 -16.01
CA ASN A 1221 -28.10 -4.78 -14.86
C ASN A 1221 -27.07 -3.76 -15.33
N GLY A 1222 -27.45 -2.49 -15.36
CA GLY A 1222 -26.57 -1.36 -15.70
C GLY A 1222 -26.98 -0.63 -16.98
N PRO A 1223 -26.38 0.54 -17.28
CA PRO A 1223 -26.48 1.13 -18.60
C PRO A 1223 -25.74 0.25 -19.60
N ASN A 1224 -26.47 -0.32 -20.55
CA ASN A 1224 -25.86 -1.03 -21.68
C ASN A 1224 -25.41 0.01 -22.71
N ASP A 1225 -24.10 0.12 -22.93
CA ASP A 1225 -23.50 1.06 -23.89
C ASP A 1225 -23.46 0.50 -25.33
N GLU A 1226 -24.00 -0.70 -25.55
CA GLU A 1226 -24.15 -1.30 -26.87
C GLU A 1226 -25.59 -1.24 -27.40
N ASP A 1227 -25.77 -0.50 -28.50
CA ASP A 1227 -26.98 -0.44 -29.32
C ASP A 1227 -27.22 -1.78 -30.07
N GLY A 1228 -27.37 -2.92 -29.40
CA GLY A 1228 -27.53 -4.17 -30.16
C GLY A 1228 -27.41 -5.52 -29.47
N SER A 1229 -27.49 -5.65 -28.15
CA SER A 1229 -27.58 -6.98 -27.52
C SER A 1229 -28.92 -7.65 -27.89
N THR A 1230 -28.94 -8.29 -29.06
CA THR A 1230 -30.06 -9.10 -29.52
C THR A 1230 -29.83 -10.54 -29.07
N GLY A 1231 -30.59 -10.97 -28.07
CA GLY A 1231 -30.68 -12.38 -27.73
C GLY A 1231 -31.74 -13.09 -28.58
N ARG A 1232 -31.80 -14.42 -28.44
CA ARG A 1232 -33.00 -15.19 -28.77
C ARG A 1232 -33.63 -15.65 -27.45
N SER A 1233 -34.89 -15.30 -27.23
CA SER A 1233 -35.69 -15.75 -26.08
C SER A 1233 -36.13 -17.20 -26.30
N SER A 1234 -37.34 -17.40 -26.80
CA SER A 1234 -37.91 -18.73 -27.05
C SER A 1234 -37.76 -19.17 -28.52
N GLY A 1235 -37.47 -18.22 -29.43
CA GLY A 1235 -37.55 -18.45 -30.87
C GLY A 1235 -38.96 -18.79 -31.39
N GLN A 1236 -39.99 -18.68 -30.55
CA GLN A 1236 -41.39 -18.96 -30.88
C GLN A 1236 -42.22 -17.67 -30.81
N GLY A 1237 -43.28 -17.59 -31.61
CA GLY A 1237 -44.31 -16.55 -31.51
C GLY A 1237 -45.37 -16.87 -30.47
N ASP A 1238 -46.17 -15.87 -30.12
CA ASP A 1238 -47.35 -16.01 -29.27
C ASP A 1238 -48.61 -16.06 -30.13
N VAL A 1239 -49.23 -17.24 -30.17
CA VAL A 1239 -50.40 -17.52 -31.03
C VAL A 1239 -51.63 -16.71 -30.62
N GLU A 1240 -51.76 -16.34 -29.35
CA GLU A 1240 -52.91 -15.61 -28.84
C GLU A 1240 -52.78 -14.11 -29.07
N LEU A 1241 -51.57 -13.56 -28.90
CA LEU A 1241 -51.22 -12.22 -29.35
C LEU A 1241 -51.38 -12.08 -30.86
N ASP A 1242 -50.94 -13.07 -31.64
CA ASP A 1242 -51.12 -13.09 -33.10
C ASP A 1242 -52.62 -13.06 -33.46
N ASN A 1243 -53.45 -13.83 -32.76
CA ASN A 1243 -54.90 -13.83 -32.97
C ASN A 1243 -55.55 -12.49 -32.61
N GLU A 1244 -55.08 -11.80 -31.58
CA GLU A 1244 -55.60 -10.49 -31.17
C GLU A 1244 -55.15 -9.36 -32.11
N LEU A 1245 -53.91 -9.39 -32.58
CA LEU A 1245 -53.42 -8.48 -33.61
C LEU A 1245 -54.18 -8.68 -34.94
N MET A 1246 -54.47 -9.95 -35.30
CA MET A 1246 -55.31 -10.29 -36.45
C MET A 1246 -56.76 -9.81 -36.29
N SER A 1247 -57.33 -9.82 -35.07
CA SER A 1247 -58.67 -9.30 -34.79
C SER A 1247 -58.78 -7.79 -35.02
N HIS A 1248 -57.64 -7.08 -34.93
CA HIS A 1248 -57.48 -5.64 -35.20
C HIS A 1248 -56.94 -5.32 -36.59
N GLY A 1249 -56.89 -6.29 -37.50
CA GLY A 1249 -56.54 -6.09 -38.91
C GLY A 1249 -55.06 -5.99 -39.22
N LEU A 1250 -54.19 -6.35 -38.26
CA LEU A 1250 -52.75 -6.47 -38.48
C LEU A 1250 -52.43 -7.89 -38.98
N THR A 1251 -51.49 -8.03 -39.92
CA THR A 1251 -51.12 -9.31 -40.51
C THR A 1251 -49.63 -9.59 -40.28
N GLY A 1252 -49.33 -10.61 -39.49
CA GLY A 1252 -47.99 -11.06 -39.12
C GLY A 1252 -48.06 -12.04 -37.95
N THR A 1253 -47.08 -12.95 -37.84
CA THR A 1253 -46.88 -13.78 -36.64
C THR A 1253 -45.74 -13.17 -35.84
N SER A 1254 -45.94 -12.98 -34.54
CA SER A 1254 -44.87 -12.66 -33.60
C SER A 1254 -43.78 -13.74 -33.68
N GLN A 1255 -42.54 -13.34 -33.47
CA GLN A 1255 -41.39 -14.22 -33.44
C GLN A 1255 -40.55 -13.79 -32.25
N ASP A 1256 -40.04 -14.76 -31.50
CA ASP A 1256 -39.14 -14.54 -30.38
C ASP A 1256 -39.75 -13.75 -29.21
N ALA A 1257 -41.00 -14.08 -28.85
CA ALA A 1257 -41.74 -13.39 -27.80
C ALA A 1257 -41.35 -13.88 -26.39
N THR A 1258 -41.35 -12.95 -25.44
CA THR A 1258 -41.43 -13.20 -24.01
C THR A 1258 -42.72 -12.59 -23.47
N SER A 1259 -43.67 -13.42 -23.00
CA SER A 1259 -44.99 -12.97 -22.54
C SER A 1259 -45.39 -13.69 -21.25
N LEU A 1260 -46.01 -12.94 -20.32
CA LEU A 1260 -46.58 -13.49 -19.09
C LEU A 1260 -48.10 -13.28 -19.08
N GLU A 1261 -48.84 -14.36 -18.85
CA GLU A 1261 -50.30 -14.35 -18.84
C GLU A 1261 -50.86 -14.99 -17.56
N PHE A 1262 -51.87 -14.34 -16.96
CA PHE A 1262 -52.65 -14.92 -15.86
C PHE A 1262 -54.01 -14.23 -15.66
N ASP A 1263 -54.92 -14.96 -15.01
CA ASP A 1263 -56.23 -14.45 -14.60
C ASP A 1263 -56.24 -14.01 -13.12
N PHE A 1264 -57.11 -13.05 -12.79
CA PHE A 1264 -57.26 -12.56 -11.42
C PHE A 1264 -58.70 -12.11 -11.09
N GLN A 1265 -59.03 -12.09 -9.80
CA GLN A 1265 -60.28 -11.54 -9.29
C GLN A 1265 -60.02 -10.39 -8.32
N PHE A 1266 -60.88 -9.37 -8.36
CA PHE A 1266 -60.89 -8.29 -7.40
C PHE A 1266 -61.62 -8.71 -6.11
N GLY A 1267 -61.31 -8.06 -4.99
CA GLY A 1267 -61.81 -8.42 -3.65
C GLY A 1267 -63.32 -8.32 -3.43
N ASP A 1268 -64.09 -7.89 -4.44
CA ASP A 1268 -65.55 -7.89 -4.43
C ASP A 1268 -66.18 -9.24 -4.81
N ASN A 1269 -65.37 -10.23 -5.26
CA ASN A 1269 -65.78 -11.57 -5.71
C ASN A 1269 -66.88 -11.60 -6.79
N THR A 1270 -67.12 -10.47 -7.46
CA THR A 1270 -68.15 -10.33 -8.51
C THR A 1270 -67.56 -9.85 -9.84
N THR A 1271 -66.35 -9.29 -9.81
CA THR A 1271 -65.66 -8.77 -10.98
C THR A 1271 -64.39 -9.58 -11.23
N THR A 1272 -64.41 -10.44 -12.24
CA THR A 1272 -63.22 -11.15 -12.73
C THR A 1272 -62.51 -10.29 -13.76
N GLY A 1273 -61.23 -10.00 -13.54
CA GLY A 1273 -60.33 -9.49 -14.56
C GLY A 1273 -59.78 -10.69 -15.33
N ASN A 1274 -60.31 -10.93 -16.53
CA ASN A 1274 -59.82 -12.03 -17.35
C ASN A 1274 -58.64 -11.54 -18.20
N HIS A 1275 -57.56 -12.32 -18.22
CA HIS A 1275 -56.37 -12.21 -19.06
C HIS A 1275 -55.60 -10.89 -18.93
N LEU A 1276 -54.73 -10.76 -17.91
CA LEU A 1276 -53.65 -9.78 -17.98
C LEU A 1276 -52.51 -10.37 -18.81
N PHE A 1277 -52.19 -9.69 -19.92
CA PHE A 1277 -51.11 -10.04 -20.83
C PHE A 1277 -50.03 -8.96 -20.73
N LEU A 1278 -48.82 -9.34 -20.31
CA LEU A 1278 -47.65 -8.47 -20.18
C LEU A 1278 -46.59 -8.78 -21.22
#